data_AF-A0A328AQ56-F1
#
_entry.id   AF-A0A328AQ56-F1
#
_cell.length_a   1.000
_cell.length_b   1.000
_cell.length_c   1.000
_cell.angle_alpha   90.00
_cell.angle_beta   90.00
_cell.angle_gamma   90.00
#
_symmetry.space_group_name_H-M   'P 1'
#
loop_
_entity.id
_entity.type
_entity.pdbx_description
1 polymer ?
#
loop_
_entity_poly.entity_id
_entity_poly.type
_entity_poly.pdbx_seq_one_letter_code
_entity_poly.pdbx_strand_id
1 'polypeptide(L)'
;MSYLNYLGQPMPETAPEDNGKNNILGTSAGNETLQAPEVNSSVAGAGGGDKLIGASGDTTFWITDPKDIVVEQPNAGIDTEIGWMPIKLADNVENLKVYGSYDYAYGNSLDNLIIVGDDQNQWLYGGAGNDVLVGGAAQNTFLVRAGEGNDVIYNWDQYDQLKLVDYGFTTAAQIRGAMKQVGPDTVIQLSPAETLTVRNTTPASFADKQFLLPLDRAKVGALTFDDEFDTLKLYDPSKNTGLWRTDFGGNLKASGTYTLLQNGESEVYAHAGFQGLADHDLGLNPFSVSDGTLTIRAEQLPSELAPQVWGASYSSGMLNTFGAFAQKYGYFEMRAELPTASGAWPAFWMAPYPMNGQGEADIMEALGSTPNVDYRRAYGGSESVFDNGIKIDPSGYHTYGLLWTPQTVTFYYDDTAVLQGPTPASWTGPMALILNMAVGGWGGTPDPTQFPADMHVDYVRAYALADGSSQVTTGQFEEPLGTLRADGGPTSGVAATPAVFQDTGQPVTAAPILIFNARPDASQLPDGKAFVVWQDSGAVFGAVSNGKVLDQPTGLMAGDTSPLMGAGTFLTDGKVVLGYWGSGVHGQSAWALVFDPATHTLSRNELGAATGDVHFVATAYGDFTASWQDPSGAHLGRSYDSFAYDGHGWYGATTTLTGDVSGVTANNEVIAAAGSGQQLYSLFNAYLNTVGAVSFSAPSVTQAEPGSGVGAMTFTVNRAGDLWQKATVAWKVTPSGDHPVSAADFPGGVLPSGVITFDINAGSETLTVPIAGDALTETDEQFTITLYNPIGTGFGAQASATGVITDTAPNSPPPPPPPPPPPPPPPPPPPPPPPTGGQVITAATAPDTLTGGAGDDTLNASQGGDQLTGGAGADAFVFAHEPWAPTHVTDFVVGTDRLDLSGLFRDAGYTGADPVADKVIWLLDDGQGGTEVLFDRDGTGAAQQWPDYIIDLQHTPVSGLTWSQLAGSSVSPPPPPPPPPPPPPPPPPPPPPSPPPSGGQVITASSAPDTLTGGAGDDTLNASQGGDQLTGGAGADAFVFAHEPWAPTHVTDFVVGTDRLDVSGLFRDAGYTGADPVADKVIWLLDDGHGGTEILFDRDGTGTAQQWPDYVIDLQGVPVSGLTWSQLTAAGISPPPPPPPPPPSGGVTLQGQAGGSNLTGGAGNDTLIGGTGPDTMTGAGGADHFTFQAVPWQAGHITDFTHGTDKIDVSGLLAKVGYAGSDPIADGYIKLIADGQGGSWVYFDSDGPGSGDPWGTHLTTLDHVDPASLTAGDWIIR
;
A
#
# COMPACT_ATOMS: atom_id res chain seq x y z
N MET A 1 15.38 -21.35 -43.55
CA MET A 1 16.22 -20.25 -44.07
C MET A 1 17.61 -20.44 -43.49
N SER A 2 18.67 -20.13 -44.22
CA SER A 2 20.04 -20.25 -43.70
C SER A 2 20.42 -19.00 -42.88
N TYR A 3 21.08 -19.20 -41.74
CA TYR A 3 21.63 -18.12 -40.92
C TYR A 3 22.95 -17.62 -41.50
N LEU A 4 23.16 -16.30 -41.58
CA LEU A 4 24.33 -15.70 -42.22
C LEU A 4 25.22 -14.99 -41.20
N ASN A 5 26.52 -15.30 -41.22
CA ASN A 5 27.54 -14.61 -40.41
C ASN A 5 27.75 -13.16 -40.86
N TYR A 6 28.66 -12.44 -40.18
CA TYR A 6 28.92 -11.02 -40.45
C TYR A 6 29.44 -10.74 -41.88
N LEU A 7 30.05 -11.74 -42.54
CA LEU A 7 30.50 -11.68 -43.94
C LEU A 7 29.37 -11.96 -44.94
N GLY A 8 28.17 -12.28 -44.46
CA GLY A 8 27.03 -12.68 -45.30
C GLY A 8 27.14 -14.12 -45.82
N GLN A 9 27.95 -14.96 -45.19
CA GLN A 9 28.12 -16.36 -45.55
C GLN A 9 27.21 -17.25 -44.68
N PRO A 10 26.58 -18.30 -45.24
CA PRO A 10 25.80 -19.26 -44.47
C PRO A 10 26.64 -19.94 -43.40
N MET A 11 26.12 -19.99 -42.17
CA MET A 11 26.69 -20.82 -41.11
C MET A 11 26.55 -22.29 -41.47
N PRO A 12 27.55 -23.13 -41.14
CA PRO A 12 27.47 -24.56 -41.39
C PRO A 12 26.45 -25.21 -40.46
N GLU A 13 25.47 -25.92 -41.01
CA GLU A 13 24.48 -26.68 -40.25
C GLU A 13 24.78 -28.18 -40.34
N THR A 14 24.60 -28.91 -39.23
CA THR A 14 24.76 -30.37 -39.16
C THR A 14 23.82 -31.06 -40.14
N ALA A 15 24.36 -31.92 -40.99
CA ALA A 15 23.58 -32.66 -41.97
C ALA A 15 22.67 -33.71 -41.30
N PRO A 16 21.46 -33.95 -41.84
CA PRO A 16 20.52 -34.88 -41.25
C PRO A 16 21.06 -36.32 -41.20
N GLU A 17 20.74 -37.04 -40.13
CA GLU A 17 21.04 -38.46 -39.96
C GLU A 17 20.15 -39.38 -40.84
N ASP A 18 20.60 -40.60 -41.14
CA ASP A 18 19.88 -41.57 -41.98
C ASP A 18 18.69 -42.22 -41.23
N ASN A 19 17.61 -41.46 -41.00
CA ASN A 19 16.31 -41.92 -40.48
C ASN A 19 16.41 -42.87 -39.27
N GLY A 20 17.20 -42.52 -38.25
CA GLY A 20 17.29 -43.28 -37.00
C GLY A 20 18.16 -44.54 -37.03
N LYS A 21 18.87 -44.84 -38.14
CA LYS A 21 19.71 -46.05 -38.24
C LYS A 21 21.06 -45.94 -37.53
N ASN A 22 21.52 -44.74 -37.25
CA ASN A 22 22.86 -44.47 -36.73
C ASN A 22 22.82 -43.86 -35.31
N ASN A 23 21.74 -44.12 -34.57
CA ASN A 23 21.50 -43.47 -33.27
C ASN A 23 22.08 -44.35 -32.16
N ILE A 24 23.01 -43.79 -31.40
CA ILE A 24 23.62 -44.43 -30.22
C ILE A 24 22.92 -43.88 -28.98
N LEU A 25 22.27 -44.78 -28.21
CA LEU A 25 21.56 -44.41 -26.99
C LEU A 25 22.20 -45.09 -25.78
N GLY A 26 22.47 -44.31 -24.74
CA GLY A 26 22.91 -44.77 -23.42
C GLY A 26 21.80 -45.46 -22.63
N THR A 27 22.11 -45.82 -21.38
CA THR A 27 21.15 -46.35 -20.43
C THR A 27 21.03 -45.42 -19.23
N SER A 28 20.01 -45.61 -18.40
CA SER A 28 19.87 -44.80 -17.18
C SER A 28 20.86 -45.16 -16.06
N ALA A 29 21.88 -45.98 -16.37
CA ALA A 29 22.91 -46.39 -15.41
C ALA A 29 24.02 -45.33 -15.25
N GLY A 30 24.27 -44.51 -16.27
CA GLY A 30 25.23 -43.41 -16.27
C GLY A 30 26.70 -43.83 -16.29
N ASN A 31 27.59 -42.88 -16.60
CA ASN A 31 29.03 -43.09 -16.82
C ASN A 31 29.36 -44.02 -18.00
N GLU A 32 28.47 -44.14 -18.97
CA GLU A 32 28.78 -44.85 -20.20
C GLU A 32 29.76 -44.04 -21.08
N THR A 33 30.52 -44.74 -21.93
CA THR A 33 31.28 -44.10 -23.01
C THR A 33 30.66 -44.52 -24.33
N LEU A 34 29.98 -43.57 -24.97
CA LEU A 34 29.20 -43.76 -26.18
C LEU A 34 29.93 -43.08 -27.34
N GLN A 35 30.22 -43.84 -28.40
CA GLN A 35 30.92 -43.32 -29.57
C GLN A 35 30.02 -43.36 -30.80
N ALA A 36 29.91 -42.21 -31.47
CA ALA A 36 29.20 -42.05 -32.71
C ALA A 36 29.86 -42.88 -33.85
N PRO A 37 29.07 -43.44 -34.77
CA PRO A 37 29.59 -44.03 -36.01
C PRO A 37 30.31 -43.01 -36.91
N GLU A 38 31.24 -43.45 -37.76
CA GLU A 38 31.94 -42.61 -38.76
C GLU A 38 31.04 -42.21 -39.98
N VAL A 39 29.83 -41.74 -39.70
CA VAL A 39 28.80 -41.26 -40.63
C VAL A 39 27.89 -40.26 -39.89
N ASN A 40 27.05 -39.52 -40.61
CA ASN A 40 26.06 -38.64 -39.97
C ASN A 40 25.19 -39.43 -38.98
N SER A 41 25.17 -39.00 -37.72
CA SER A 41 24.65 -39.79 -36.61
C SER A 41 24.16 -38.93 -35.44
N SER A 42 23.44 -39.57 -34.52
CA SER A 42 23.12 -38.99 -33.21
C SER A 42 23.66 -39.86 -32.09
N VAL A 43 24.10 -39.23 -31.01
CA VAL A 43 24.47 -39.89 -29.77
C VAL A 43 23.76 -39.22 -28.59
N ALA A 44 23.14 -40.01 -27.73
CA ALA A 44 22.41 -39.52 -26.56
C ALA A 44 22.73 -40.36 -25.33
N GLY A 45 22.86 -39.71 -24.19
CA GLY A 45 22.77 -40.38 -22.89
C GLY A 45 21.33 -40.82 -22.57
N ALA A 46 21.15 -41.46 -21.42
CA ALA A 46 19.81 -41.66 -20.84
C ALA A 46 19.79 -41.33 -19.33
N GLY A 47 20.65 -40.39 -18.92
CA GLY A 47 20.82 -39.90 -17.55
C GLY A 47 22.07 -40.45 -16.84
N GLY A 48 22.56 -39.75 -15.81
CA GLY A 48 23.63 -40.25 -14.94
C GLY A 48 25.06 -39.88 -15.33
N GLY A 49 25.25 -38.96 -16.29
CA GLY A 49 26.53 -38.37 -16.67
C GLY A 49 27.38 -39.26 -17.56
N ASP A 50 27.09 -39.27 -18.86
CA ASP A 50 27.74 -40.09 -19.88
C ASP A 50 28.83 -39.33 -20.64
N LYS A 51 29.81 -40.07 -21.19
CA LYS A 51 30.79 -39.52 -22.13
C LYS A 51 30.35 -39.79 -23.57
N LEU A 52 29.96 -38.74 -24.28
CA LEU A 52 29.50 -38.79 -25.67
C LEU A 52 30.66 -38.38 -26.60
N ILE A 53 31.09 -39.27 -27.50
CA ILE A 53 32.25 -39.05 -28.37
C ILE A 53 31.81 -39.06 -29.83
N GLY A 54 32.14 -38.04 -30.60
CA GLY A 54 31.83 -38.01 -32.03
C GLY A 54 32.85 -38.73 -32.91
N ALA A 55 32.67 -38.57 -34.23
CA ALA A 55 33.43 -39.24 -35.27
C ALA A 55 33.46 -38.40 -36.56
N SER A 56 34.06 -38.91 -37.64
CA SER A 56 34.37 -38.18 -38.88
C SER A 56 33.18 -37.76 -39.78
N GLY A 57 31.95 -37.76 -39.26
CA GLY A 57 30.77 -37.22 -39.91
C GLY A 57 29.89 -36.46 -38.92
N ASP A 58 28.99 -35.64 -39.45
CA ASP A 58 28.14 -34.73 -38.68
C ASP A 58 27.35 -35.46 -37.56
N THR A 59 27.64 -35.10 -36.32
CA THR A 59 27.13 -35.74 -35.12
C THR A 59 26.21 -34.79 -34.36
N THR A 60 25.01 -35.27 -34.05
CA THR A 60 24.09 -34.60 -33.11
C THR A 60 24.22 -35.22 -31.72
N PHE A 61 24.74 -34.46 -30.77
CA PHE A 61 24.84 -34.83 -29.37
C PHE A 61 23.58 -34.40 -28.61
N TRP A 62 22.87 -35.35 -28.02
CA TRP A 62 21.72 -35.07 -27.16
C TRP A 62 22.16 -35.11 -25.71
N ILE A 63 22.21 -33.94 -25.09
CA ILE A 63 22.61 -33.74 -23.70
C ILE A 63 21.38 -33.98 -22.82
N THR A 64 21.45 -35.05 -22.01
CA THR A 64 20.31 -35.52 -21.21
C THR A 64 20.54 -35.35 -19.71
N ASP A 65 21.79 -35.16 -19.29
CA ASP A 65 22.19 -34.90 -17.91
C ASP A 65 23.27 -33.79 -17.89
N PRO A 66 23.24 -32.86 -16.92
CA PRO A 66 24.26 -31.80 -16.82
C PRO A 66 25.68 -32.33 -16.56
N LYS A 67 25.83 -33.62 -16.22
CA LYS A 67 27.13 -34.29 -16.07
C LYS A 67 27.60 -34.98 -17.36
N ASP A 68 26.83 -34.95 -18.43
CA ASP A 68 27.26 -35.49 -19.72
C ASP A 68 28.48 -34.70 -20.23
N ILE A 69 29.45 -35.41 -20.83
CA ILE A 69 30.70 -34.85 -21.35
C ILE A 69 30.79 -35.18 -22.84
N VAL A 70 30.72 -34.16 -23.68
CA VAL A 70 30.98 -34.29 -25.12
C VAL A 70 32.48 -34.21 -25.41
N VAL A 71 32.95 -35.07 -26.31
CA VAL A 71 34.33 -35.04 -26.81
C VAL A 71 34.32 -35.16 -28.32
N GLU A 72 34.69 -34.07 -28.99
CA GLU A 72 34.80 -33.99 -30.44
C GLU A 72 36.25 -33.81 -30.90
N GLN A 73 36.60 -34.38 -32.06
CA GLN A 73 37.91 -34.19 -32.67
C GLN A 73 37.91 -32.98 -33.61
N PRO A 74 39.04 -32.25 -33.71
CA PRO A 74 39.11 -31.12 -34.64
C PRO A 74 38.85 -31.54 -36.10
N ASN A 75 37.96 -30.83 -36.80
CA ASN A 75 37.58 -31.06 -38.21
C ASN A 75 36.92 -32.42 -38.48
N ALA A 76 36.16 -32.96 -37.54
CA ALA A 76 35.49 -34.25 -37.67
C ALA A 76 34.10 -34.18 -38.32
N GLY A 77 33.55 -33.01 -38.57
CA GLY A 77 32.22 -32.86 -39.16
C GLY A 77 31.74 -31.45 -38.92
N ILE A 78 30.44 -31.22 -39.15
CA ILE A 78 29.71 -30.10 -38.55
C ILE A 78 28.77 -30.68 -37.50
N ASP A 79 29.08 -30.44 -36.24
CA ASP A 79 28.47 -31.13 -35.11
C ASP A 79 27.53 -30.19 -34.34
N THR A 80 26.46 -30.73 -33.74
CA THR A 80 25.48 -29.97 -32.95
C THR A 80 25.27 -30.60 -31.58
N GLU A 81 25.37 -29.80 -30.52
CA GLU A 81 24.84 -30.15 -29.20
C GLU A 81 23.40 -29.67 -29.05
N ILE A 82 22.52 -30.55 -28.55
CA ILE A 82 21.11 -30.26 -28.28
C ILE A 82 20.77 -30.67 -26.85
N GLY A 83 20.13 -29.78 -26.09
CA GLY A 83 19.60 -30.18 -24.78
C GLY A 83 18.56 -29.22 -24.19
N TRP A 84 18.06 -29.61 -23.02
CA TRP A 84 17.03 -28.90 -22.27
C TRP A 84 17.56 -28.39 -20.92
N MET A 85 18.75 -27.80 -20.92
CA MET A 85 19.47 -27.36 -19.72
C MET A 85 20.55 -26.34 -20.11
N PRO A 86 21.21 -25.66 -19.15
CA PRO A 86 22.36 -24.81 -19.45
C PRO A 86 23.49 -25.62 -20.10
N ILE A 87 23.91 -25.21 -21.28
CA ILE A 87 24.99 -25.87 -22.03
C ILE A 87 26.12 -24.88 -22.33
N LYS A 88 27.36 -25.34 -22.09
CA LYS A 88 28.55 -24.77 -22.68
C LYS A 88 29.06 -25.76 -23.71
N LEU A 89 29.10 -25.31 -24.96
CA LEU A 89 29.50 -26.09 -26.11
C LEU A 89 30.90 -26.68 -25.89
N ALA A 90 31.06 -27.98 -26.12
CA ALA A 90 32.37 -28.62 -26.03
C ALA A 90 33.32 -28.10 -27.12
N ASP A 91 34.63 -28.24 -26.88
CA ASP A 91 35.64 -27.88 -27.87
C ASP A 91 35.42 -28.68 -29.17
N ASN A 92 35.64 -28.02 -30.32
CA ASN A 92 35.51 -28.58 -31.66
C ASN A 92 34.07 -28.87 -32.15
N VAL A 93 33.04 -28.48 -31.42
CA VAL A 93 31.63 -28.57 -31.88
C VAL A 93 31.20 -27.21 -32.43
N GLU A 94 30.52 -27.18 -33.58
CA GLU A 94 30.17 -25.91 -34.26
C GLU A 94 28.84 -25.31 -33.79
N ASN A 95 27.84 -26.11 -33.46
CA ASN A 95 26.47 -25.64 -33.30
C ASN A 95 25.86 -26.02 -31.95
N LEU A 96 25.06 -25.11 -31.39
CA LEU A 96 24.32 -25.32 -30.14
C LEU A 96 22.84 -25.06 -30.35
N LYS A 97 21.99 -25.96 -29.87
CA LYS A 97 20.55 -25.74 -29.75
C LYS A 97 20.05 -26.03 -28.34
N VAL A 98 19.46 -25.03 -27.69
CA VAL A 98 18.89 -25.18 -26.35
C VAL A 98 17.38 -24.99 -26.36
N TYR A 99 16.71 -25.68 -25.45
CA TYR A 99 15.27 -25.59 -25.19
C TYR A 99 15.02 -25.58 -23.67
N GLY A 100 13.84 -25.16 -23.24
CA GLY A 100 13.47 -25.07 -21.82
C GLY A 100 13.88 -23.76 -21.15
N SER A 101 13.23 -23.48 -20.02
CA SER A 101 13.45 -22.32 -19.15
C SER A 101 14.76 -22.43 -18.37
N TYR A 102 15.88 -22.05 -18.98
CA TYR A 102 17.21 -22.12 -18.37
C TYR A 102 18.09 -20.95 -18.80
N ASP A 103 18.95 -20.51 -17.89
CA ASP A 103 19.56 -19.20 -18.00
C ASP A 103 20.61 -19.05 -19.12
N TYR A 104 21.17 -20.12 -19.74
CA TYR A 104 22.40 -19.98 -20.54
C TYR A 104 22.64 -20.94 -21.73
N ALA A 105 23.11 -20.37 -22.84
CA ALA A 105 23.73 -21.04 -23.99
C ALA A 105 25.10 -20.38 -24.32
N TYR A 106 26.18 -21.14 -24.11
CA TYR A 106 27.57 -20.68 -24.32
C TYR A 106 28.21 -21.42 -25.48
N GLY A 107 28.83 -20.70 -26.41
CA GLY A 107 29.70 -21.26 -27.44
C GLY A 107 31.12 -21.54 -26.93
N ASN A 108 32.03 -21.78 -27.88
CA ASN A 108 33.42 -22.14 -27.66
C ASN A 108 34.39 -21.13 -28.31
N SER A 109 35.38 -21.59 -29.08
CA SER A 109 36.39 -20.73 -29.72
C SER A 109 36.30 -20.73 -31.26
N LEU A 110 35.24 -21.33 -31.80
CA LEU A 110 34.93 -21.42 -33.23
C LEU A 110 33.86 -20.38 -33.60
N ASP A 111 33.61 -20.22 -34.89
CA ASP A 111 32.43 -19.50 -35.38
C ASP A 111 31.17 -20.37 -35.13
N ASN A 112 30.45 -20.12 -34.03
CA ASN A 112 29.33 -20.94 -33.58
C ASN A 112 27.96 -20.45 -34.07
N LEU A 113 27.05 -21.40 -34.38
CA LEU A 113 25.62 -21.12 -34.53
C LEU A 113 24.87 -21.56 -33.27
N ILE A 114 24.36 -20.60 -32.51
CA ILE A 114 23.65 -20.83 -31.25
C ILE A 114 22.17 -20.46 -31.43
N ILE A 115 21.27 -21.41 -31.22
CA ILE A 115 19.83 -21.24 -31.41
C ILE A 115 19.08 -21.59 -30.13
N VAL A 116 18.29 -20.64 -29.63
CA VAL A 116 17.29 -20.87 -28.59
C VAL A 116 15.96 -21.21 -29.25
N GLY A 117 15.36 -22.33 -28.86
CA GLY A 117 14.21 -22.91 -29.57
C GLY A 117 12.84 -22.70 -28.93
N ASP A 118 12.75 -21.99 -27.81
CA ASP A 118 11.53 -21.82 -27.02
C ASP A 118 11.26 -20.37 -26.60
N ASP A 119 10.08 -20.16 -25.99
CA ASP A 119 9.56 -18.84 -25.61
C ASP A 119 9.88 -18.51 -24.14
N GLN A 120 11.12 -18.75 -23.72
CA GLN A 120 11.60 -18.48 -22.35
C GLN A 120 12.73 -17.43 -22.35
N ASN A 121 13.26 -17.06 -21.18
CA ASN A 121 14.36 -16.09 -21.08
C ASN A 121 15.72 -16.82 -21.10
N GLN A 122 16.67 -16.37 -21.93
CA GLN A 122 17.98 -17.03 -22.07
C GLN A 122 19.13 -16.03 -22.23
N TRP A 123 20.30 -16.38 -21.72
CA TRP A 123 21.54 -15.69 -22.06
C TRP A 123 22.27 -16.44 -23.17
N LEU A 124 22.66 -15.71 -24.21
CA LEU A 124 23.43 -16.22 -25.33
C LEU A 124 24.79 -15.55 -25.35
N TYR A 125 25.84 -16.36 -25.36
CA TYR A 125 27.22 -15.89 -25.50
C TYR A 125 27.98 -16.79 -26.47
N GLY A 126 28.46 -16.22 -27.57
CA GLY A 126 29.17 -16.94 -28.62
C GLY A 126 30.54 -17.46 -28.18
N GLY A 127 31.22 -16.74 -27.29
CA GLY A 127 32.63 -17.02 -26.99
C GLY A 127 33.52 -16.30 -27.99
N ALA A 128 34.66 -16.90 -28.33
CA ALA A 128 35.55 -16.36 -29.35
C ALA A 128 35.20 -16.96 -30.72
N GLY A 129 35.24 -16.15 -31.78
CA GLY A 129 34.75 -16.53 -33.09
C GLY A 129 33.89 -15.43 -33.69
N ASN A 130 33.38 -15.65 -34.89
CA ASN A 130 32.36 -14.80 -35.49
C ASN A 130 31.03 -15.52 -35.42
N ASP A 131 30.33 -15.30 -34.31
CA ASP A 131 29.22 -16.15 -33.92
C ASP A 131 27.89 -15.66 -34.50
N VAL A 132 26.93 -16.58 -34.60
CA VAL A 132 25.54 -16.27 -34.93
C VAL A 132 24.65 -16.72 -33.78
N LEU A 133 24.05 -15.74 -33.11
CA LEU A 133 23.19 -15.91 -31.96
C LEU A 133 21.74 -15.69 -32.38
N VAL A 134 20.88 -16.68 -32.18
CA VAL A 134 19.47 -16.65 -32.59
C VAL A 134 18.59 -16.74 -31.34
N GLY A 135 17.95 -15.61 -30.99
CA GLY A 135 17.05 -15.52 -29.84
C GLY A 135 15.71 -16.23 -30.04
N GLY A 136 15.12 -16.63 -28.91
CA GLY A 136 13.72 -17.09 -28.80
C GLY A 136 12.73 -15.92 -28.73
N ALA A 137 11.46 -16.20 -28.48
CA ALA A 137 10.40 -15.16 -28.49
C ALA A 137 10.23 -14.39 -27.16
N ALA A 138 10.86 -14.84 -26.09
CA ALA A 138 10.88 -14.13 -24.80
C ALA A 138 12.22 -13.39 -24.61
N GLN A 139 12.45 -12.78 -23.45
CA GLN A 139 13.57 -11.88 -23.23
C GLN A 139 14.92 -12.61 -23.29
N ASN A 140 15.72 -12.34 -24.32
CA ASN A 140 17.07 -12.89 -24.44
C ASN A 140 18.12 -11.85 -24.01
N THR A 141 19.20 -12.28 -23.36
CA THR A 141 20.38 -11.45 -23.08
C THR A 141 21.54 -11.89 -23.96
N PHE A 142 21.93 -11.05 -24.91
CA PHE A 142 23.09 -11.29 -25.77
C PHE A 142 24.34 -10.67 -25.13
N LEU A 143 25.34 -11.50 -24.84
CA LEU A 143 26.63 -11.06 -24.31
C LEU A 143 27.68 -11.06 -25.42
N VAL A 144 28.40 -9.94 -25.55
CA VAL A 144 29.53 -9.80 -26.48
C VAL A 144 30.70 -9.16 -25.72
N ARG A 145 31.90 -9.74 -25.83
CA ARG A 145 33.12 -9.24 -25.16
C ARG A 145 34.16 -8.78 -26.18
N ALA A 146 34.98 -7.80 -25.79
CA ALA A 146 36.05 -7.28 -26.63
C ALA A 146 37.16 -8.31 -26.90
N GLY A 147 37.63 -8.36 -28.15
CA GLY A 147 38.70 -9.24 -28.59
C GLY A 147 38.26 -10.64 -29.00
N GLU A 148 36.96 -10.88 -29.10
CA GLU A 148 36.38 -12.20 -29.37
C GLU A 148 35.86 -12.36 -30.79
N GLY A 149 35.61 -11.30 -31.54
CA GLY A 149 35.27 -11.37 -32.97
C GLY A 149 34.08 -10.53 -33.41
N ASN A 150 33.47 -10.89 -34.54
CA ASN A 150 32.33 -10.17 -35.13
C ASN A 150 31.08 -11.03 -35.13
N ASP A 151 30.10 -10.67 -34.32
CA ASP A 151 28.91 -11.50 -34.12
C ASP A 151 27.69 -10.97 -34.87
N VAL A 152 26.71 -11.86 -35.05
CA VAL A 152 25.42 -11.57 -35.66
C VAL A 152 24.29 -12.03 -34.74
N ILE A 153 23.33 -11.15 -34.48
CA ILE A 153 22.11 -11.46 -33.76
C ILE A 153 20.94 -11.56 -34.73
N TYR A 154 20.17 -12.64 -34.61
CA TYR A 154 18.86 -12.83 -35.24
C TYR A 154 17.75 -12.81 -34.20
N ASN A 155 16.54 -12.44 -34.65
CA ASN A 155 15.32 -12.39 -33.85
C ASN A 155 15.37 -11.37 -32.69
N TRP A 156 16.04 -10.23 -32.91
CA TRP A 156 16.02 -9.15 -31.92
C TRP A 156 14.61 -8.56 -31.76
N ASP A 157 14.17 -8.40 -30.52
CA ASP A 157 12.89 -7.78 -30.17
C ASP A 157 13.01 -6.64 -29.13
N GLN A 158 11.89 -6.20 -28.57
CA GLN A 158 11.81 -5.09 -27.60
C GLN A 158 12.09 -5.50 -26.14
N TYR A 159 12.12 -6.79 -25.85
CA TYR A 159 12.39 -7.36 -24.54
C TYR A 159 13.87 -7.71 -24.39
N ASP A 160 14.53 -8.05 -25.49
CA ASP A 160 15.95 -8.43 -25.53
C ASP A 160 16.90 -7.40 -24.92
N GLN A 161 18.02 -7.90 -24.43
CA GLN A 161 19.07 -7.13 -23.78
C GLN A 161 20.43 -7.39 -24.43
N LEU A 162 21.28 -6.37 -24.42
CA LEU A 162 22.63 -6.42 -24.94
C LEU A 162 23.62 -6.03 -23.85
N LYS A 163 24.53 -6.95 -23.55
CA LYS A 163 25.65 -6.75 -22.63
C LYS A 163 26.97 -6.71 -23.40
N LEU A 164 27.57 -5.52 -23.45
CA LEU A 164 28.87 -5.29 -24.10
C LEU A 164 29.97 -5.20 -23.03
N VAL A 165 30.87 -6.18 -23.01
CA VAL A 165 31.91 -6.30 -21.98
C VAL A 165 33.26 -5.84 -22.54
N ASP A 166 33.99 -5.05 -21.76
CA ASP A 166 35.35 -4.56 -22.07
C ASP A 166 35.50 -3.63 -23.30
N TYR A 167 34.40 -3.16 -23.90
CA TYR A 167 34.41 -2.19 -25.00
C TYR A 167 34.50 -0.71 -24.56
N GLY A 168 34.33 -0.43 -23.26
CA GLY A 168 34.41 0.94 -22.71
C GLY A 168 33.14 1.79 -22.91
N PHE A 169 32.03 1.19 -23.34
CA PHE A 169 30.73 1.86 -23.35
C PHE A 169 30.19 2.02 -21.93
N THR A 170 29.86 3.24 -21.54
CA THR A 170 29.31 3.58 -20.22
C THR A 170 27.92 4.22 -20.29
N THR A 171 27.42 4.53 -21.50
CA THR A 171 26.10 5.14 -21.71
C THR A 171 25.44 4.60 -22.98
N ALA A 172 24.10 4.53 -22.97
CA ALA A 172 23.31 4.14 -24.14
C ALA A 172 23.56 5.07 -25.34
N ALA A 173 23.78 6.36 -25.08
CA ALA A 173 24.11 7.34 -26.11
C ALA A 173 25.39 7.01 -26.88
N GLN A 174 26.42 6.45 -26.21
CA GLN A 174 27.64 6.01 -26.89
C GLN A 174 27.39 4.79 -27.79
N ILE A 175 26.58 3.82 -27.33
CA ILE A 175 26.21 2.65 -28.13
C ILE A 175 25.39 3.10 -29.36
N ARG A 176 24.40 3.98 -29.17
CA ARG A 176 23.64 4.57 -30.30
C ARG A 176 24.53 5.34 -31.26
N GLY A 177 25.52 6.07 -30.75
CA GLY A 177 26.52 6.76 -31.57
C GLY A 177 27.38 5.81 -32.40
N ALA A 178 27.52 4.55 -31.96
CA ALA A 178 28.22 3.49 -32.68
C ALA A 178 27.32 2.73 -33.67
N MET A 179 26.01 2.92 -33.64
CA MET A 179 25.06 2.26 -34.54
C MET A 179 25.03 2.89 -35.93
N LYS A 180 24.92 2.03 -36.94
CA LYS A 180 24.74 2.42 -38.33
C LYS A 180 23.75 1.49 -39.02
N GLN A 181 22.78 2.08 -39.72
CA GLN A 181 21.94 1.32 -40.64
C GLN A 181 22.77 0.81 -41.82
N VAL A 182 22.73 -0.50 -42.08
CA VAL A 182 23.36 -1.15 -43.24
C VAL A 182 22.34 -2.09 -43.88
N GLY A 183 21.74 -1.65 -44.99
CA GLY A 183 20.64 -2.42 -45.59
C GLY A 183 19.46 -2.54 -44.61
N PRO A 184 18.88 -3.74 -44.43
CA PRO A 184 17.81 -3.97 -43.44
C PRO A 184 18.33 -4.13 -42.00
N ASP A 185 19.65 -4.10 -41.78
CA ASP A 185 20.26 -4.46 -40.50
C ASP A 185 20.83 -3.24 -39.76
N THR A 186 20.91 -3.35 -38.44
CA THR A 186 21.68 -2.41 -37.61
C THR A 186 23.07 -2.99 -37.34
N VAL A 187 24.12 -2.23 -37.65
CA VAL A 187 25.50 -2.62 -37.33
C VAL A 187 26.04 -1.69 -36.25
N ILE A 188 26.50 -2.26 -35.14
CA ILE A 188 27.15 -1.56 -34.03
C ILE A 188 28.65 -1.67 -34.21
N GLN A 189 29.35 -0.55 -34.35
CA GLN A 189 30.81 -0.52 -34.40
C GLN A 189 31.38 -0.61 -32.97
N LEU A 190 31.80 -1.80 -32.55
CA LEU A 190 32.26 -2.04 -31.17
C LEU A 190 33.70 -1.57 -30.94
N SER A 191 34.58 -1.82 -31.91
CA SER A 191 35.97 -1.35 -31.93
C SER A 191 36.40 -1.10 -33.39
N PRO A 192 37.61 -0.58 -33.69
CA PRO A 192 38.07 -0.48 -35.08
C PRO A 192 38.17 -1.83 -35.82
N ALA A 193 38.17 -2.95 -35.11
CA ALA A 193 38.32 -4.29 -35.67
C ALA A 193 37.05 -5.16 -35.56
N GLU A 194 36.10 -4.78 -34.70
CA GLU A 194 34.95 -5.62 -34.34
C GLU A 194 33.63 -4.88 -34.53
N THR A 195 32.63 -5.62 -34.97
CA THR A 195 31.26 -5.19 -35.23
C THR A 195 30.28 -6.22 -34.72
N LEU A 196 29.12 -5.75 -34.28
CA LEU A 196 27.95 -6.58 -33.99
C LEU A 196 26.85 -6.23 -34.99
N THR A 197 26.35 -7.22 -35.72
CA THR A 197 25.26 -7.02 -36.68
C THR A 197 23.96 -7.57 -36.10
N VAL A 198 22.94 -6.73 -35.96
CA VAL A 198 21.59 -7.15 -35.53
C VAL A 198 20.66 -7.12 -36.74
N ARG A 199 20.20 -8.30 -37.15
CA ARG A 199 19.50 -8.49 -38.42
C ARG A 199 18.08 -7.96 -38.39
N ASN A 200 17.63 -7.39 -39.51
CA ASN A 200 16.27 -6.89 -39.72
C ASN A 200 15.81 -5.86 -38.68
N THR A 201 16.73 -5.04 -38.18
CA THR A 201 16.45 -3.99 -37.20
C THR A 201 16.84 -2.62 -37.74
N THR A 202 16.38 -1.58 -37.06
CA THR A 202 16.86 -0.21 -37.28
C THR A 202 17.44 0.34 -35.99
N PRO A 203 18.37 1.31 -36.00
CA PRO A 203 18.85 1.93 -34.77
C PRO A 203 17.75 2.49 -33.85
N ALA A 204 16.58 2.82 -34.42
CA ALA A 204 15.42 3.30 -33.69
C ALA A 204 14.64 2.19 -32.96
N SER A 205 14.80 0.91 -33.33
CA SER A 205 14.12 -0.21 -32.65
C SER A 205 14.78 -0.61 -31.33
N PHE A 206 15.91 0.01 -30.97
CA PHE A 206 16.57 -0.20 -29.68
C PHE A 206 16.09 0.83 -28.67
N ALA A 207 15.73 0.42 -27.45
CA ALA A 207 15.47 1.29 -26.31
C ALA A 207 16.66 1.33 -25.35
N ASP A 208 16.86 2.44 -24.63
CA ASP A 208 18.00 2.57 -23.71
C ASP A 208 17.99 1.50 -22.60
N LYS A 209 16.77 1.06 -22.21
CA LYS A 209 16.54 -0.02 -21.25
C LYS A 209 17.03 -1.41 -21.71
N GLN A 210 17.42 -1.56 -22.98
CA GLN A 210 17.91 -2.83 -23.52
C GLN A 210 19.45 -2.95 -23.40
N PHE A 211 20.15 -1.90 -22.98
CA PHE A 211 21.60 -1.96 -22.81
C PHE A 211 21.97 -2.18 -21.34
N LEU A 212 22.64 -3.30 -21.05
CA LEU A 212 23.21 -3.58 -19.73
C LEU A 212 24.56 -2.88 -19.61
N LEU A 213 24.56 -1.73 -18.95
CA LEU A 213 25.70 -0.83 -18.81
C LEU A 213 26.30 -0.89 -17.40
N PRO A 214 27.62 -0.64 -17.22
CA PRO A 214 28.21 -0.52 -15.90
C PRO A 214 27.52 0.56 -15.05
N LEU A 215 27.56 0.40 -13.72
CA LEU A 215 26.93 1.34 -12.79
C LEU A 215 27.51 2.74 -12.99
N ASP A 216 26.65 3.68 -13.38
CA ASP A 216 27.00 5.09 -13.41
C ASP A 216 26.92 5.66 -11.99
N ARG A 217 28.02 5.58 -11.24
CA ARG A 217 28.10 6.11 -9.87
C ARG A 217 27.83 7.62 -9.78
N ALA A 218 27.82 8.38 -10.89
CA ALA A 218 27.40 9.79 -10.87
C ALA A 218 25.88 9.96 -10.74
N LYS A 219 25.09 8.91 -11.01
CA LYS A 219 23.63 8.88 -10.80
C LYS A 219 23.24 8.38 -9.40
N VAL A 220 24.20 7.85 -8.66
CA VAL A 220 24.04 7.48 -7.25
C VAL A 220 24.18 8.74 -6.41
N GLY A 221 23.13 9.05 -5.64
CA GLY A 221 23.01 10.23 -4.80
C GLY A 221 23.66 10.05 -3.43
N ALA A 222 23.11 10.74 -2.42
CA ALA A 222 23.62 10.69 -1.06
C ALA A 222 23.41 9.30 -0.43
N LEU A 223 24.35 8.87 0.42
CA LEU A 223 24.19 7.71 1.30
C LEU A 223 23.03 7.96 2.26
N THR A 224 22.06 7.06 2.28
CA THR A 224 20.82 7.15 3.07
C THR A 224 20.76 6.10 4.17
N PHE A 225 21.50 5.01 4.02
CA PHE A 225 21.68 3.96 5.01
C PHE A 225 23.06 3.33 4.86
N ASP A 226 23.71 3.03 5.97
CA ASP A 226 24.91 2.22 6.00
C ASP A 226 25.01 1.40 7.30
N ASP A 227 25.55 0.20 7.16
CA ASP A 227 26.22 -0.47 8.26
C ASP A 227 27.51 -1.11 7.75
N GLU A 228 28.64 -0.60 8.25
CA GLU A 228 30.00 -1.09 7.97
C GLU A 228 30.41 -2.23 8.92
N PHE A 229 29.48 -2.70 9.77
CA PHE A 229 29.66 -3.79 10.73
C PHE A 229 30.92 -3.68 11.61
N ASP A 230 31.38 -2.46 11.93
CA ASP A 230 32.36 -2.23 13.02
C ASP A 230 31.83 -2.77 14.37
N THR A 231 30.51 -2.69 14.56
CA THR A 231 29.75 -3.29 15.66
C THR A 231 28.36 -3.68 15.16
N LEU A 232 27.83 -4.83 15.58
CA LEU A 232 26.47 -5.22 15.22
C LEU A 232 25.43 -4.41 16.03
N LYS A 233 24.61 -3.62 15.34
CA LYS A 233 23.58 -2.75 15.94
C LYS A 233 22.21 -3.44 15.94
N LEU A 234 22.08 -4.55 16.65
CA LEU A 234 20.77 -5.20 16.83
C LEU A 234 19.79 -4.25 17.54
N TYR A 235 18.52 -4.32 17.17
CA TYR A 235 17.45 -3.65 17.88
C TYR A 235 17.38 -4.13 19.32
N ASP A 236 17.49 -3.19 20.25
CA ASP A 236 17.28 -3.38 21.67
C ASP A 236 15.96 -2.69 22.05
N PRO A 237 14.85 -3.44 22.21
CA PRO A 237 13.56 -2.89 22.61
C PRO A 237 13.63 -2.13 23.94
N SER A 238 14.52 -2.52 24.87
CA SER A 238 14.63 -1.85 26.18
C SER A 238 15.22 -0.45 26.09
N LYS A 239 15.90 -0.14 24.99
CA LYS A 239 16.51 1.17 24.73
C LYS A 239 15.82 1.91 23.59
N ASN A 240 14.94 1.25 22.86
CA ASN A 240 14.43 1.68 21.56
C ASN A 240 15.56 2.18 20.64
N THR A 241 16.65 1.41 20.55
CA THR A 241 17.81 1.75 19.72
C THR A 241 18.31 0.53 18.96
N GLY A 242 18.78 0.72 17.74
CA GLY A 242 19.40 -0.30 16.89
C GLY A 242 19.10 -0.01 15.42
N LEU A 243 19.64 -0.84 14.53
CA LEU A 243 19.37 -0.77 13.08
C LEU A 243 18.73 -2.06 12.54
N TRP A 244 19.00 -3.20 13.18
CA TRP A 244 18.61 -4.51 12.64
C TRP A 244 17.70 -5.31 13.57
N ARG A 245 16.59 -5.81 13.04
CA ARG A 245 15.77 -6.89 13.64
C ARG A 245 16.23 -8.25 13.20
N THR A 246 15.94 -9.26 14.02
CA THR A 246 16.28 -10.67 13.75
C THR A 246 15.06 -11.55 13.53
N ASP A 247 13.90 -10.93 13.33
CA ASP A 247 12.59 -11.58 13.18
C ASP A 247 11.71 -10.80 12.19
N PHE A 248 10.71 -11.44 11.60
CA PHE A 248 9.77 -10.83 10.65
C PHE A 248 8.66 -10.00 11.34
N GLY A 249 8.71 -9.85 12.67
CA GLY A 249 7.65 -9.25 13.48
C GLY A 249 6.49 -10.21 13.79
N GLY A 250 5.48 -9.70 14.50
CA GLY A 250 4.28 -10.46 14.89
C GLY A 250 4.43 -11.27 16.19
N ASN A 251 3.81 -12.45 16.24
CA ASN A 251 3.78 -13.28 17.44
C ASN A 251 5.12 -14.01 17.67
N LEU A 252 5.89 -13.56 18.65
CA LEU A 252 7.21 -14.14 19.00
C LEU A 252 7.19 -15.60 19.48
N LYS A 253 6.02 -16.26 19.56
CA LYS A 253 5.87 -17.71 19.83
C LYS A 253 5.32 -18.48 18.61
N ALA A 254 5.13 -17.82 17.48
CA ALA A 254 4.79 -18.45 16.21
C ALA A 254 6.06 -18.72 15.39
N SER A 255 6.11 -19.86 14.71
CA SER A 255 7.25 -20.21 13.84
C SER A 255 7.44 -19.21 12.71
N GLY A 256 6.35 -18.68 12.14
CA GLY A 256 6.36 -17.73 11.01
C GLY A 256 7.07 -16.40 11.29
N THR A 257 7.38 -16.10 12.56
CA THR A 257 8.17 -14.92 12.94
C THR A 257 9.67 -15.14 12.77
N TYR A 258 10.16 -16.38 12.82
CA TYR A 258 11.59 -16.72 12.84
C TYR A 258 12.01 -17.69 11.73
N THR A 259 11.09 -18.15 10.89
CA THR A 259 11.39 -19.02 9.75
C THR A 259 10.15 -19.12 8.84
N LEU A 260 10.37 -19.32 7.55
CA LEU A 260 9.32 -19.56 6.56
C LEU A 260 9.27 -21.05 6.22
N LEU A 261 8.84 -21.87 7.18
CA LEU A 261 8.74 -23.34 7.03
C LEU A 261 7.95 -23.81 5.80
N GLN A 262 7.05 -22.96 5.26
CA GLN A 262 6.31 -23.26 4.03
C GLN A 262 7.21 -23.39 2.79
N ASN A 263 8.39 -22.76 2.81
CA ASN A 263 9.41 -22.85 1.77
C ASN A 263 10.28 -24.12 1.88
N GLY A 264 10.02 -24.98 2.87
CA GLY A 264 10.86 -26.16 3.16
C GLY A 264 12.17 -25.83 3.87
N GLU A 265 12.30 -24.61 4.41
CA GLU A 265 13.37 -24.19 5.31
C GLU A 265 13.47 -25.10 6.54
N SER A 266 14.68 -25.29 7.05
CA SER A 266 15.03 -26.21 8.14
C SER A 266 15.74 -25.52 9.30
N GLU A 267 16.02 -24.23 9.18
CA GLU A 267 16.58 -23.38 10.20
C GLU A 267 15.54 -22.68 11.07
N VAL A 268 15.99 -22.14 12.19
CA VAL A 268 15.33 -21.07 12.92
C VAL A 268 16.26 -19.86 12.98
N TYR A 269 15.76 -18.67 12.63
CA TYR A 269 16.50 -17.43 12.82
C TYR A 269 16.56 -17.07 14.30
N ALA A 270 17.77 -17.04 14.84
CA ALA A 270 18.02 -16.84 16.26
C ALA A 270 18.91 -15.61 16.50
N HIS A 271 19.01 -15.22 17.77
CA HIS A 271 19.88 -14.15 18.26
C HIS A 271 20.24 -14.44 19.72
N ALA A 272 21.26 -13.76 20.26
CA ALA A 272 21.61 -13.89 21.67
C ALA A 272 20.41 -13.56 22.57
N GLY A 273 19.97 -14.50 23.42
CA GLY A 273 18.77 -14.36 24.25
C GLY A 273 17.52 -15.04 23.69
N PHE A 274 17.59 -15.67 22.51
CA PHE A 274 16.48 -16.33 21.86
C PHE A 274 15.94 -17.53 22.67
N GLN A 275 14.61 -17.57 22.85
CA GLN A 275 13.93 -18.55 23.71
C GLN A 275 13.09 -19.58 22.95
N GLY A 276 12.72 -19.30 21.69
CA GLY A 276 11.73 -20.10 20.97
C GLY A 276 10.44 -20.28 21.79
N LEU A 277 9.98 -21.51 21.97
CA LEU A 277 8.86 -21.90 22.83
C LEU A 277 9.22 -22.03 24.33
N ALA A 278 10.50 -22.00 24.69
CA ALA A 278 10.93 -22.13 26.07
C ALA A 278 10.63 -20.87 26.90
N ASP A 279 10.73 -21.01 28.22
CA ASP A 279 10.66 -19.93 29.22
C ASP A 279 12.03 -19.34 29.59
N HIS A 280 13.10 -19.87 29.00
CA HIS A 280 14.49 -19.51 29.22
C HIS A 280 15.26 -19.38 27.89
N ASP A 281 16.40 -18.70 27.95
CA ASP A 281 17.33 -18.54 26.82
C ASP A 281 17.89 -19.90 26.39
N LEU A 282 17.82 -20.20 25.10
CA LEU A 282 18.32 -21.44 24.50
C LEU A 282 19.83 -21.39 24.21
N GLY A 283 20.48 -20.24 24.39
CA GLY A 283 21.91 -20.06 24.20
C GLY A 283 22.35 -20.06 22.72
N LEU A 284 21.42 -19.80 21.80
CA LEU A 284 21.69 -19.69 20.37
C LEU A 284 22.18 -18.28 20.04
N ASN A 285 23.22 -18.16 19.23
CA ASN A 285 23.65 -16.88 18.67
C ASN A 285 24.42 -17.08 17.36
N PRO A 286 23.80 -16.82 16.19
CA PRO A 286 24.43 -17.04 14.90
C PRO A 286 25.37 -15.89 14.47
N PHE A 287 25.40 -14.78 15.21
CA PHE A 287 26.12 -13.58 14.80
C PHE A 287 27.46 -13.40 15.52
N SER A 288 28.48 -13.01 14.76
CA SER A 288 29.73 -12.49 15.30
C SER A 288 30.29 -11.38 14.41
N VAL A 289 31.05 -10.45 14.99
CA VAL A 289 31.71 -9.36 14.26
C VAL A 289 33.19 -9.40 14.57
N SER A 290 34.03 -9.39 13.53
CA SER A 290 35.49 -9.32 13.64
C SER A 290 36.05 -8.51 12.48
N ASP A 291 36.97 -7.59 12.78
CA ASP A 291 37.70 -6.79 11.78
C ASP A 291 36.79 -6.08 10.74
N GLY A 292 35.62 -5.59 11.16
CA GLY A 292 34.65 -4.90 10.29
C GLY A 292 33.77 -5.84 9.46
N THR A 293 33.85 -7.15 9.69
CA THR A 293 33.04 -8.15 8.98
C THR A 293 32.03 -8.78 9.92
N LEU A 294 30.76 -8.74 9.53
CA LEU A 294 29.69 -9.55 10.13
C LEU A 294 29.79 -10.97 9.61
N THR A 295 29.78 -11.95 10.51
CA THR A 295 29.58 -13.36 10.17
C THR A 295 28.20 -13.81 10.64
N ILE A 296 27.39 -14.32 9.71
CA ILE A 296 26.15 -15.04 9.98
C ILE A 296 26.44 -16.53 9.81
N ARG A 297 26.40 -17.28 10.92
CA ARG A 297 26.65 -18.72 10.95
C ARG A 297 25.36 -19.52 10.93
N ALA A 298 25.26 -20.44 9.98
CA ALA A 298 24.30 -21.52 10.01
C ALA A 298 24.94 -22.77 10.64
N GLU A 299 24.27 -23.42 11.58
CA GLU A 299 24.79 -24.63 12.24
C GLU A 299 23.69 -25.62 12.65
N GLN A 300 24.06 -26.89 12.78
CA GLN A 300 23.12 -27.95 13.15
C GLN A 300 22.75 -27.85 14.63
N LEU A 301 21.46 -27.89 14.93
CA LEU A 301 20.96 -27.88 16.30
C LEU A 301 21.04 -29.27 16.95
N PRO A 302 21.34 -29.34 18.26
CA PRO A 302 21.11 -30.54 19.04
C PRO A 302 19.64 -30.97 18.98
N SER A 303 19.37 -32.27 18.80
CA SER A 303 18.00 -32.77 18.58
C SER A 303 17.07 -32.54 19.78
N GLU A 304 17.62 -32.35 20.98
CA GLU A 304 16.87 -31.97 22.19
C GLU A 304 16.24 -30.57 22.11
N LEU A 305 16.75 -29.67 21.27
CA LEU A 305 16.21 -28.31 21.12
C LEU A 305 15.05 -28.26 20.12
N ALA A 306 14.93 -29.23 19.21
CA ALA A 306 13.91 -29.23 18.16
C ALA A 306 12.47 -28.95 18.66
N PRO A 307 12.00 -29.52 19.79
CA PRO A 307 10.66 -29.21 20.32
C PRO A 307 10.48 -27.75 20.77
N GLN A 308 11.56 -27.04 21.11
CA GLN A 308 11.54 -25.64 21.54
C GLN A 308 11.60 -24.67 20.35
N VAL A 309 11.91 -25.16 19.15
CA VAL A 309 12.07 -24.34 17.93
C VAL A 309 11.23 -24.88 16.77
N TRP A 310 10.01 -25.33 17.09
CA TRP A 310 9.01 -25.81 16.12
C TRP A 310 9.49 -26.93 15.18
N GLY A 311 10.49 -27.71 15.60
CA GLY A 311 11.04 -28.82 14.84
C GLY A 311 12.21 -28.45 13.91
N ALA A 312 12.69 -27.21 13.94
CA ALA A 312 13.89 -26.80 13.18
C ALA A 312 15.10 -27.67 13.55
N SER A 313 15.91 -28.00 12.53
CA SER A 313 17.10 -28.85 12.65
C SER A 313 18.40 -28.05 12.60
N TYR A 314 18.34 -26.79 12.22
CA TYR A 314 19.46 -25.86 12.14
C TYR A 314 19.10 -24.54 12.82
N SER A 315 20.11 -23.78 13.22
CA SER A 315 19.98 -22.37 13.60
C SER A 315 20.77 -21.52 12.61
N SER A 316 20.25 -20.34 12.32
CA SER A 316 20.92 -19.35 11.48
C SER A 316 20.51 -17.94 11.89
N GLY A 317 20.95 -16.91 11.14
CA GLY A 317 20.63 -15.50 11.41
C GLY A 317 19.95 -14.80 10.23
N MET A 318 19.12 -13.83 10.58
CA MET A 318 18.52 -12.86 9.67
C MET A 318 18.69 -11.47 10.28
N LEU A 319 18.92 -10.46 9.43
CA LEU A 319 18.86 -9.05 9.78
C LEU A 319 17.90 -8.34 8.82
N ASN A 320 16.94 -7.57 9.35
CA ASN A 320 16.08 -6.72 8.54
C ASN A 320 15.90 -5.33 9.16
N THR A 321 15.46 -4.38 8.32
CA THR A 321 15.26 -2.97 8.70
C THR A 321 13.79 -2.60 8.91
N PHE A 322 12.89 -3.58 9.07
CA PHE A 322 11.46 -3.32 9.29
C PHE A 322 11.21 -2.37 10.45
N GLY A 323 10.51 -1.27 10.19
CA GLY A 323 10.24 -0.19 11.14
C GLY A 323 11.41 0.78 11.40
N ALA A 324 12.64 0.46 11.01
CA ALA A 324 13.80 1.35 11.18
C ALA A 324 14.15 2.13 9.91
N PHE A 325 14.22 1.44 8.77
CA PHE A 325 14.58 2.03 7.49
C PHE A 325 13.82 1.35 6.36
N ALA A 326 13.24 2.14 5.47
CA ALA A 326 12.72 1.69 4.20
C ALA A 326 12.95 2.78 3.16
N GLN A 327 13.13 2.41 1.90
CA GLN A 327 13.37 3.38 0.84
C GLN A 327 12.66 2.97 -0.45
N LYS A 328 12.07 3.96 -1.11
CA LYS A 328 11.55 3.87 -2.47
C LYS A 328 12.51 4.55 -3.42
N TYR A 329 12.94 3.83 -4.45
CA TYR A 329 13.97 4.22 -5.42
C TYR A 329 15.36 4.49 -4.80
N GLY A 330 16.41 4.13 -5.51
CA GLY A 330 17.79 4.30 -5.04
C GLY A 330 18.72 3.23 -5.56
N TYR A 331 19.94 3.26 -5.04
CA TYR A 331 20.90 2.19 -5.22
C TYR A 331 21.12 1.46 -3.89
N PHE A 332 21.02 0.14 -3.89
CA PHE A 332 21.15 -0.72 -2.72
C PHE A 332 22.28 -1.70 -2.99
N GLU A 333 23.23 -1.85 -2.07
CA GLU A 333 24.35 -2.77 -2.24
C GLU A 333 24.71 -3.49 -0.94
N MET A 334 25.13 -4.75 -1.08
CA MET A 334 25.79 -5.52 -0.03
C MET A 334 27.09 -6.07 -0.60
N ARG A 335 28.17 -5.98 0.19
CA ARG A 335 29.43 -6.65 -0.13
C ARG A 335 29.62 -7.85 0.78
N ALA A 336 29.65 -9.05 0.20
CA ALA A 336 29.69 -10.30 0.96
C ALA A 336 30.50 -11.40 0.27
N GLU A 337 31.00 -12.34 1.08
CA GLU A 337 31.52 -13.64 0.67
C GLU A 337 30.50 -14.71 1.11
N LEU A 338 30.09 -15.55 0.16
CA LEU A 338 28.98 -16.49 0.33
C LEU A 338 29.47 -17.92 0.63
N PRO A 339 28.72 -18.69 1.43
CA PRO A 339 28.98 -20.10 1.70
C PRO A 339 28.78 -20.97 0.46
N THR A 340 29.53 -22.08 0.38
CA THR A 340 29.34 -23.10 -0.66
C THR A 340 28.85 -24.44 -0.10
N ALA A 341 28.31 -24.44 1.13
CA ALA A 341 27.83 -25.66 1.78
C ALA A 341 26.48 -26.07 1.17
N SER A 342 26.35 -27.34 0.73
CA SER A 342 25.10 -27.86 0.18
C SER A 342 23.96 -27.69 1.17
N GLY A 343 22.87 -27.06 0.72
CA GLY A 343 21.69 -26.71 1.53
C GLY A 343 21.74 -25.32 2.17
N ALA A 344 22.87 -24.59 2.11
CA ALA A 344 22.88 -23.18 2.48
C ALA A 344 22.20 -22.33 1.40
N TRP A 345 21.42 -21.34 1.81
CA TRP A 345 20.68 -20.42 0.95
C TRP A 345 20.80 -18.98 1.49
N PRO A 346 21.95 -18.31 1.28
CA PRO A 346 22.11 -16.89 1.59
C PRO A 346 21.26 -16.01 0.65
N ALA A 347 20.70 -14.93 1.20
CA ALA A 347 19.91 -13.96 0.45
C ALA A 347 20.15 -12.52 0.93
N PHE A 348 20.10 -11.57 0.00
CA PHE A 348 19.98 -10.13 0.22
C PHE A 348 18.84 -9.60 -0.66
N TRP A 349 17.80 -9.09 -0.03
CA TRP A 349 16.53 -8.80 -0.67
C TRP A 349 15.79 -7.67 0.03
N MET A 350 14.68 -7.24 -0.56
CA MET A 350 13.86 -6.14 -0.07
C MET A 350 12.38 -6.44 -0.16
N ALA A 351 11.61 -5.98 0.83
CA ALA A 351 10.16 -6.13 0.84
C ALA A 351 9.48 -4.91 1.51
N PRO A 352 8.23 -4.57 1.16
CA PRO A 352 7.46 -3.56 1.86
C PRO A 352 7.17 -4.00 3.30
N TYR A 353 6.98 -3.02 4.19
CA TYR A 353 6.60 -3.26 5.57
C TYR A 353 5.25 -2.57 5.89
N PRO A 354 4.26 -3.28 6.46
CA PRO A 354 4.24 -4.72 6.70
C PRO A 354 4.29 -5.53 5.40
N MET A 355 4.83 -6.76 5.46
CA MET A 355 4.87 -7.64 4.30
C MET A 355 3.45 -7.94 3.83
N ASN A 356 3.14 -7.60 2.59
CA ASN A 356 1.79 -7.67 2.02
C ASN A 356 1.74 -8.55 0.75
N GLY A 357 2.84 -9.22 0.41
CA GLY A 357 2.95 -10.08 -0.78
C GLY A 357 2.87 -9.33 -2.11
N GLN A 358 2.85 -7.99 -2.12
CA GLN A 358 2.67 -7.18 -3.33
C GLN A 358 3.98 -6.71 -3.96
N GLY A 359 5.13 -6.89 -3.29
CA GLY A 359 6.43 -6.51 -3.85
C GLY A 359 7.59 -7.19 -3.13
N GLU A 360 8.54 -7.71 -3.89
CA GLU A 360 9.76 -8.33 -3.37
C GLU A 360 10.88 -8.18 -4.40
N ALA A 361 12.05 -7.75 -3.93
CA ALA A 361 13.23 -7.55 -4.75
C ALA A 361 14.38 -8.43 -4.25
N ASP A 362 14.63 -9.54 -4.91
CA ASP A 362 15.72 -10.46 -4.60
C ASP A 362 16.99 -9.96 -5.29
N ILE A 363 17.79 -9.14 -4.58
CA ILE A 363 19.02 -8.53 -5.11
C ILE A 363 20.09 -9.59 -5.37
N MET A 364 20.18 -10.56 -4.45
CA MET A 364 21.00 -11.75 -4.56
C MET A 364 20.36 -12.88 -3.77
N GLU A 365 20.20 -14.03 -4.40
CA GLU A 365 19.99 -15.33 -3.75
C GLU A 365 21.00 -16.32 -4.32
N ALA A 366 21.74 -17.03 -3.46
CA ALA A 366 22.65 -18.08 -3.92
C ALA A 366 22.33 -19.41 -3.27
N LEU A 367 22.61 -20.50 -3.97
CA LEU A 367 22.42 -21.86 -3.46
C LEU A 367 23.79 -22.50 -3.29
N GLY A 368 24.11 -23.00 -2.09
CA GLY A 368 25.39 -23.65 -1.84
C GLY A 368 25.61 -24.93 -2.68
N SER A 369 24.54 -25.50 -3.24
CA SER A 369 24.60 -26.61 -4.20
C SER A 369 25.04 -26.20 -5.61
N THR A 370 24.88 -24.92 -5.96
CA THR A 370 25.31 -24.29 -7.22
C THR A 370 25.98 -22.94 -6.93
N PRO A 371 27.11 -22.93 -6.21
CA PRO A 371 27.67 -21.72 -5.60
C PRO A 371 28.06 -20.65 -6.62
N ASN A 372 28.31 -21.04 -7.87
CA ASN A 372 28.65 -20.15 -8.97
C ASN A 372 27.41 -19.57 -9.67
N VAL A 373 26.22 -19.63 -9.07
CA VAL A 373 24.97 -19.06 -9.61
C VAL A 373 24.35 -18.10 -8.58
N ASP A 374 24.06 -16.89 -9.04
CA ASP A 374 23.36 -15.83 -8.29
C ASP A 374 22.00 -15.57 -8.95
N TYR A 375 20.94 -15.91 -8.24
CA TYR A 375 19.55 -15.75 -8.64
C TYR A 375 19.00 -14.41 -8.21
N ARG A 376 18.24 -13.78 -9.11
CA ARG A 376 17.66 -12.45 -8.89
C ARG A 376 16.26 -12.37 -9.42
N ARG A 377 15.41 -11.63 -8.70
CA ARG A 377 14.00 -11.54 -9.02
C ARG A 377 13.45 -10.16 -8.64
N ALA A 378 12.56 -9.66 -9.48
CA ALA A 378 11.67 -8.57 -9.15
C ALA A 378 10.23 -9.07 -9.22
N TYR A 379 9.62 -9.29 -8.05
CA TYR A 379 8.30 -9.87 -7.89
C TYR A 379 7.26 -8.81 -7.53
N GLY A 380 6.07 -8.89 -8.12
CA GLY A 380 5.06 -7.84 -8.04
C GLY A 380 3.64 -8.31 -7.72
N GLY A 381 3.45 -9.47 -7.09
CA GLY A 381 2.13 -10.08 -6.88
C GLY A 381 1.99 -11.36 -7.72
N SER A 382 0.88 -11.62 -8.40
CA SER A 382 0.63 -12.92 -9.05
C SER A 382 1.63 -13.36 -10.14
N GLU A 383 2.56 -12.50 -10.55
CA GLU A 383 3.56 -12.77 -11.59
C GLU A 383 4.95 -12.25 -11.17
N SER A 384 6.00 -13.03 -11.47
CA SER A 384 7.36 -12.51 -11.50
C SER A 384 7.49 -11.59 -12.72
N VAL A 385 7.95 -10.35 -12.53
CA VAL A 385 8.12 -9.45 -13.67
C VAL A 385 9.36 -9.89 -14.46
N PHE A 386 10.45 -10.29 -13.76
CA PHE A 386 11.61 -10.99 -14.32
C PHE A 386 12.27 -11.86 -13.24
N ASP A 387 12.75 -13.06 -13.62
CA ASP A 387 13.50 -14.02 -12.79
C ASP A 387 14.65 -14.58 -13.63
N ASN A 388 15.86 -14.62 -13.07
CA ASN A 388 17.04 -15.13 -13.78
C ASN A 388 18.14 -15.56 -12.80
N GLY A 389 18.85 -16.64 -13.13
CA GLY A 389 20.13 -17.01 -12.50
C GLY A 389 21.32 -16.52 -13.30
N ILE A 390 22.40 -16.06 -12.67
CA ILE A 390 23.65 -15.74 -13.36
C ILE A 390 24.87 -16.46 -12.86
N LYS A 391 25.76 -16.84 -13.78
CA LYS A 391 27.07 -17.35 -13.39
C LYS A 391 27.95 -16.24 -12.84
N ILE A 392 28.44 -16.45 -11.63
CA ILE A 392 29.36 -15.55 -10.92
C ILE A 392 30.63 -16.30 -10.50
N ASP A 393 31.67 -15.54 -10.16
CA ASP A 393 32.77 -16.09 -9.37
C ASP A 393 32.24 -16.26 -7.93
N PRO A 394 32.25 -17.48 -7.37
CA PRO A 394 31.79 -17.71 -6.01
C PRO A 394 32.85 -17.36 -4.95
N SER A 395 34.08 -16.98 -5.35
CA SER A 395 35.21 -16.91 -4.45
C SER A 395 35.50 -15.50 -3.91
N GLY A 396 35.61 -15.39 -2.59
CA GLY A 396 35.89 -14.13 -1.91
C GLY A 396 34.70 -13.18 -1.93
N TYR A 397 35.00 -11.90 -1.72
CA TYR A 397 33.98 -10.86 -1.56
C TYR A 397 33.59 -10.24 -2.88
N HIS A 398 32.28 -10.21 -3.13
CA HIS A 398 31.67 -9.52 -4.27
C HIS A 398 30.64 -8.51 -3.81
N THR A 399 30.37 -7.52 -4.65
CA THR A 399 29.33 -6.50 -4.42
C THR A 399 28.09 -6.85 -5.22
N TYR A 400 26.99 -7.07 -4.52
CA TYR A 400 25.67 -7.37 -5.08
C TYR A 400 24.81 -6.12 -4.92
N GLY A 401 24.21 -5.63 -6.02
CA GLY A 401 23.47 -4.38 -5.94
C GLY A 401 22.28 -4.25 -6.88
N LEU A 402 21.42 -3.30 -6.55
CA LEU A 402 20.17 -3.00 -7.23
C LEU A 402 20.04 -1.49 -7.42
N LEU A 403 19.94 -1.03 -8.66
CA LEU A 403 19.47 0.33 -8.97
C LEU A 403 17.98 0.27 -9.29
N TRP A 404 17.17 0.82 -8.39
CA TRP A 404 15.73 0.94 -8.57
C TRP A 404 15.37 2.39 -8.87
N THR A 405 14.79 2.63 -10.04
CA THR A 405 14.30 3.94 -10.49
C THR A 405 12.79 3.89 -10.72
N PRO A 406 12.11 5.01 -10.98
CA PRO A 406 10.69 4.96 -11.35
C PRO A 406 10.41 4.16 -12.62
N GLN A 407 11.39 4.03 -13.52
CA GLN A 407 11.22 3.37 -14.82
C GLN A 407 11.80 1.96 -14.87
N THR A 408 12.94 1.74 -14.24
CA THR A 408 13.69 0.48 -14.33
C THR A 408 14.25 0.00 -13.00
N VAL A 409 14.38 -1.32 -12.90
CA VAL A 409 15.14 -2.05 -11.89
C VAL A 409 16.33 -2.71 -12.58
N THR A 410 17.55 -2.42 -12.13
CA THR A 410 18.79 -2.94 -12.72
C THR A 410 19.62 -3.62 -11.64
N PHE A 411 19.91 -4.90 -11.82
CA PHE A 411 20.76 -5.69 -10.93
C PHE A 411 22.23 -5.58 -11.38
N TYR A 412 23.12 -5.55 -10.39
CA TYR A 412 24.57 -5.41 -10.57
C TYR A 412 25.31 -6.49 -9.78
N TYR A 413 26.38 -6.99 -10.39
CA TYR A 413 27.41 -7.81 -9.75
C TYR A 413 28.76 -7.13 -10.03
N ASP A 414 29.46 -6.71 -8.98
CA ASP A 414 30.68 -5.90 -9.05
C ASP A 414 30.57 -4.70 -10.01
N ASP A 415 29.56 -3.85 -9.79
CA ASP A 415 29.22 -2.67 -10.61
C ASP A 415 28.92 -2.97 -12.08
N THR A 416 28.82 -4.24 -12.47
CA THR A 416 28.47 -4.65 -13.84
C THR A 416 26.99 -5.01 -13.89
N ALA A 417 26.21 -4.29 -14.70
CA ALA A 417 24.81 -4.66 -14.89
C ALA A 417 24.69 -6.07 -15.46
N VAL A 418 23.76 -6.82 -14.90
CA VAL A 418 23.56 -8.24 -15.20
C VAL A 418 22.13 -8.53 -15.58
N LEU A 419 21.16 -7.79 -15.05
CA LEU A 419 19.77 -7.92 -15.46
C LEU A 419 19.09 -6.56 -15.33
N GLN A 420 18.18 -6.26 -16.24
CA GLN A 420 17.37 -5.06 -16.15
C GLN A 420 15.92 -5.35 -16.52
N GLY A 421 14.98 -4.63 -15.91
CA GLY A 421 13.57 -4.70 -16.28
C GLY A 421 12.87 -3.38 -15.97
N PRO A 422 11.66 -3.16 -16.50
CA PRO A 422 10.77 -2.15 -15.97
C PRO A 422 10.56 -2.33 -14.46
N THR A 423 10.40 -1.22 -13.76
CA THR A 423 9.97 -1.23 -12.37
C THR A 423 8.57 -1.85 -12.26
N PRO A 424 8.36 -2.88 -11.41
CA PRO A 424 7.04 -3.47 -11.23
C PRO A 424 6.01 -2.42 -10.82
N ALA A 425 4.83 -2.44 -11.45
CA ALA A 425 3.78 -1.46 -11.18
C ALA A 425 3.28 -1.51 -9.73
N SER A 426 3.34 -2.67 -9.09
CA SER A 426 2.96 -2.90 -7.68
C SER A 426 3.99 -2.38 -6.67
N TRP A 427 5.20 -2.00 -7.10
CA TRP A 427 6.21 -1.39 -6.22
C TRP A 427 5.90 0.09 -5.97
N THR A 428 4.78 0.33 -5.29
CA THR A 428 4.21 1.66 -5.04
C THR A 428 4.76 2.33 -3.79
N GLY A 429 5.30 1.56 -2.83
CA GLY A 429 5.79 2.06 -1.54
C GLY A 429 7.28 1.78 -1.27
N PRO A 430 7.85 2.37 -0.20
CA PRO A 430 9.21 2.06 0.26
C PRO A 430 9.35 0.59 0.69
N MET A 431 10.53 0.02 0.45
CA MET A 431 10.87 -1.34 0.90
C MET A 431 12.02 -1.31 1.90
N ALA A 432 11.94 -2.19 2.90
CA ALA A 432 13.00 -2.42 3.86
C ALA A 432 14.01 -3.44 3.33
N LEU A 433 15.26 -3.33 3.77
CA LEU A 433 16.35 -4.26 3.51
C LEU A 433 16.25 -5.50 4.40
N ILE A 434 16.54 -6.67 3.82
CA ILE A 434 16.61 -7.97 4.49
C ILE A 434 17.87 -8.70 4.01
N LEU A 435 18.65 -9.24 4.94
CA LEU A 435 19.71 -10.21 4.65
C LEU A 435 19.59 -11.41 5.60
N ASN A 436 19.68 -12.63 5.07
CA ASN A 436 19.55 -13.85 5.86
C ASN A 436 20.35 -15.00 5.24
N MET A 437 20.49 -16.06 6.02
CA MET A 437 21.15 -17.30 5.64
C MET A 437 20.21 -18.47 5.92
N ALA A 438 19.34 -18.81 4.97
CA ALA A 438 18.43 -19.94 5.11
C ALA A 438 19.16 -21.28 4.98
N VAL A 439 18.53 -22.38 5.43
CA VAL A 439 19.05 -23.75 5.32
C VAL A 439 17.95 -24.70 4.87
N GLY A 440 18.13 -25.39 3.75
CA GLY A 440 17.11 -26.26 3.18
C GLY A 440 16.25 -25.54 2.15
N GLY A 441 15.02 -26.02 1.94
CA GLY A 441 14.11 -25.48 0.93
C GLY A 441 14.73 -25.50 -0.47
N TRP A 442 14.72 -24.33 -1.14
CA TRP A 442 15.31 -24.17 -2.48
C TRP A 442 16.83 -24.34 -2.49
N GLY A 443 17.51 -24.09 -1.36
CA GLY A 443 18.93 -24.38 -1.16
C GLY A 443 19.31 -25.86 -1.34
N GLY A 444 18.31 -26.74 -1.33
CA GLY A 444 18.45 -28.20 -1.47
C GLY A 444 18.67 -28.89 -0.12
N THR A 445 18.84 -30.22 -0.16
CA THR A 445 19.04 -31.01 1.06
C THR A 445 20.36 -30.62 1.75
N PRO A 446 20.34 -30.19 3.02
CA PRO A 446 21.56 -29.88 3.77
C PRO A 446 22.47 -31.10 3.94
N ASP A 447 23.77 -30.94 3.65
CA ASP A 447 24.81 -31.92 3.99
C ASP A 447 25.41 -31.58 5.36
N PRO A 448 25.08 -32.31 6.44
CA PRO A 448 25.52 -31.96 7.80
C PRO A 448 27.04 -31.96 7.96
N THR A 449 27.79 -32.60 7.05
CA THR A 449 29.26 -32.63 7.10
C THR A 449 29.91 -31.33 6.66
N GLN A 450 29.15 -30.44 6.02
CA GLN A 450 29.59 -29.13 5.52
C GLN A 450 29.15 -27.97 6.43
N PHE A 451 28.45 -28.26 7.53
CA PHE A 451 28.07 -27.27 8.55
C PHE A 451 28.98 -27.39 9.79
N PRO A 452 29.29 -26.28 10.49
CA PRO A 452 28.74 -24.93 10.30
C PRO A 452 29.22 -24.26 9.00
N ALA A 453 28.35 -23.44 8.43
CA ALA A 453 28.61 -22.67 7.22
C ALA A 453 28.43 -21.18 7.52
N ASP A 454 29.37 -20.37 7.05
CA ASP A 454 29.45 -18.94 7.38
C ASP A 454 29.17 -18.10 6.12
N MET A 455 28.31 -17.10 6.25
CA MET A 455 28.18 -15.97 5.31
C MET A 455 28.89 -14.77 5.93
N HIS A 456 29.82 -14.17 5.18
CA HIS A 456 30.61 -13.02 5.65
C HIS A 456 30.17 -11.75 4.93
N VAL A 457 29.78 -10.72 5.67
CA VAL A 457 29.28 -9.45 5.13
C VAL A 457 30.20 -8.33 5.59
N ASP A 458 30.75 -7.60 4.62
CA ASP A 458 31.64 -6.45 4.83
C ASP A 458 30.83 -5.18 5.11
N TYR A 459 29.85 -4.87 4.25
CA TYR A 459 28.94 -3.76 4.48
C TYR A 459 27.58 -3.96 3.80
N VAL A 460 26.57 -3.23 4.30
CA VAL A 460 25.31 -2.96 3.58
C VAL A 460 25.13 -1.46 3.46
N ARG A 461 24.80 -0.97 2.25
CA ARG A 461 24.57 0.45 1.99
C ARG A 461 23.34 0.67 1.11
N ALA A 462 22.66 1.79 1.35
CA ALA A 462 21.66 2.34 0.45
C ALA A 462 21.95 3.80 0.15
N TYR A 463 21.66 4.21 -1.08
CA TYR A 463 21.87 5.56 -1.57
C TYR A 463 20.58 6.06 -2.24
N ALA A 464 20.29 7.34 -2.06
CA ALA A 464 19.26 8.02 -2.85
C ALA A 464 19.67 8.10 -4.33
N LEU A 465 18.72 8.39 -5.22
CA LEU A 465 19.01 8.80 -6.59
C LEU A 465 19.50 10.26 -6.63
N ALA A 466 20.43 10.54 -7.54
CA ALA A 466 21.02 11.88 -7.67
C ALA A 466 20.02 12.95 -8.15
N ASP A 467 18.89 12.56 -8.74
CA ASP A 467 17.81 13.45 -9.17
C ASP A 467 16.85 13.86 -8.04
N GLY A 468 17.01 13.28 -6.84
CA GLY A 468 16.20 13.57 -5.67
C GLY A 468 14.85 12.85 -5.64
N SER A 469 14.58 11.87 -6.53
CA SER A 469 13.30 11.18 -6.56
C SER A 469 13.12 10.12 -5.46
N SER A 470 14.19 9.76 -4.75
CA SER A 470 14.14 8.76 -3.67
C SER A 470 13.28 9.23 -2.50
N GLN A 471 12.46 8.32 -1.98
CA GLN A 471 11.71 8.54 -0.75
C GLN A 471 12.29 7.65 0.35
N VAL A 472 12.82 8.28 1.39
CA VAL A 472 13.44 7.58 2.51
C VAL A 472 12.52 7.68 3.72
N THR A 473 12.14 6.53 4.26
CA THR A 473 11.39 6.41 5.50
C THR A 473 12.35 5.94 6.58
N THR A 474 12.66 6.82 7.53
CA THR A 474 13.35 6.46 8.77
C THR A 474 12.33 6.43 9.90
N GLY A 475 12.16 5.26 10.52
CA GLY A 475 11.22 5.05 11.60
C GLY A 475 11.90 4.78 12.94
N GLN A 476 11.09 4.69 13.99
CA GLN A 476 11.43 3.89 15.17
C GLN A 476 10.77 2.54 14.96
N PHE A 477 11.47 1.47 15.31
CA PHE A 477 10.95 0.11 15.27
C PHE A 477 9.55 0.05 15.88
N GLU A 478 8.58 -0.55 15.18
CA GLU A 478 7.27 -0.83 15.76
C GLU A 478 7.45 -1.81 16.92
N GLU A 479 7.47 -1.35 18.16
CA GLU A 479 7.68 -2.18 19.35
C GLU A 479 7.02 -3.55 19.18
N PRO A 480 7.78 -4.67 19.21
CA PRO A 480 7.13 -5.96 19.33
C PRO A 480 6.28 -5.86 20.58
N LEU A 481 4.96 -6.04 20.44
CA LEU A 481 4.04 -6.04 21.57
C LEU A 481 4.39 -7.25 22.43
N GLY A 482 5.41 -7.06 23.27
CA GLY A 482 6.07 -8.08 24.03
C GLY A 482 5.16 -8.57 25.14
N THR A 483 5.22 -9.88 25.34
CA THR A 483 4.65 -10.55 26.50
C THR A 483 5.24 -9.98 27.79
N LEU A 484 4.42 -9.36 28.64
CA LEU A 484 4.85 -8.96 30.00
C LEU A 484 5.05 -10.21 30.88
N ARG A 485 6.25 -10.33 31.47
CA ARG A 485 6.61 -11.38 32.44
C ARG A 485 5.90 -11.17 33.78
N ALA A 486 5.67 -12.28 34.49
CA ALA A 486 5.01 -12.31 35.80
C ALA A 486 5.87 -11.79 36.98
N ASP A 487 7.08 -11.25 36.75
CA ASP A 487 8.04 -10.89 37.81
C ASP A 487 8.59 -9.43 37.79
N GLY A 488 8.00 -8.52 37.02
CA GLY A 488 8.06 -7.07 37.31
C GLY A 488 9.39 -6.33 37.05
N GLY A 489 9.94 -6.36 35.83
CA GLY A 489 11.06 -5.48 35.42
C GLY A 489 10.63 -4.32 34.49
N PRO A 490 11.17 -3.07 34.63
CA PRO A 490 10.75 -1.87 33.86
C PRO A 490 11.74 -1.43 32.75
N THR A 491 11.34 -0.49 31.86
CA THR A 491 12.14 0.63 31.24
C THR A 491 11.31 1.48 30.22
N SER A 492 10.82 2.69 30.57
CA SER A 492 11.20 4.09 30.18
C SER A 492 11.10 4.48 28.68
N GLY A 493 10.44 5.55 28.17
CA GLY A 493 9.57 6.63 28.68
C GLY A 493 9.81 8.00 27.97
N VAL A 494 8.81 8.59 27.28
CA VAL A 494 8.46 10.04 27.22
C VAL A 494 6.95 10.18 26.98
N ALA A 495 6.28 11.07 27.72
CA ALA A 495 4.84 11.20 27.84
C ALA A 495 4.23 12.35 27.00
N ALA A 496 2.93 12.27 26.71
CA ALA A 496 2.11 13.43 26.38
C ALA A 496 0.69 13.37 27.02
N THR A 497 0.45 14.38 27.88
CA THR A 497 -0.82 14.95 28.40
C THR A 497 -1.80 14.09 29.26
N PRO A 498 -2.09 14.50 30.52
CA PRO A 498 -3.15 13.92 31.34
C PRO A 498 -4.55 14.30 30.84
N ALA A 499 -5.46 13.33 30.74
CA ALA A 499 -6.89 13.60 30.59
C ALA A 499 -7.52 13.98 31.95
N VAL A 500 -8.24 15.10 32.00
CA VAL A 500 -8.99 15.56 33.17
C VAL A 500 -10.39 14.92 33.17
N PHE A 501 -10.80 14.29 34.27
CA PHE A 501 -12.17 13.80 34.50
C PHE A 501 -12.99 14.84 35.27
N GLN A 502 -14.29 14.93 34.96
CA GLN A 502 -15.17 16.01 35.43
C GLN A 502 -15.46 15.96 36.95
N ASP A 503 -15.27 17.11 37.59
CA ASP A 503 -15.56 17.42 38.99
C ASP A 503 -17.05 17.76 39.18
N THR A 504 -17.92 16.75 39.33
CA THR A 504 -19.37 16.98 39.56
C THR A 504 -19.97 16.24 40.76
N GLY A 505 -19.18 15.52 41.55
CA GLY A 505 -19.66 14.93 42.80
C GLY A 505 -20.82 13.94 42.66
N GLN A 506 -21.00 13.34 41.48
CA GLN A 506 -21.86 12.15 41.30
C GLN A 506 -21.01 10.88 41.49
N PRO A 507 -21.62 9.75 41.90
CA PRO A 507 -20.90 8.48 42.01
C PRO A 507 -20.17 8.18 40.69
N VAL A 508 -18.92 7.73 40.78
CA VAL A 508 -18.15 7.20 39.65
C VAL A 508 -18.87 5.93 39.19
N THR A 509 -19.91 6.08 38.36
CA THR A 509 -20.58 4.93 37.76
C THR A 509 -19.61 4.33 36.77
N ALA A 510 -19.22 3.08 37.02
CA ALA A 510 -18.31 2.26 36.23
C ALA A 510 -18.43 2.53 34.73
N ALA A 511 -17.40 3.16 34.15
CA ALA A 511 -17.19 3.06 32.71
C ALA A 511 -17.02 1.57 32.38
N PRO A 512 -17.74 1.04 31.38
CA PRO A 512 -17.75 -0.40 31.14
C PRO A 512 -16.36 -0.87 30.70
N ILE A 513 -15.91 -1.99 31.27
CA ILE A 513 -14.83 -2.78 30.68
C ILE A 513 -15.47 -3.75 29.71
N LEU A 514 -15.10 -3.65 28.44
CA LEU A 514 -15.61 -4.48 27.37
C LEU A 514 -14.54 -5.48 26.97
N ILE A 515 -14.92 -6.75 26.85
CA ILE A 515 -14.01 -7.83 26.48
C ILE A 515 -14.49 -8.45 25.17
N PHE A 516 -13.62 -8.52 24.18
CA PHE A 516 -13.90 -9.07 22.86
C PHE A 516 -12.90 -10.16 22.51
N ASN A 517 -13.31 -11.12 21.68
CA ASN A 517 -12.41 -12.18 21.19
C ASN A 517 -11.57 -11.73 19.97
N ALA A 518 -11.85 -10.55 19.43
CA ALA A 518 -11.16 -9.92 18.30
C ALA A 518 -11.29 -8.40 18.46
N ARG A 519 -10.47 -7.63 17.73
CA ARG A 519 -10.53 -6.16 17.78
C ARG A 519 -11.95 -5.67 17.43
N PRO A 520 -12.63 -4.96 18.35
CA PRO A 520 -13.99 -4.50 18.09
C PRO A 520 -13.98 -3.28 17.18
N ASP A 521 -14.99 -3.19 16.32
CA ASP A 521 -15.22 -2.00 15.50
C ASP A 521 -16.01 -0.92 16.28
N ALA A 522 -16.07 0.28 15.70
CA ALA A 522 -16.75 1.44 16.27
C ALA A 522 -18.25 1.19 16.60
N SER A 523 -18.90 0.26 15.91
CA SER A 523 -20.33 -0.06 16.12
C SER A 523 -20.57 -0.92 17.37
N GLN A 524 -19.54 -1.63 17.82
CA GLN A 524 -19.59 -2.50 19.00
C GLN A 524 -19.26 -1.76 20.31
N LEU A 525 -18.92 -0.46 20.21
CA LEU A 525 -18.51 0.38 21.33
C LEU A 525 -19.68 1.23 21.84
N PRO A 526 -19.86 1.34 23.17
CA PRO A 526 -20.90 2.14 23.78
C PRO A 526 -20.58 3.63 23.67
N ASP A 527 -21.61 4.47 23.71
CA ASP A 527 -21.44 5.91 23.74
C ASP A 527 -20.83 6.36 25.09
N GLY A 528 -19.68 7.04 25.05
CA GLY A 528 -18.93 7.51 26.22
C GLY A 528 -17.57 6.82 26.40
N LYS A 529 -16.83 7.18 27.46
CA LYS A 529 -15.51 6.57 27.75
C LYS A 529 -15.66 5.15 28.30
N ALA A 530 -14.95 4.18 27.72
CA ALA A 530 -14.92 2.78 28.14
C ALA A 530 -13.49 2.23 28.10
N PHE A 531 -13.18 1.14 28.80
CA PHE A 531 -11.93 0.42 28.60
C PHE A 531 -12.22 -0.87 27.83
N VAL A 532 -11.45 -1.15 26.79
CA VAL A 532 -11.73 -2.20 25.82
C VAL A 532 -10.56 -3.15 25.77
N VAL A 533 -10.84 -4.43 25.96
CA VAL A 533 -9.85 -5.50 25.96
C VAL A 533 -10.20 -6.50 24.86
N TRP A 534 -9.23 -6.91 24.05
CA TRP A 534 -9.47 -7.92 23.02
C TRP A 534 -8.28 -8.83 22.76
N GLN A 535 -8.55 -9.99 22.16
CA GLN A 535 -7.51 -10.89 21.68
C GLN A 535 -7.15 -10.56 20.22
N ASP A 536 -5.87 -10.45 19.90
CA ASP A 536 -5.39 -10.40 18.53
C ASP A 536 -4.22 -11.38 18.36
N SER A 537 -4.37 -12.33 17.43
CA SER A 537 -3.39 -13.39 17.11
C SER A 537 -2.80 -14.19 18.29
N GLY A 538 -3.48 -14.21 19.45
CA GLY A 538 -3.05 -14.90 20.67
C GLY A 538 -2.46 -14.00 21.76
N ALA A 539 -2.36 -12.69 21.55
CA ALA A 539 -2.03 -11.70 22.55
C ALA A 539 -3.27 -10.89 22.98
N VAL A 540 -3.30 -10.44 24.23
CA VAL A 540 -4.39 -9.64 24.80
C VAL A 540 -4.00 -8.17 24.80
N PHE A 541 -4.86 -7.33 24.22
CA PHE A 541 -4.68 -5.89 24.07
C PHE A 541 -5.73 -5.12 24.87
N GLY A 542 -5.36 -3.94 25.37
CA GLY A 542 -6.25 -3.00 26.05
C GLY A 542 -6.15 -1.60 25.45
N ALA A 543 -7.28 -0.93 25.23
CA ALA A 543 -7.36 0.47 24.80
C ALA A 543 -8.49 1.21 25.52
N VAL A 544 -8.39 2.52 25.65
CA VAL A 544 -9.50 3.37 26.10
C VAL A 544 -10.35 3.72 24.88
N SER A 545 -11.65 3.47 24.95
CA SER A 545 -12.61 4.01 23.99
C SER A 545 -13.00 5.40 24.44
N ASN A 546 -12.92 6.40 23.57
CA ASN A 546 -13.44 7.75 23.84
C ASN A 546 -14.74 7.97 23.07
N GLY A 547 -15.76 7.14 23.35
CA GLY A 547 -16.96 7.01 22.53
C GLY A 547 -16.87 5.79 21.62
N LYS A 548 -17.12 5.97 20.32
CA LYS A 548 -17.02 4.92 19.30
C LYS A 548 -15.62 4.81 18.65
N VAL A 549 -14.63 5.46 19.24
CA VAL A 549 -13.25 5.47 18.75
C VAL A 549 -12.35 4.86 19.83
N LEU A 550 -11.52 3.89 19.44
CA LEU A 550 -10.49 3.31 20.29
C LEU A 550 -9.21 4.14 20.20
N ASP A 551 -8.62 4.45 21.35
CA ASP A 551 -7.25 4.94 21.46
C ASP A 551 -6.25 3.80 21.12
N GLN A 552 -4.95 4.06 21.26
CA GLN A 552 -3.92 3.07 20.89
C GLN A 552 -3.99 1.78 21.74
N PRO A 553 -3.95 0.60 21.11
CA PRO A 553 -3.85 -0.67 21.81
C PRO A 553 -2.53 -0.81 22.57
N THR A 554 -2.61 -1.23 23.83
CA THR A 554 -1.47 -1.62 24.64
C THR A 554 -1.53 -3.12 24.91
N GLY A 555 -0.42 -3.84 24.74
CA GLY A 555 -0.34 -5.25 25.12
C GLY A 555 -0.46 -5.44 26.64
N LEU A 556 -1.41 -6.25 27.11
CA LEU A 556 -1.66 -6.50 28.53
C LEU A 556 -1.06 -7.85 29.00
N MET A 557 -1.10 -8.89 28.15
CA MET A 557 -0.52 -10.22 28.37
C MET A 557 -0.59 -11.08 27.09
N ALA A 558 0.28 -12.09 26.91
CA ALA A 558 0.06 -13.09 25.85
C ALA A 558 -0.88 -14.20 26.37
N GLY A 559 -1.95 -14.50 25.63
CA GLY A 559 -2.93 -15.51 26.01
C GLY A 559 -4.35 -15.29 25.46
N ASP A 560 -5.27 -16.12 25.94
CA ASP A 560 -6.71 -16.02 25.69
C ASP A 560 -7.36 -15.00 26.65
N THR A 561 -8.35 -14.24 26.18
CA THR A 561 -9.18 -13.31 26.99
C THR A 561 -10.22 -14.05 27.83
N SER A 562 -10.44 -15.34 27.62
CA SER A 562 -11.41 -16.17 28.36
C SER A 562 -11.28 -16.19 29.90
N PRO A 563 -10.13 -15.91 30.54
CA PRO A 563 -10.06 -15.79 32.00
C PRO A 563 -10.20 -14.35 32.52
N LEU A 564 -10.25 -13.33 31.65
CA LEU A 564 -10.59 -11.97 32.04
C LEU A 564 -12.11 -11.88 32.23
N MET A 565 -12.54 -11.58 33.45
CA MET A 565 -13.95 -11.35 33.75
C MET A 565 -14.20 -9.84 33.86
N GLY A 566 -15.29 -9.35 33.26
CA GLY A 566 -15.58 -7.93 33.01
C GLY A 566 -15.95 -7.08 34.25
N ALA A 567 -15.29 -7.29 35.39
CA ALA A 567 -15.44 -6.47 36.58
C ALA A 567 -14.14 -5.69 36.86
N GLY A 568 -14.27 -4.39 37.01
CA GLY A 568 -13.16 -3.48 37.25
C GLY A 568 -13.65 -2.04 37.28
N THR A 569 -12.73 -1.11 37.52
CA THR A 569 -13.10 0.30 37.73
C THR A 569 -11.95 1.23 37.38
N PHE A 570 -12.30 2.45 36.97
CA PHE A 570 -11.33 3.53 36.80
C PHE A 570 -11.06 4.17 38.16
N LEU A 571 -9.78 4.40 38.44
CA LEU A 571 -9.33 5.14 39.60
C LEU A 571 -9.31 6.63 39.27
N THR A 572 -9.39 7.48 40.29
CA THR A 572 -9.42 8.94 40.10
C THR A 572 -8.11 9.50 39.54
N ASP A 573 -7.03 8.72 39.56
CA ASP A 573 -5.74 9.04 38.95
C ASP A 573 -5.61 8.52 37.50
N GLY A 574 -6.68 7.96 36.93
CA GLY A 574 -6.74 7.51 35.54
C GLY A 574 -6.34 6.04 35.32
N LYS A 575 -5.87 5.34 36.35
CA LYS A 575 -5.54 3.91 36.25
C LYS A 575 -6.80 3.04 36.16
N VAL A 576 -6.63 1.83 35.64
CA VAL A 576 -7.71 0.84 35.49
C VAL A 576 -7.41 -0.38 36.34
N VAL A 577 -8.35 -0.81 37.17
CA VAL A 577 -8.25 -2.07 37.94
C VAL A 577 -9.10 -3.14 37.28
N LEU A 578 -8.50 -4.30 37.02
CA LEU A 578 -9.10 -5.47 36.36
C LEU A 578 -9.11 -6.69 37.30
N GLY A 579 -10.22 -7.44 37.29
CA GLY A 579 -10.38 -8.66 38.05
C GLY A 579 -9.96 -9.92 37.31
N TYR A 580 -9.22 -10.80 37.98
CA TYR A 580 -8.88 -12.13 37.46
C TYR A 580 -9.08 -13.20 38.52
N TRP A 581 -9.57 -14.38 38.12
CA TRP A 581 -9.54 -15.58 38.96
C TRP A 581 -9.24 -16.84 38.12
N GLY A 582 -8.40 -17.74 38.66
CA GLY A 582 -7.98 -18.95 37.92
C GLY A 582 -7.13 -19.92 38.74
N SER A 583 -6.68 -21.01 38.12
CA SER A 583 -5.86 -22.05 38.79
C SER A 583 -4.45 -21.54 39.10
N GLY A 584 -4.19 -21.19 40.36
CA GLY A 584 -2.88 -20.80 40.86
C GLY A 584 -2.13 -21.93 41.58
N VAL A 585 -0.92 -21.63 42.05
CA VAL A 585 0.03 -22.56 42.71
C VAL A 585 -0.53 -23.21 43.99
N HIS A 586 -1.64 -22.69 44.54
CA HIS A 586 -2.34 -23.19 45.73
C HIS A 586 -3.82 -23.56 45.49
N GLY A 587 -4.28 -23.67 44.23
CA GLY A 587 -5.69 -23.83 43.87
C GLY A 587 -6.28 -22.56 43.25
N GLN A 588 -7.60 -22.51 43.04
CA GLN A 588 -8.28 -21.34 42.47
C GLN A 588 -7.99 -20.09 43.32
N SER A 589 -7.34 -19.09 42.72
CA SER A 589 -6.91 -17.85 43.37
C SER A 589 -7.38 -16.64 42.57
N ALA A 590 -7.68 -15.55 43.26
CA ALA A 590 -8.06 -14.26 42.70
C ALA A 590 -6.93 -13.24 42.87
N TRP A 591 -6.75 -12.38 41.88
CA TRP A 591 -5.85 -11.24 41.92
C TRP A 591 -6.47 -10.03 41.21
N ALA A 592 -5.99 -8.84 41.59
CA ALA A 592 -6.30 -7.58 40.92
C ALA A 592 -5.11 -7.18 40.04
N LEU A 593 -5.36 -6.83 38.79
CA LEU A 593 -4.38 -6.25 37.90
C LEU A 593 -4.65 -4.75 37.79
N VAL A 594 -3.67 -3.91 38.08
CA VAL A 594 -3.78 -2.46 37.89
C VAL A 594 -2.96 -2.07 36.66
N PHE A 595 -3.64 -1.58 35.64
CA PHE A 595 -3.05 -1.03 34.43
C PHE A 595 -2.97 0.50 34.56
N ASP A 596 -1.80 1.06 34.27
CA ASP A 596 -1.60 2.49 34.14
C ASP A 596 -1.53 2.86 32.65
N PRO A 597 -2.59 3.48 32.10
CA PRO A 597 -2.61 3.88 30.69
C PRO A 597 -1.58 4.95 30.34
N ALA A 598 -1.06 5.71 31.32
CA ALA A 598 -0.08 6.77 31.06
C ALA A 598 1.35 6.23 30.96
N THR A 599 1.65 5.12 31.61
CA THR A 599 2.99 4.50 31.64
C THR A 599 3.04 3.14 30.96
N HIS A 600 1.90 2.61 30.52
CA HIS A 600 1.72 1.26 29.98
C HIS A 600 2.22 0.15 30.92
N THR A 601 2.18 0.39 32.23
CA THR A 601 2.64 -0.59 33.23
C THR A 601 1.47 -1.36 33.84
N LEU A 602 1.69 -2.65 34.11
CA LEU A 602 0.74 -3.52 34.81
C LEU A 602 1.32 -3.97 36.15
N SER A 603 0.54 -3.86 37.23
CA SER A 603 0.89 -4.39 38.55
C SER A 603 -0.12 -5.45 39.00
N ARG A 604 0.36 -6.54 39.62
CA ARG A 604 -0.47 -7.64 40.11
C ARG A 604 -0.54 -7.64 41.63
N ASN A 605 -1.76 -7.71 42.15
CA ASN A 605 -2.05 -7.74 43.59
C ASN A 605 -2.82 -9.00 43.96
N GLU A 606 -2.23 -9.88 44.77
CA GLU A 606 -2.86 -11.12 45.23
C GLU A 606 -4.00 -10.86 46.22
N LEU A 607 -5.20 -11.38 45.93
CA LEU A 607 -6.37 -11.28 46.81
C LEU A 607 -6.51 -12.54 47.69
N GLY A 608 -6.15 -13.71 47.17
CA GLY A 608 -6.16 -15.00 47.88
C GLY A 608 -7.05 -16.05 47.19
N ALA A 609 -7.36 -17.14 47.89
CA ALA A 609 -8.19 -18.22 47.35
C ALA A 609 -9.63 -17.74 47.09
N ALA A 610 -10.20 -18.13 45.94
CA ALA A 610 -11.53 -17.70 45.51
C ALA A 610 -12.29 -18.83 44.79
N THR A 611 -13.62 -18.81 44.85
CA THR A 611 -14.51 -19.77 44.17
C THR A 611 -15.57 -19.12 43.27
N GLY A 612 -15.46 -17.82 43.01
CA GLY A 612 -16.39 -17.06 42.17
C GLY A 612 -15.86 -15.68 41.82
N ASP A 613 -16.74 -14.85 41.25
CA ASP A 613 -16.39 -13.54 40.70
C ASP A 613 -15.79 -12.57 41.74
N VAL A 614 -15.00 -11.63 41.25
CA VAL A 614 -14.35 -10.59 42.04
C VAL A 614 -14.96 -9.24 41.68
N HIS A 615 -15.37 -8.47 42.68
CA HIS A 615 -16.02 -7.18 42.51
C HIS A 615 -15.11 -6.05 42.99
N PHE A 616 -15.09 -4.94 42.27
CA PHE A 616 -14.24 -3.78 42.54
C PHE A 616 -15.05 -2.49 42.60
N VAL A 617 -14.68 -1.60 43.50
CA VAL A 617 -15.24 -0.24 43.56
C VAL A 617 -14.11 0.76 43.79
N ALA A 618 -14.06 1.81 42.97
CA ALA A 618 -13.13 2.90 43.13
C ALA A 618 -13.47 3.73 44.38
N THR A 619 -12.43 4.20 45.06
CA THR A 619 -12.57 5.14 46.16
C THR A 619 -12.43 6.57 45.64
N ALA A 620 -12.90 7.55 46.43
CA ALA A 620 -12.74 8.96 46.10
C ALA A 620 -11.27 9.45 46.13
N TYR A 621 -10.31 8.61 46.54
CA TYR A 621 -8.91 8.99 46.75
C TYR A 621 -7.92 8.35 45.78
N GLY A 622 -8.42 7.69 44.72
CA GLY A 622 -7.57 7.05 43.72
C GLY A 622 -7.14 5.64 44.10
N ASP A 623 -7.83 5.04 45.06
CA ASP A 623 -7.65 3.65 45.46
C ASP A 623 -8.87 2.79 45.08
N PHE A 624 -8.86 1.52 45.49
CA PHE A 624 -9.98 0.61 45.25
C PHE A 624 -10.27 -0.32 46.43
N THR A 625 -11.50 -0.81 46.49
CA THR A 625 -11.90 -1.91 47.38
C THR A 625 -12.33 -3.10 46.54
N ALA A 626 -11.95 -4.30 46.97
CA ALA A 626 -12.33 -5.55 46.32
C ALA A 626 -13.13 -6.48 47.25
N SER A 627 -14.08 -7.22 46.70
CA SER A 627 -14.72 -8.37 47.37
C SER A 627 -14.73 -9.62 46.50
N TRP A 628 -14.61 -10.78 47.14
CA TRP A 628 -14.65 -12.10 46.49
C TRP A 628 -15.23 -13.16 47.42
N GLN A 629 -15.70 -14.28 46.87
CA GLN A 629 -16.09 -15.45 47.66
C GLN A 629 -14.91 -16.39 47.86
N ASP A 630 -14.61 -16.72 49.12
CA ASP A 630 -13.58 -17.70 49.46
C ASP A 630 -14.10 -19.15 49.33
N PRO A 631 -13.21 -20.16 49.37
CA PRO A 631 -13.62 -21.57 49.27
C PRO A 631 -14.54 -22.09 50.38
N SER A 632 -14.72 -21.33 51.47
CA SER A 632 -15.69 -21.65 52.53
C SER A 632 -17.10 -21.13 52.23
N GLY A 633 -17.26 -20.35 51.16
CA GLY A 633 -18.49 -19.67 50.77
C GLY A 633 -18.71 -18.33 51.48
N ALA A 634 -17.69 -17.79 52.17
CA ALA A 634 -17.77 -16.49 52.80
C ALA A 634 -17.42 -15.39 51.79
N HIS A 635 -18.23 -14.32 51.73
CA HIS A 635 -17.84 -13.11 51.00
C HIS A 635 -16.84 -12.33 51.84
N LEU A 636 -15.67 -12.06 51.29
CA LEU A 636 -14.59 -11.33 51.93
C LEU A 636 -14.41 -9.97 51.23
N GLY A 637 -13.99 -8.96 51.99
CA GLY A 637 -13.70 -7.61 51.50
C GLY A 637 -12.39 -7.06 52.06
N ARG A 638 -11.65 -6.33 51.21
CA ARG A 638 -10.42 -5.62 51.59
C ARG A 638 -10.26 -4.32 50.78
N SER A 639 -9.73 -3.28 51.43
CA SER A 639 -9.37 -2.01 50.78
C SER A 639 -7.89 -1.95 50.45
N TYR A 640 -7.57 -1.42 49.27
CA TYR A 640 -6.23 -1.21 48.74
C TYR A 640 -5.95 0.28 48.67
N ASP A 641 -4.68 0.67 48.70
CA ASP A 641 -4.22 2.06 48.61
C ASP A 641 -3.47 2.29 47.29
N SER A 642 -3.20 3.55 46.96
CA SER A 642 -2.40 3.96 45.81
C SER A 642 -0.92 3.49 45.85
N PHE A 643 -0.47 2.90 46.96
CA PHE A 643 0.83 2.22 47.06
C PHE A 643 0.72 0.71 46.77
N ALA A 644 -0.46 0.18 46.45
CA ALA A 644 -0.60 -1.18 45.96
C ALA A 644 0.09 -1.42 44.60
N TYR A 645 0.47 -0.35 43.88
CA TYR A 645 1.12 -0.45 42.57
C TYR A 645 2.59 -0.90 42.64
N ASP A 646 3.27 -0.69 43.77
CA ASP A 646 4.70 -0.98 43.96
C ASP A 646 4.97 -2.18 44.88
N GLY A 647 3.93 -2.95 45.21
CA GLY A 647 4.03 -4.18 46.01
C GLY A 647 3.99 -3.98 47.53
N HIS A 648 3.64 -2.78 48.01
CA HIS A 648 3.60 -2.47 49.45
C HIS A 648 2.18 -2.39 50.05
N GLY A 649 1.15 -2.65 49.23
CA GLY A 649 -0.23 -2.23 49.44
C GLY A 649 -1.06 -2.92 50.54
N TRP A 650 -2.27 -2.36 50.67
CA TRP A 650 -3.47 -2.72 51.46
C TRP A 650 -3.68 -2.07 52.84
N TYR A 651 -4.94 -1.68 53.06
CA TYR A 651 -5.45 -1.14 54.32
C TYR A 651 -6.08 -2.24 55.18
N GLY A 652 -5.43 -2.64 56.28
CA GLY A 652 -6.06 -3.42 57.35
C GLY A 652 -6.47 -4.86 57.00
N ALA A 653 -6.98 -5.59 58.01
CA ALA A 653 -7.30 -7.02 57.85
C ALA A 653 -8.53 -7.25 56.94
N THR A 654 -8.54 -8.38 56.21
CA THR A 654 -9.72 -8.83 55.47
C THR A 654 -10.94 -8.93 56.39
N THR A 655 -12.07 -8.40 55.95
CA THR A 655 -13.35 -8.41 56.67
C THR A 655 -14.37 -9.28 55.96
N THR A 656 -15.23 -9.97 56.70
CA THR A 656 -16.36 -10.73 56.12
C THR A 656 -17.52 -9.79 55.79
N LEU A 657 -18.04 -9.90 54.58
CA LEU A 657 -19.16 -9.14 54.04
C LEU A 657 -20.43 -10.00 53.94
N THR A 658 -21.58 -9.33 53.83
CA THR A 658 -22.89 -9.97 53.58
C THR A 658 -23.27 -10.04 52.10
N GLY A 659 -22.36 -9.64 51.21
CA GLY A 659 -22.39 -9.81 49.75
C GLY A 659 -21.41 -8.85 49.07
N ASP A 660 -21.60 -8.58 47.77
CA ASP A 660 -20.57 -7.94 46.94
C ASP A 660 -20.52 -6.42 47.09
N VAL A 661 -19.33 -5.84 46.97
CA VAL A 661 -19.18 -4.38 46.98
C VAL A 661 -19.86 -3.76 45.75
N SER A 662 -20.67 -2.73 45.99
CA SER A 662 -21.57 -2.12 44.99
C SER A 662 -21.39 -0.60 44.86
N GLY A 663 -20.72 0.05 45.82
CA GLY A 663 -20.50 1.49 45.80
C GLY A 663 -19.73 1.99 47.00
N VAL A 664 -19.46 3.30 47.02
CA VAL A 664 -18.85 4.01 48.15
C VAL A 664 -19.68 5.25 48.43
N THR A 665 -19.94 5.55 49.71
CA THR A 665 -20.66 6.78 50.11
C THR A 665 -19.74 7.99 50.03
N ALA A 666 -20.31 9.20 50.08
CA ALA A 666 -19.54 10.45 50.16
C ALA A 666 -18.62 10.54 51.41
N ASN A 667 -18.83 9.69 52.42
CA ASN A 667 -17.99 9.59 53.62
C ASN A 667 -16.98 8.43 53.55
N ASN A 668 -16.80 7.83 52.37
CA ASN A 668 -15.96 6.65 52.15
C ASN A 668 -16.37 5.41 52.94
N GLU A 669 -17.66 5.18 53.12
CA GLU A 669 -18.16 3.89 53.60
C GLU A 669 -18.48 3.01 52.39
N VAL A 670 -18.03 1.77 52.39
CA VAL A 670 -18.28 0.83 51.29
C VAL A 670 -19.69 0.30 51.42
N ILE A 671 -20.44 0.34 50.31
CA ILE A 671 -21.76 -0.25 50.18
C ILE A 671 -21.57 -1.68 49.71
N ALA A 672 -22.07 -2.65 50.48
CA ALA A 672 -22.14 -4.06 50.06
C ALA A 672 -23.61 -4.47 49.86
N ALA A 673 -23.87 -5.14 48.74
CA ALA A 673 -25.18 -5.66 48.39
C ALA A 673 -25.49 -6.91 49.23
N ALA A 674 -26.57 -6.91 50.01
CA ALA A 674 -26.91 -7.99 50.92
C ALA A 674 -28.36 -8.44 50.70
N GLY A 675 -28.60 -9.36 49.76
CA GLY A 675 -29.97 -9.80 49.44
C GLY A 675 -30.89 -8.63 49.10
N SER A 676 -32.09 -8.55 49.71
CA SER A 676 -33.10 -7.52 49.43
C SER A 676 -32.76 -6.09 49.92
N GLY A 677 -31.49 -5.76 50.17
CA GLY A 677 -31.07 -4.44 50.66
C GLY A 677 -29.54 -4.21 50.66
N GLN A 678 -29.13 -2.94 50.70
CA GLN A 678 -27.72 -2.49 50.72
C GLN A 678 -27.26 -2.24 52.18
N GLN A 679 -26.01 -2.56 52.51
CA GLN A 679 -25.41 -2.36 53.85
C GLN A 679 -24.08 -1.59 53.76
N LEU A 680 -23.76 -0.80 54.78
CA LEU A 680 -22.53 0.01 54.85
C LEU A 680 -21.46 -0.68 55.71
N TYR A 681 -20.25 -0.76 55.19
CA TYR A 681 -19.08 -1.32 55.84
C TYR A 681 -17.92 -0.32 55.83
N SER A 682 -17.27 -0.17 56.98
CA SER A 682 -15.98 0.53 57.09
C SER A 682 -14.87 -0.46 56.80
N LEU A 683 -14.51 -0.61 55.53
CA LEU A 683 -13.34 -1.40 55.11
C LEU A 683 -12.05 -0.59 55.20
N PHE A 684 -12.15 0.73 55.35
CA PHE A 684 -11.04 1.61 55.67
C PHE A 684 -10.67 1.52 57.15
N ASN A 685 -9.37 1.61 57.44
CA ASN A 685 -8.86 1.55 58.80
C ASN A 685 -9.45 2.70 59.64
N ALA A 686 -9.92 2.42 60.85
CA ALA A 686 -10.56 3.38 61.77
C ALA A 686 -9.66 4.56 62.22
N TYR A 687 -8.43 4.64 61.71
CA TYR A 687 -7.42 5.66 61.99
C TYR A 687 -7.52 6.92 61.09
N LEU A 688 -8.34 6.93 60.03
CA LEU A 688 -8.53 8.10 59.16
C LEU A 688 -9.26 9.29 59.82
N ASN A 689 -9.70 9.17 61.08
CA ASN A 689 -10.34 10.27 61.81
C ASN A 689 -9.34 11.34 62.33
N THR A 690 -8.04 11.20 62.08
CA THR A 690 -7.03 12.23 62.36
C THR A 690 -6.22 12.54 61.10
N VAL A 691 -6.90 13.03 60.05
CA VAL A 691 -6.27 13.45 58.79
C VAL A 691 -5.14 14.45 59.08
N GLY A 692 -3.91 14.12 58.68
CA GLY A 692 -2.81 15.07 58.75
C GLY A 692 -3.04 16.25 57.80
N ALA A 693 -2.59 17.46 58.14
CA ALA A 693 -2.86 18.68 57.39
C ALA A 693 -1.56 19.33 56.84
N VAL A 694 -1.56 19.74 55.58
CA VAL A 694 -0.47 20.47 54.92
C VAL A 694 -0.70 21.98 54.89
N SER A 695 0.32 22.77 55.19
CA SER A 695 0.23 24.24 55.20
C SER A 695 1.58 24.90 54.94
N PHE A 696 1.58 26.09 54.33
CA PHE A 696 2.78 26.90 54.22
C PHE A 696 3.23 27.39 55.61
N SER A 697 4.54 27.43 55.82
CA SER A 697 5.16 27.93 57.05
C SER A 697 5.03 29.44 57.21
N ALA A 698 5.02 30.17 56.09
CA ALA A 698 4.93 31.63 56.04
C ALA A 698 3.88 32.07 55.00
N PRO A 699 3.05 33.08 55.30
CA PRO A 699 1.98 33.53 54.40
C PRO A 699 2.52 34.37 53.24
N SER A 700 3.76 34.86 53.35
CA SER A 700 4.45 35.55 52.26
C SER A 700 5.96 35.36 52.36
N VAL A 701 6.62 35.31 51.20
CA VAL A 701 8.08 35.27 51.04
C VAL A 701 8.47 36.38 50.05
N THR A 702 9.51 37.15 50.39
CA THR A 702 10.04 38.23 49.55
C THR A 702 11.48 37.91 49.14
N GLN A 703 11.80 38.07 47.86
CA GLN A 703 13.13 37.80 47.32
C GLN A 703 13.52 38.92 46.34
N ALA A 704 14.77 39.36 46.40
CA ALA A 704 15.29 40.30 45.41
C ALA A 704 15.52 39.58 44.08
N GLU A 705 15.13 40.22 42.98
CA GLU A 705 15.42 39.74 41.63
C GLU A 705 16.94 39.64 41.42
N PRO A 706 17.45 38.56 40.82
CA PRO A 706 18.86 38.49 40.44
C PRO A 706 19.11 39.38 39.23
N GLY A 707 20.05 40.34 39.29
CA GLY A 707 20.32 41.25 38.15
C GLY A 707 20.87 40.61 36.85
N SER A 708 20.94 39.27 36.77
CA SER A 708 21.13 38.45 35.56
C SER A 708 21.06 36.95 35.95
N GLY A 709 20.49 36.09 35.10
CA GLY A 709 20.49 34.63 35.30
C GLY A 709 19.21 34.11 35.96
N VAL A 710 19.28 33.00 36.69
CA VAL A 710 18.10 32.41 37.39
C VAL A 710 18.34 32.38 38.89
N GLY A 711 17.45 33.02 39.64
CA GLY A 711 17.37 33.03 41.11
C GLY A 711 16.36 32.02 41.62
N ALA A 712 16.30 31.84 42.95
CA ALA A 712 15.39 30.88 43.57
C ALA A 712 14.70 31.48 44.79
N MET A 713 13.36 31.44 44.81
CA MET A 713 12.51 31.78 45.95
C MET A 713 11.99 30.50 46.59
N THR A 714 12.24 30.30 47.90
CA THR A 714 11.90 29.05 48.60
C THR A 714 10.76 29.21 49.60
N PHE A 715 9.82 28.27 49.60
CA PHE A 715 8.70 28.16 50.52
C PHE A 715 8.78 26.82 51.28
N THR A 716 8.57 26.83 52.60
CA THR A 716 8.51 25.59 53.39
C THR A 716 7.05 25.18 53.61
N VAL A 717 6.69 23.96 53.21
CA VAL A 717 5.35 23.38 53.42
C VAL A 717 5.44 22.33 54.53
N ASN A 718 4.68 22.51 55.61
CA ASN A 718 4.65 21.60 56.75
C ASN A 718 3.49 20.63 56.62
N ARG A 719 3.71 19.39 57.07
CA ARG A 719 2.69 18.35 57.25
C ARG A 719 2.59 18.00 58.74
N ALA A 720 1.40 18.21 59.32
CA ALA A 720 1.11 17.88 60.72
C ALA A 720 0.15 16.70 60.80
N GLY A 721 0.21 15.86 61.85
CA GLY A 721 -0.69 14.71 62.03
C GLY A 721 0.00 13.36 61.83
N ASP A 722 -0.64 12.43 61.12
CA ASP A 722 -0.06 11.12 60.84
C ASP A 722 1.06 11.21 59.77
N LEU A 723 2.26 10.76 60.14
CA LEU A 723 3.44 10.75 59.29
C LEU A 723 3.87 9.33 58.89
N TRP A 724 3.17 8.28 59.31
CA TRP A 724 3.55 6.88 59.06
C TRP A 724 3.25 6.40 57.63
N GLN A 725 2.72 7.29 56.79
CA GLN A 725 2.39 7.06 55.39
C GLN A 725 2.92 8.22 54.54
N LYS A 726 3.26 7.94 53.29
CA LYS A 726 3.67 8.94 52.30
C LYS A 726 2.47 9.82 51.90
N ALA A 727 2.71 11.09 51.54
CA ALA A 727 1.67 12.02 51.07
C ALA A 727 2.17 12.95 49.97
N THR A 728 1.27 13.46 49.14
CA THR A 728 1.60 14.42 48.08
C THR A 728 0.63 15.61 48.07
N VAL A 729 1.08 16.76 47.54
CA VAL A 729 0.26 17.95 47.31
C VAL A 729 0.78 18.73 46.08
N ALA A 730 -0.11 19.10 45.16
CA ALA A 730 0.23 19.88 43.97
C ALA A 730 0.23 21.39 44.27
N TRP A 731 0.96 22.18 43.47
CA TRP A 731 1.04 23.63 43.62
C TRP A 731 1.15 24.35 42.27
N LYS A 732 0.65 25.59 42.20
CA LYS A 732 0.75 26.46 41.02
C LYS A 732 0.93 27.93 41.40
N VAL A 733 1.65 28.67 40.55
CA VAL A 733 1.79 30.13 40.61
C VAL A 733 0.67 30.79 39.80
N THR A 734 0.02 31.78 40.40
CA THR A 734 -0.94 32.67 39.72
C THR A 734 -0.54 34.12 39.95
N PRO A 735 -0.51 34.97 38.91
CA PRO A 735 -0.22 36.39 39.05
C PRO A 735 -1.19 37.06 40.04
N SER A 736 -0.70 37.94 40.91
CA SER A 736 -1.55 38.59 41.92
C SER A 736 -1.01 39.95 42.35
N GLY A 737 -1.83 40.76 43.04
CA GLY A 737 -1.45 42.11 43.48
C GLY A 737 -1.62 43.20 42.41
N ASP A 738 -1.23 44.43 42.76
CA ASP A 738 -1.38 45.62 41.89
C ASP A 738 -0.32 45.65 40.77
N HIS A 739 0.76 44.90 40.94
CA HIS A 739 1.85 44.69 39.98
C HIS A 739 2.09 43.17 39.91
N PRO A 740 1.30 42.44 39.10
CA PRO A 740 1.39 40.99 39.03
C PRO A 740 2.55 40.56 38.15
N VAL A 741 3.25 39.48 38.54
CA VAL A 741 4.27 38.87 37.67
C VAL A 741 3.67 38.45 36.34
N SER A 742 4.46 38.52 35.29
CA SER A 742 4.21 37.96 33.98
C SER A 742 4.89 36.59 33.83
N ALA A 743 4.73 35.97 32.67
CA ALA A 743 5.44 34.73 32.37
C ALA A 743 6.94 34.97 32.07
N ALA A 744 7.33 36.20 31.76
CA ALA A 744 8.72 36.57 31.45
C ALA A 744 9.63 36.55 32.70
N ASP A 745 9.04 36.73 33.89
CA ASP A 745 9.73 36.76 35.19
C ASP A 745 10.14 35.36 35.67
N PHE A 746 9.86 34.34 34.85
CA PHE A 746 10.17 32.94 35.09
C PHE A 746 10.91 32.34 33.90
N PRO A 747 11.88 31.43 34.14
CA PRO A 747 12.62 30.80 33.05
C PRO A 747 11.69 30.08 32.06
N GLY A 748 11.89 30.33 30.77
CA GLY A 748 11.11 29.70 29.70
C GLY A 748 9.79 30.39 29.37
N GLY A 749 9.46 31.54 29.98
CA GLY A 749 8.29 32.32 29.57
C GLY A 749 6.95 31.71 30.02
N VAL A 750 6.94 30.93 31.12
CA VAL A 750 5.76 30.22 31.63
C VAL A 750 5.66 30.30 33.15
N LEU A 751 4.44 30.35 33.69
CA LEU A 751 4.20 30.38 35.13
C LEU A 751 4.51 29.01 35.79
N PRO A 752 5.30 28.96 36.88
CA PRO A 752 5.69 27.70 37.51
C PRO A 752 4.55 26.90 38.17
N SER A 753 4.63 25.58 38.10
CA SER A 753 3.79 24.64 38.85
C SER A 753 4.57 23.35 39.16
N GLY A 754 4.07 22.52 40.08
CA GLY A 754 4.71 21.26 40.43
C GLY A 754 3.99 20.46 41.52
N VAL A 755 4.65 19.40 42.02
CA VAL A 755 4.14 18.53 43.10
C VAL A 755 5.18 18.39 44.21
N ILE A 756 4.73 18.44 45.46
CA ILE A 756 5.53 18.16 46.66
C ILE A 756 5.19 16.76 47.16
N THR A 757 6.21 15.99 47.52
CA THR A 757 6.09 14.64 48.07
C THR A 757 6.70 14.59 49.47
N PHE A 758 5.89 14.23 50.47
CA PHE A 758 6.32 13.93 51.83
C PHE A 758 6.55 12.43 51.97
N ASP A 759 7.79 11.99 52.06
CA ASP A 759 8.12 10.60 52.36
C ASP A 759 7.64 10.18 53.77
N ILE A 760 7.69 8.88 54.06
CA ILE A 760 7.30 8.35 55.37
C ILE A 760 8.16 9.04 56.45
N ASN A 761 7.48 9.54 57.49
CA ASN A 761 8.01 10.34 58.60
C ASN A 761 8.46 11.77 58.25
N ALA A 762 8.26 12.25 57.02
CA ALA A 762 8.59 13.61 56.63
C ALA A 762 7.52 14.61 57.12
N GLY A 763 7.91 15.54 58.01
CA GLY A 763 7.03 16.57 58.57
C GLY A 763 7.06 17.92 57.85
N SER A 764 7.98 18.13 56.91
CA SER A 764 8.11 19.37 56.15
C SER A 764 8.89 19.14 54.86
N GLU A 765 8.54 19.85 53.79
CA GLU A 765 9.25 19.84 52.51
C GLU A 765 9.46 21.27 51.98
N THR A 766 10.44 21.44 51.08
CA THR A 766 10.78 22.76 50.49
C THR A 766 10.33 22.84 49.04
N LEU A 767 9.49 23.84 48.74
CA LEU A 767 9.08 24.23 47.39
C LEU A 767 10.00 25.35 46.91
N THR A 768 10.58 25.20 45.71
CA THR A 768 11.45 26.22 45.10
C THR A 768 10.82 26.76 43.82
N VAL A 769 10.65 28.09 43.73
CA VAL A 769 10.20 28.79 42.53
C VAL A 769 11.40 29.49 41.89
N PRO A 770 11.79 29.16 40.66
CA PRO A 770 12.87 29.85 39.96
C PRO A 770 12.40 31.24 39.52
N ILE A 771 13.25 32.26 39.61
CA ILE A 771 12.96 33.64 39.16
C ILE A 771 13.94 33.97 38.03
N ALA A 772 13.45 34.39 36.87
CA ALA A 772 14.29 34.90 35.81
C ALA A 772 14.76 36.31 36.18
N GLY A 773 16.05 36.56 35.96
CA GLY A 773 16.68 37.83 36.29
C GLY A 773 17.04 38.63 35.07
N ASP A 774 16.68 39.90 35.05
CA ASP A 774 17.08 40.85 34.03
C ASP A 774 17.70 42.14 34.63
N ALA A 775 17.90 43.14 33.78
CA ALA A 775 18.56 44.40 34.13
C ALA A 775 17.63 45.62 34.00
N LEU A 776 16.32 45.38 33.86
CA LEU A 776 15.30 46.41 33.82
C LEU A 776 15.05 46.94 35.24
N THR A 777 14.56 48.17 35.31
CA THR A 777 14.15 48.76 36.60
C THR A 777 12.64 48.71 36.64
N GLU A 778 12.10 47.95 37.58
CA GLU A 778 10.69 47.57 37.63
C GLU A 778 10.10 47.83 39.02
N THR A 779 8.77 47.80 39.12
CA THR A 779 8.06 47.89 40.40
C THR A 779 8.00 46.52 41.05
N ASP A 780 8.08 46.44 42.39
CA ASP A 780 7.93 45.17 43.12
C ASP A 780 6.71 44.37 42.66
N GLU A 781 6.95 43.14 42.20
CA GLU A 781 5.93 42.29 41.57
C GLU A 781 5.46 41.17 42.48
N GLN A 782 4.22 40.70 42.27
CA GLN A 782 3.55 39.77 43.17
C GLN A 782 2.92 38.56 42.46
N PHE A 783 2.92 37.43 43.17
CA PHE A 783 2.22 36.23 42.77
C PHE A 783 1.72 35.42 43.97
N THR A 784 0.73 34.57 43.75
CA THR A 784 0.18 33.65 44.75
C THR A 784 0.51 32.21 44.39
N ILE A 785 1.02 31.44 45.35
CA ILE A 785 1.14 29.99 45.26
C ILE A 785 -0.06 29.37 45.97
N THR A 786 -0.77 28.47 45.27
CA THR A 786 -1.92 27.75 45.84
C THR A 786 -1.64 26.24 45.86
N LEU A 787 -1.80 25.60 47.02
CA LEU A 787 -1.79 24.14 47.16
C LEU A 787 -3.15 23.56 46.75
N TYR A 788 -3.14 22.46 46.00
CA TYR A 788 -4.34 21.75 45.57
C TYR A 788 -4.09 20.23 45.46
N ASN A 789 -5.16 19.44 45.37
CA ASN A 789 -5.15 17.97 45.25
C ASN A 789 -4.24 17.24 46.27
N PRO A 790 -4.56 17.21 47.57
CA PRO A 790 -3.75 16.52 48.57
C PRO A 790 -4.09 15.03 48.60
N ILE A 791 -3.06 14.16 48.64
CA ILE A 791 -3.19 12.70 48.73
C ILE A 791 -2.51 12.22 50.01
N GLY A 792 -3.18 11.38 50.82
CA GLY A 792 -2.67 10.91 52.12
C GLY A 792 -2.62 11.99 53.22
N THR A 793 -3.25 13.15 52.98
CA THR A 793 -3.29 14.33 53.86
C THR A 793 -4.46 15.25 53.45
N GLY A 794 -4.75 16.32 54.20
CA GLY A 794 -5.71 17.37 53.87
C GLY A 794 -5.11 18.77 53.99
N PHE A 795 -5.86 19.82 53.70
CA PHE A 795 -5.35 21.20 53.82
C PHE A 795 -5.43 21.73 55.26
N GLY A 796 -4.35 22.37 55.70
CA GLY A 796 -4.30 23.16 56.92
C GLY A 796 -4.79 24.59 56.69
N ALA A 797 -4.71 25.42 57.74
CA ALA A 797 -5.23 26.78 57.74
C ALA A 797 -4.59 27.71 56.69
N GLN A 798 -3.42 27.34 56.13
CA GLN A 798 -2.64 28.17 55.22
C GLN A 798 -2.24 27.39 53.96
N ALA A 799 -3.20 27.16 53.08
CA ALA A 799 -3.04 26.42 51.81
C ALA A 799 -2.55 27.31 50.64
N SER A 800 -2.30 28.60 50.89
CA SER A 800 -1.71 29.53 49.92
C SER A 800 -0.67 30.43 50.58
N ALA A 801 0.25 30.96 49.77
CA ALA A 801 1.27 31.93 50.18
C ALA A 801 1.58 32.91 49.04
N THR A 802 1.96 34.15 49.38
CA THR A 802 2.30 35.20 48.40
C THR A 802 3.81 35.34 48.21
N GLY A 803 4.29 35.26 46.96
CA GLY A 803 5.65 35.61 46.58
C GLY A 803 5.75 37.08 46.16
N VAL A 804 6.78 37.78 46.62
CA VAL A 804 7.07 39.18 46.22
C VAL A 804 8.50 39.24 45.66
N ILE A 805 8.63 39.68 44.41
CA ILE A 805 9.92 39.92 43.74
C ILE A 805 10.23 41.41 43.87
N THR A 806 11.40 41.76 44.42
CA THR A 806 11.79 43.16 44.65
C THR A 806 12.98 43.55 43.78
N ASP A 807 12.92 44.72 43.15
CA ASP A 807 14.01 45.28 42.34
C ASP A 807 15.15 45.80 43.25
N THR A 808 16.40 45.68 42.81
CA THR A 808 17.62 45.86 43.62
C THR A 808 18.14 47.30 43.76
N ALA A 809 17.36 48.33 43.43
CA ALA A 809 17.74 49.74 43.67
C ALA A 809 17.03 50.34 44.91
N PRO A 810 17.74 50.95 45.89
CA PRO A 810 17.11 51.43 47.12
C PRO A 810 16.40 52.77 46.92
N ASN A 811 15.21 52.99 47.52
CA ASN A 811 14.85 54.21 48.27
C ASN A 811 13.47 54.20 49.00
N SER A 812 13.52 54.18 50.34
CA SER A 812 12.74 54.92 51.38
C SER A 812 11.23 54.68 51.68
N PRO A 813 10.80 54.69 52.98
CA PRO A 813 9.46 54.27 53.45
C PRO A 813 8.38 55.40 53.53
N PRO A 814 7.07 55.06 53.66
CA PRO A 814 5.95 55.98 53.43
C PRO A 814 5.34 56.58 54.72
N PRO A 815 4.49 57.64 54.64
CA PRO A 815 3.61 58.07 55.72
C PRO A 815 2.11 57.69 55.52
N PRO A 816 1.32 57.56 56.60
CA PRO A 816 -0.02 56.92 56.61
C PRO A 816 -1.21 57.86 56.26
N PRO A 817 -2.42 57.32 55.97
CA PRO A 817 -3.56 58.07 55.43
C PRO A 817 -4.52 58.63 56.50
N PRO A 818 -5.30 59.70 56.20
CA PRO A 818 -6.49 60.11 56.95
C PRO A 818 -7.84 59.80 56.25
N PRO A 819 -8.98 59.74 56.99
CA PRO A 819 -10.28 59.18 56.55
C PRO A 819 -11.23 60.20 55.84
N PRO A 820 -12.39 59.76 55.27
CA PRO A 820 -12.99 60.35 54.06
C PRO A 820 -14.15 61.36 54.29
N PRO A 821 -14.53 62.15 53.26
CA PRO A 821 -15.87 62.75 53.13
C PRO A 821 -16.64 62.33 51.83
N PRO A 822 -17.98 62.55 51.77
CA PRO A 822 -18.94 61.90 50.86
C PRO A 822 -19.11 62.60 49.47
N PRO A 823 -19.85 62.01 48.49
CA PRO A 823 -19.64 62.26 47.06
C PRO A 823 -20.51 63.40 46.46
N PRO A 824 -20.07 64.01 45.34
CA PRO A 824 -20.93 64.73 44.38
C PRO A 824 -21.01 64.03 42.98
N PRO A 825 -21.97 64.44 42.12
CA PRO A 825 -22.61 63.61 41.07
C PRO A 825 -21.87 63.59 39.71
N PRO A 826 -22.26 62.70 38.75
CA PRO A 826 -21.44 62.38 37.58
C PRO A 826 -21.54 63.42 36.44
N PRO A 827 -20.48 63.65 35.65
CA PRO A 827 -20.54 64.30 34.34
C PRO A 827 -20.78 63.28 33.18
N PRO A 828 -21.29 63.75 32.03
CA PRO A 828 -21.91 62.93 30.98
C PRO A 828 -20.91 62.18 30.08
N PRO A 829 -21.35 61.11 29.37
CA PRO A 829 -20.49 60.34 28.48
C PRO A 829 -20.08 61.16 27.22
N PRO A 830 -18.85 60.96 26.70
CA PRO A 830 -18.39 61.55 25.44
C PRO A 830 -19.09 60.93 24.22
N PRO A 831 -19.17 61.65 23.08
CA PRO A 831 -19.95 61.25 21.90
C PRO A 831 -19.28 60.13 21.10
N PRO A 832 -20.06 59.33 20.35
CA PRO A 832 -19.53 58.24 19.53
C PRO A 832 -18.72 58.78 18.31
N PRO A 833 -17.72 58.03 17.83
CA PRO A 833 -16.99 58.36 16.59
C PRO A 833 -17.89 58.17 15.34
N PRO A 834 -17.54 58.78 14.18
CA PRO A 834 -18.39 58.82 12.99
C PRO A 834 -18.40 57.46 12.26
N PRO A 835 -19.45 57.16 11.46
CA PRO A 835 -19.55 55.88 10.75
C PRO A 835 -18.56 55.88 9.57
N THR A 836 -17.62 54.95 9.57
CA THR A 836 -16.90 54.56 8.36
C THR A 836 -17.84 53.71 7.53
N GLY A 837 -18.07 54.09 6.27
CA GLY A 837 -18.90 53.31 5.35
C GLY A 837 -18.11 52.13 4.81
N GLY A 838 -18.75 50.97 4.73
CA GLY A 838 -18.14 49.74 4.21
C GLY A 838 -17.74 49.78 2.74
N GLN A 839 -16.77 48.96 2.39
CA GLN A 839 -16.12 48.78 1.09
C GLN A 839 -16.57 47.48 0.43
N VAL A 840 -16.42 47.38 -0.90
CA VAL A 840 -16.56 46.10 -1.62
C VAL A 840 -15.26 45.82 -2.35
N ILE A 841 -14.60 44.71 -2.01
CA ILE A 841 -13.29 44.32 -2.52
C ILE A 841 -13.42 42.93 -3.14
N THR A 842 -12.84 42.70 -4.32
CA THR A 842 -12.98 41.44 -5.07
C THR A 842 -11.61 40.93 -5.49
N ALA A 843 -11.32 39.66 -5.19
CA ALA A 843 -10.09 38.98 -5.56
C ALA A 843 -10.05 38.63 -7.07
N ALA A 844 -8.84 38.47 -7.61
CA ALA A 844 -8.58 37.95 -8.96
C ALA A 844 -8.41 36.42 -8.93
N THR A 845 -8.24 35.73 -10.06
CA THR A 845 -8.28 34.24 -10.12
C THR A 845 -7.07 33.50 -9.50
N ALA A 846 -6.15 34.17 -8.82
CA ALA A 846 -4.98 33.58 -8.16
C ALA A 846 -5.05 33.87 -6.64
N PRO A 847 -4.30 33.14 -5.77
CA PRO A 847 -4.32 33.39 -4.32
C PRO A 847 -3.98 34.85 -3.98
N ASP A 848 -4.92 35.56 -3.40
CA ASP A 848 -4.87 37.00 -3.09
C ASP A 848 -4.97 37.29 -1.58
N THR A 849 -4.56 38.49 -1.17
CA THR A 849 -4.75 38.98 0.22
C THR A 849 -5.60 40.24 0.22
N LEU A 850 -6.76 40.20 0.90
CA LEU A 850 -7.74 41.29 0.95
C LEU A 850 -7.92 41.78 2.40
N THR A 851 -8.07 43.10 2.59
CA THR A 851 -8.29 43.71 3.91
C THR A 851 -9.36 44.80 3.85
N GLY A 852 -10.47 44.66 4.59
CA GLY A 852 -11.62 45.59 4.60
C GLY A 852 -11.36 46.88 5.38
N GLY A 853 -10.89 46.74 6.62
CA GLY A 853 -10.49 47.87 7.46
C GLY A 853 -11.50 48.17 8.56
N ALA A 854 -12.27 49.26 8.46
CA ALA A 854 -13.27 49.61 9.48
C ALA A 854 -14.57 50.05 8.81
N GLY A 855 -15.71 49.57 9.29
CA GLY A 855 -17.01 49.65 8.62
C GLY A 855 -17.46 48.26 8.14
N ASP A 856 -18.71 48.12 7.70
CA ASP A 856 -19.29 46.83 7.27
C ASP A 856 -18.88 46.50 5.82
N ASP A 857 -17.73 45.86 5.63
CA ASP A 857 -17.10 45.60 4.36
C ASP A 857 -17.62 44.30 3.68
N THR A 858 -17.44 44.17 2.36
CA THR A 858 -17.78 42.95 1.59
C THR A 858 -16.56 42.50 0.79
N LEU A 859 -16.02 41.34 1.12
CA LEU A 859 -14.84 40.76 0.51
C LEU A 859 -15.27 39.55 -0.34
N ASN A 860 -15.21 39.68 -1.66
CA ASN A 860 -15.55 38.60 -2.60
C ASN A 860 -14.29 37.79 -2.92
N ALA A 861 -14.27 36.54 -2.45
CA ALA A 861 -13.21 35.59 -2.68
C ALA A 861 -13.18 35.09 -4.14
N SER A 862 -12.00 34.68 -4.59
CA SER A 862 -11.79 33.99 -5.86
C SER A 862 -11.88 32.47 -5.68
N GLN A 863 -11.53 31.71 -6.71
CA GLN A 863 -11.37 30.25 -6.59
C GLN A 863 -9.95 29.84 -6.13
N GLY A 864 -9.03 30.79 -5.93
CA GLY A 864 -7.73 30.54 -5.31
C GLY A 864 -7.80 30.51 -3.78
N GLY A 865 -6.79 29.93 -3.12
CA GLY A 865 -6.71 29.92 -1.64
C GLY A 865 -6.35 31.29 -1.07
N ASP A 866 -7.35 32.17 -0.95
CA ASP A 866 -7.17 33.58 -0.58
C ASP A 866 -6.93 33.77 0.93
N GLN A 867 -6.46 34.96 1.33
CA GLN A 867 -6.32 35.40 2.72
C GLN A 867 -7.18 36.66 2.93
N LEU A 868 -8.22 36.58 3.75
CA LEU A 868 -9.22 37.63 3.91
C LEU A 868 -9.25 38.15 5.36
N THR A 869 -9.16 39.47 5.51
CA THR A 869 -9.25 40.15 6.81
C THR A 869 -10.34 41.21 6.77
N GLY A 870 -11.41 41.06 7.54
CA GLY A 870 -12.55 42.00 7.56
C GLY A 870 -12.19 43.30 8.26
N GLY A 871 -11.66 43.20 9.48
CA GLY A 871 -11.36 44.31 10.36
C GLY A 871 -12.51 44.64 11.31
N ALA A 872 -12.75 45.92 11.58
CA ALA A 872 -13.75 46.35 12.56
C ALA A 872 -15.08 46.73 11.89
N GLY A 873 -16.07 45.85 11.93
CA GLY A 873 -17.38 46.07 11.30
C GLY A 873 -18.23 44.82 11.38
N ALA A 874 -19.38 44.81 10.69
CA ALA A 874 -20.10 43.59 10.35
C ALA A 874 -19.78 43.23 8.90
N ASP A 875 -18.75 42.42 8.70
CA ASP A 875 -18.15 42.16 7.40
C ASP A 875 -18.78 40.93 6.71
N ALA A 876 -18.78 40.93 5.37
CA ALA A 876 -19.33 39.86 4.56
C ALA A 876 -18.26 39.22 3.68
N PHE A 877 -17.95 37.96 3.91
CA PHE A 877 -17.02 37.17 3.09
C PHE A 877 -17.82 36.32 2.11
N VAL A 878 -17.70 36.63 0.82
CA VAL A 878 -18.60 36.12 -0.23
C VAL A 878 -17.85 35.14 -1.13
N PHE A 879 -18.39 33.93 -1.25
CA PHE A 879 -17.85 32.87 -2.08
C PHE A 879 -18.84 32.58 -3.22
N ALA A 880 -18.51 33.07 -4.40
CA ALA A 880 -19.37 32.94 -5.57
C ALA A 880 -19.34 31.53 -6.17
N HIS A 881 -18.21 30.84 -6.04
CA HIS A 881 -17.92 29.49 -6.49
C HIS A 881 -17.01 28.79 -5.48
N GLU A 882 -17.00 27.46 -5.52
CA GLU A 882 -16.12 26.64 -4.68
C GLU A 882 -14.64 26.92 -4.99
N PRO A 883 -13.80 27.17 -3.96
CA PRO A 883 -12.38 27.43 -4.16
C PRO A 883 -11.60 26.12 -4.36
N TRP A 884 -10.58 26.17 -5.22
CA TRP A 884 -9.66 25.05 -5.51
C TRP A 884 -8.62 24.82 -4.41
N ALA A 885 -8.52 25.74 -3.44
CA ALA A 885 -7.74 25.61 -2.22
C ALA A 885 -8.41 26.41 -1.08
N PRO A 886 -8.27 26.01 0.19
CA PRO A 886 -8.97 26.67 1.30
C PRO A 886 -8.62 28.14 1.43
N THR A 887 -9.64 28.99 1.50
CA THR A 887 -9.48 30.42 1.79
C THR A 887 -9.40 30.64 3.29
N HIS A 888 -8.43 31.42 3.75
CA HIS A 888 -8.23 31.68 5.18
C HIS A 888 -8.83 33.04 5.54
N VAL A 889 -9.73 33.04 6.51
CA VAL A 889 -10.31 34.25 7.09
C VAL A 889 -9.67 34.48 8.45
N THR A 890 -8.94 35.58 8.58
CA THR A 890 -7.98 35.76 9.68
C THR A 890 -8.60 36.31 10.97
N ASP A 891 -9.77 36.94 10.90
CA ASP A 891 -10.35 37.73 12.00
C ASP A 891 -11.88 37.66 12.10
N PHE A 892 -12.51 36.55 11.66
CA PHE A 892 -13.95 36.39 11.65
C PHE A 892 -14.58 36.54 13.06
N VAL A 893 -15.50 37.47 13.22
CA VAL A 893 -16.20 37.73 14.49
C VAL A 893 -17.59 37.10 14.50
N VAL A 894 -17.73 35.99 15.23
CA VAL A 894 -18.98 35.21 15.32
C VAL A 894 -20.19 36.08 15.70
N GLY A 895 -21.24 36.02 14.88
CA GLY A 895 -22.50 36.75 15.10
C GLY A 895 -22.44 38.24 14.78
N THR A 896 -21.30 38.76 14.33
CA THR A 896 -21.15 40.12 13.79
C THR A 896 -20.86 40.05 12.29
N ASP A 897 -19.88 39.23 11.89
CA ASP A 897 -19.55 38.98 10.49
C ASP A 897 -20.40 37.86 9.89
N ARG A 898 -20.37 37.74 8.56
CA ARG A 898 -21.09 36.69 7.83
C ARG A 898 -20.30 36.06 6.69
N LEU A 899 -20.44 34.75 6.56
CA LEU A 899 -20.09 33.97 5.39
C LEU A 899 -21.29 33.91 4.44
N ASP A 900 -21.10 34.35 3.20
CA ASP A 900 -22.08 34.22 2.14
C ASP A 900 -21.64 33.12 1.15
N LEU A 901 -22.17 31.92 1.37
CA LEU A 901 -21.95 30.73 0.52
C LEU A 901 -23.10 30.51 -0.47
N SER A 902 -23.95 31.52 -0.69
CA SER A 902 -25.12 31.37 -1.56
C SER A 902 -24.79 31.02 -3.01
N GLY A 903 -23.57 31.38 -3.46
CA GLY A 903 -23.03 30.95 -4.75
C GLY A 903 -22.84 29.44 -4.83
N LEU A 904 -22.15 28.85 -3.84
CA LEU A 904 -21.90 27.41 -3.74
C LEU A 904 -23.22 26.63 -3.66
N PHE A 905 -24.17 27.06 -2.82
CA PHE A 905 -25.46 26.38 -2.69
C PHE A 905 -26.30 26.44 -3.97
N ARG A 906 -26.26 27.55 -4.70
CA ARG A 906 -26.94 27.66 -5.99
C ARG A 906 -26.33 26.70 -7.02
N ASP A 907 -25.00 26.60 -7.05
CA ASP A 907 -24.27 25.74 -7.98
C ASP A 907 -24.43 24.25 -7.63
N ALA A 908 -24.67 23.94 -6.34
CA ALA A 908 -25.03 22.60 -5.83
C ALA A 908 -26.54 22.29 -5.88
N GLY A 909 -27.40 23.28 -6.20
CA GLY A 909 -28.85 23.12 -6.19
C GLY A 909 -29.48 22.94 -4.80
N TYR A 910 -28.77 23.26 -3.72
CA TYR A 910 -29.26 23.15 -2.35
C TYR A 910 -30.30 24.25 -2.06
N THR A 911 -31.45 23.85 -1.48
CA THR A 911 -32.57 24.74 -1.16
C THR A 911 -33.02 24.68 0.31
N GLY A 912 -32.27 23.96 1.15
CA GLY A 912 -32.55 23.83 2.58
C GLY A 912 -32.24 25.10 3.37
N ALA A 913 -32.71 25.15 4.61
CA ALA A 913 -32.65 26.35 5.45
C ALA A 913 -31.45 26.37 6.42
N ASP A 914 -30.87 25.21 6.72
CA ASP A 914 -29.73 25.06 7.63
C ASP A 914 -28.76 24.00 7.09
N PRO A 915 -27.80 24.40 6.23
CA PRO A 915 -26.86 23.48 5.59
C PRO A 915 -25.95 22.76 6.60
N VAL A 916 -25.77 23.26 7.82
CA VAL A 916 -25.00 22.54 8.85
C VAL A 916 -25.85 21.41 9.44
N ALA A 917 -27.12 21.67 9.75
CA ALA A 917 -28.04 20.64 10.22
C ALA A 917 -28.35 19.58 9.14
N ASP A 918 -28.45 20.03 7.89
CA ASP A 918 -28.64 19.17 6.72
C ASP A 918 -27.32 18.51 6.26
N LYS A 919 -26.21 18.81 6.94
CA LYS A 919 -24.81 18.37 6.70
C LYS A 919 -24.33 18.51 5.25
N VAL A 920 -24.76 19.59 4.62
CA VAL A 920 -24.19 20.17 3.39
C VAL A 920 -22.96 21.03 3.73
N ILE A 921 -22.89 21.57 4.94
CA ILE A 921 -21.69 22.21 5.48
C ILE A 921 -21.28 21.46 6.75
N TRP A 922 -20.01 21.11 6.85
CA TRP A 922 -19.42 20.54 8.05
C TRP A 922 -18.50 21.58 8.68
N LEU A 923 -18.55 21.68 10.01
CA LEU A 923 -17.67 22.54 10.77
C LEU A 923 -16.79 21.63 11.64
N LEU A 924 -15.49 21.66 11.41
CA LEU A 924 -14.49 20.90 12.15
C LEU A 924 -13.57 21.87 12.89
N ASP A 925 -13.01 21.42 14.01
CA ASP A 925 -11.94 22.15 14.69
C ASP A 925 -10.64 21.94 13.89
N ASP A 926 -9.93 23.01 13.56
CA ASP A 926 -8.67 22.96 12.80
C ASP A 926 -7.48 22.44 13.66
N GLY A 927 -7.69 22.22 14.96
CA GLY A 927 -6.66 21.81 15.90
C GLY A 927 -5.69 22.91 16.34
N GLN A 928 -5.90 24.16 15.89
CA GLN A 928 -5.14 25.37 16.24
C GLN A 928 -6.03 26.46 16.88
N GLY A 929 -7.31 26.18 17.09
CA GLY A 929 -8.29 27.08 17.71
C GLY A 929 -9.15 27.88 16.73
N GLY A 930 -9.12 27.52 15.44
CA GLY A 930 -10.00 27.98 14.37
C GLY A 930 -11.04 26.92 13.98
N THR A 931 -11.78 27.18 12.90
CA THR A 931 -12.82 26.29 12.37
C THR A 931 -12.58 26.04 10.90
N GLU A 932 -12.45 24.78 10.53
CA GLU A 932 -12.51 24.35 9.14
C GLU A 932 -13.97 24.27 8.70
N VAL A 933 -14.30 24.95 7.61
CA VAL A 933 -15.60 24.84 6.94
C VAL A 933 -15.41 23.96 5.72
N LEU A 934 -16.11 22.82 5.74
CA LEU A 934 -16.10 21.86 4.66
C LEU A 934 -17.46 21.85 3.97
N PHE A 935 -17.48 21.74 2.66
CA PHE A 935 -18.67 21.76 1.84
C PHE A 935 -18.90 20.41 1.18
N ASP A 936 -20.09 19.86 1.43
CA ASP A 936 -20.58 18.61 0.86
C ASP A 936 -21.54 18.99 -0.26
N ARG A 937 -21.05 18.93 -1.51
CA ARG A 937 -21.77 19.47 -2.67
C ARG A 937 -23.00 18.63 -3.05
N ASP A 938 -23.04 17.35 -2.71
CA ASP A 938 -24.11 16.40 -3.04
C ASP A 938 -25.05 16.08 -1.85
N GLY A 939 -24.67 16.48 -0.64
CA GLY A 939 -25.47 16.38 0.58
C GLY A 939 -25.45 14.99 1.21
N THR A 940 -26.07 14.85 2.39
CA THR A 940 -25.85 13.65 3.21
C THR A 940 -26.27 12.33 2.56
N GLY A 941 -25.30 11.48 2.20
CA GLY A 941 -25.48 10.04 2.06
C GLY A 941 -25.27 9.41 0.69
N ALA A 942 -24.58 10.06 -0.25
CA ALA A 942 -24.04 9.37 -1.43
C ALA A 942 -22.59 8.91 -1.20
N ALA A 943 -22.17 7.88 -1.94
CA ALA A 943 -21.07 6.99 -1.60
C ALA A 943 -19.66 7.48 -2.02
N GLN A 944 -19.36 8.78 -1.84
CA GLN A 944 -18.00 9.31 -2.06
C GLN A 944 -17.44 10.00 -0.81
N GLN A 945 -16.11 10.01 -0.75
CA GLN A 945 -15.27 10.27 0.40
C GLN A 945 -15.15 11.77 0.73
N TRP A 946 -15.48 12.13 1.97
CA TRP A 946 -15.20 13.38 2.73
C TRP A 946 -15.65 14.72 2.10
N PRO A 947 -16.29 15.63 2.87
CA PRO A 947 -16.63 16.97 2.40
C PRO A 947 -15.39 17.81 2.05
N ASP A 948 -15.47 18.67 1.03
CA ASP A 948 -14.34 19.46 0.52
C ASP A 948 -13.97 20.58 1.50
N TYR A 949 -12.69 20.72 1.86
CA TYR A 949 -12.23 21.78 2.75
C TYR A 949 -12.08 23.11 2.00
N ILE A 950 -12.97 24.05 2.27
CA ILE A 950 -13.11 25.28 1.46
C ILE A 950 -12.70 26.56 2.19
N ILE A 951 -12.84 26.64 3.53
CA ILE A 951 -12.54 27.86 4.29
C ILE A 951 -11.90 27.49 5.63
N ASP A 952 -10.80 28.16 5.97
CA ASP A 952 -10.21 28.19 7.30
C ASP A 952 -10.65 29.46 8.04
N LEU A 953 -11.49 29.35 9.07
CA LEU A 953 -11.82 30.47 9.97
C LEU A 953 -10.84 30.51 11.14
N GLN A 954 -9.76 31.26 10.97
CA GLN A 954 -8.69 31.31 11.95
C GLN A 954 -9.17 31.96 13.25
N HIS A 955 -8.70 31.41 14.37
CA HIS A 955 -8.99 31.91 15.72
C HIS A 955 -10.49 31.96 16.08
N THR A 956 -11.33 31.25 15.33
CA THR A 956 -12.77 31.15 15.51
C THR A 956 -13.12 29.72 15.95
N PRO A 957 -13.35 29.43 17.25
CA PRO A 957 -13.49 28.05 17.72
C PRO A 957 -14.85 27.44 17.35
N VAL A 958 -14.85 26.19 16.85
CA VAL A 958 -16.05 25.46 16.37
C VAL A 958 -17.15 25.29 17.44
N SER A 959 -16.78 25.33 18.73
CA SER A 959 -17.69 25.05 19.84
C SER A 959 -18.83 26.06 19.94
N GLY A 960 -20.06 25.60 19.64
CA GLY A 960 -21.27 26.42 19.75
C GLY A 960 -21.54 27.32 18.53
N LEU A 961 -20.79 27.15 17.44
CA LEU A 961 -21.07 27.75 16.14
C LEU A 961 -22.25 27.04 15.46
N THR A 962 -23.23 27.83 15.05
CA THR A 962 -24.38 27.39 14.26
C THR A 962 -24.38 28.08 12.91
N TRP A 963 -25.05 27.49 11.92
CA TRP A 963 -25.20 28.14 10.63
C TRP A 963 -25.78 29.55 10.72
N SER A 964 -26.73 29.79 11.63
CA SER A 964 -27.32 31.12 11.84
C SER A 964 -26.33 32.19 12.33
N GLN A 965 -25.25 31.78 13.02
CA GLN A 965 -24.17 32.65 13.47
C GLN A 965 -23.09 32.86 12.40
N LEU A 966 -22.99 31.95 11.42
CA LEU A 966 -22.09 32.07 10.26
C LEU A 966 -22.73 32.84 9.10
N ALA A 967 -24.00 32.58 8.78
CA ALA A 967 -24.72 33.26 7.69
C ALA A 967 -25.23 34.67 8.07
N GLY A 968 -25.22 34.99 9.37
CA GLY A 968 -25.81 36.20 9.95
C GLY A 968 -27.34 36.21 9.90
N SER A 969 -27.98 36.90 10.85
CA SER A 969 -29.43 37.11 10.79
C SER A 969 -29.79 37.96 9.57
N SER A 970 -30.78 37.53 8.78
CA SER A 970 -31.29 38.27 7.62
C SER A 970 -31.77 39.69 7.99
N VAL A 971 -30.86 40.65 7.98
CA VAL A 971 -31.22 42.06 7.88
C VAL A 971 -31.38 42.34 6.40
N SER A 972 -32.61 42.68 6.01
CA SER A 972 -32.94 43.10 4.66
C SER A 972 -31.99 44.22 4.21
N PRO A 973 -31.51 44.23 2.96
CA PRO A 973 -30.73 45.36 2.47
C PRO A 973 -31.58 46.64 2.58
N PRO A 974 -31.00 47.79 2.96
CA PRO A 974 -31.74 49.05 2.94
C PRO A 974 -32.22 49.31 1.50
N PRO A 975 -33.44 49.82 1.30
CA PRO A 975 -33.99 49.99 -0.03
C PRO A 975 -33.12 50.99 -0.81
N PRO A 976 -32.72 50.68 -2.06
CA PRO A 976 -32.07 51.67 -2.89
C PRO A 976 -33.04 52.85 -3.15
N PRO A 977 -32.56 54.11 -3.09
CA PRO A 977 -33.37 55.27 -3.42
C PRO A 977 -33.80 55.21 -4.91
N PRO A 978 -35.00 55.72 -5.26
CA PRO A 978 -35.51 55.62 -6.62
C PRO A 978 -34.65 56.48 -7.57
N PRO A 979 -34.16 55.93 -8.70
CA PRO A 979 -33.52 56.74 -9.72
C PRO A 979 -34.55 57.49 -10.59
N PRO A 980 -34.25 58.72 -11.03
CA PRO A 980 -35.08 59.52 -11.94
C PRO A 980 -35.00 59.02 -13.40
N PRO A 981 -35.97 59.32 -14.28
CA PRO A 981 -35.92 58.96 -15.70
C PRO A 981 -35.27 60.08 -16.56
N PRO A 982 -35.10 59.92 -17.90
CA PRO A 982 -34.12 59.18 -18.74
C PRO A 982 -33.11 60.13 -19.46
N PRO A 983 -32.15 59.68 -20.33
CA PRO A 983 -32.39 59.64 -21.81
C PRO A 983 -31.57 58.56 -22.64
N PRO A 984 -31.93 58.26 -23.92
CA PRO A 984 -31.17 57.37 -24.85
C PRO A 984 -30.30 58.18 -25.86
N PRO A 985 -29.59 57.63 -26.90
CA PRO A 985 -28.72 56.43 -27.15
C PRO A 985 -27.27 56.87 -27.64
N PRO A 986 -26.28 56.02 -28.10
CA PRO A 986 -26.24 55.30 -29.41
C PRO A 986 -25.52 53.92 -29.42
N PRO A 987 -25.62 53.10 -30.50
CA PRO A 987 -25.03 51.74 -30.56
C PRO A 987 -23.57 51.70 -31.10
N PRO A 988 -22.70 50.78 -30.61
CA PRO A 988 -21.42 50.43 -31.25
C PRO A 988 -21.53 49.25 -32.25
N PRO A 989 -20.53 49.05 -33.13
CA PRO A 989 -20.64 48.28 -34.39
C PRO A 989 -20.53 46.75 -34.19
N PRO A 990 -21.00 45.95 -35.18
CA PRO A 990 -20.95 44.49 -35.09
C PRO A 990 -19.52 43.94 -35.22
N PRO A 991 -19.17 42.87 -34.47
CA PRO A 991 -17.93 42.10 -34.68
C PRO A 991 -17.95 41.34 -36.02
N PRO A 992 -16.79 40.94 -36.56
CA PRO A 992 -16.69 40.21 -37.83
C PRO A 992 -17.38 38.83 -37.74
N PRO A 993 -17.86 38.27 -38.87
CA PRO A 993 -18.53 36.99 -38.85
C PRO A 993 -17.57 35.88 -38.41
N SER A 994 -18.02 35.07 -37.45
CA SER A 994 -17.46 33.76 -37.14
C SER A 994 -17.39 32.89 -38.41
N PRO A 995 -16.41 31.97 -38.54
CA PRO A 995 -16.40 30.99 -39.62
C PRO A 995 -17.70 30.15 -39.57
N PRO A 996 -18.14 29.55 -40.70
CA PRO A 996 -19.33 28.71 -40.69
C PRO A 996 -19.12 27.51 -39.75
N PRO A 997 -20.17 27.00 -39.09
CA PRO A 997 -20.07 25.77 -38.33
C PRO A 997 -19.62 24.66 -39.28
N SER A 998 -18.48 24.02 -38.99
CA SER A 998 -18.17 22.72 -39.55
C SER A 998 -19.30 21.76 -39.15
N GLY A 999 -19.85 21.04 -40.12
CA GLY A 999 -20.80 19.97 -39.80
C GLY A 999 -20.06 18.84 -39.10
N GLY A 1000 -20.73 18.18 -38.15
CA GLY A 1000 -20.20 17.00 -37.48
C GLY A 1000 -19.76 15.89 -38.45
N GLN A 1001 -18.76 15.14 -38.04
CA GLN A 1001 -18.07 14.06 -38.76
C GLN A 1001 -18.43 12.71 -38.15
N VAL A 1002 -18.33 11.65 -38.94
CA VAL A 1002 -18.35 10.27 -38.41
C VAL A 1002 -17.00 9.64 -38.71
N ILE A 1003 -16.27 9.28 -37.66
CA ILE A 1003 -14.91 8.74 -37.73
C ILE A 1003 -14.95 7.37 -37.06
N THR A 1004 -14.43 6.34 -37.73
CA THR A 1004 -14.46 4.96 -37.24
C THR A 1004 -13.04 4.42 -37.17
N ALA A 1005 -12.67 3.88 -36.01
CA ALA A 1005 -11.38 3.24 -35.78
C ALA A 1005 -11.25 1.93 -36.58
N SER A 1006 -10.02 1.58 -36.94
CA SER A 1006 -9.63 0.27 -37.45
C SER A 1006 -9.48 -0.71 -36.30
N SER A 1007 -9.29 -2.01 -36.55
CA SER A 1007 -9.25 -3.03 -35.48
C SER A 1007 -7.98 -3.02 -34.60
N ALA A 1008 -7.06 -2.08 -34.80
CA ALA A 1008 -5.85 -1.89 -33.99
C ALA A 1008 -5.99 -0.61 -33.14
N PRO A 1009 -5.23 -0.43 -32.05
CA PRO A 1009 -5.27 0.81 -31.26
C PRO A 1009 -5.05 2.05 -32.13
N ASP A 1010 -6.06 2.90 -32.22
CA ASP A 1010 -6.08 4.10 -33.06
C ASP A 1010 -6.20 5.39 -32.25
N THR A 1011 -5.84 6.53 -32.86
CA THR A 1011 -6.07 7.88 -32.30
C THR A 1011 -7.01 8.66 -33.22
N LEU A 1012 -8.19 9.03 -32.72
CA LEU A 1012 -9.24 9.73 -33.45
C LEU A 1012 -9.48 11.14 -32.87
N THR A 1013 -9.67 12.14 -33.74
CA THR A 1013 -9.96 13.51 -33.33
C THR A 1013 -11.09 14.11 -34.18
N GLY A 1014 -12.22 14.48 -33.56
CA GLY A 1014 -13.41 15.04 -34.22
C GLY A 1014 -13.25 16.49 -34.67
N GLY A 1015 -12.80 17.35 -33.76
CA GLY A 1015 -12.47 18.74 -34.04
C GLY A 1015 -13.53 19.73 -33.57
N ALA A 1016 -14.38 20.25 -34.45
CA ALA A 1016 -15.44 21.18 -34.06
C ALA A 1016 -16.73 20.85 -34.83
N GLY A 1017 -17.87 20.87 -34.14
CA GLY A 1017 -19.14 20.31 -34.60
C GLY A 1017 -19.51 19.06 -33.81
N ASP A 1018 -20.73 18.55 -33.98
CA ASP A 1018 -21.24 17.39 -33.24
C ASP A 1018 -20.78 16.08 -33.93
N ASP A 1019 -19.60 15.58 -33.56
CA ASP A 1019 -18.92 14.46 -34.20
C ASP A 1019 -19.40 13.09 -33.64
N THR A 1020 -19.15 12.00 -34.36
CA THR A 1020 -19.40 10.62 -33.91
C THR A 1020 -18.14 9.80 -34.13
N LEU A 1021 -17.51 9.38 -33.04
CA LEU A 1021 -16.29 8.59 -33.02
C LEU A 1021 -16.65 7.16 -32.64
N ASN A 1022 -16.62 6.25 -33.61
CA ASN A 1022 -16.89 4.83 -33.40
C ASN A 1022 -15.58 4.13 -33.03
N ALA A 1023 -15.48 3.70 -31.78
CA ALA A 1023 -14.37 2.92 -31.25
C ALA A 1023 -14.33 1.52 -31.88
N SER A 1024 -13.13 0.97 -31.98
CA SER A 1024 -12.88 -0.41 -32.36
C SER A 1024 -12.84 -1.32 -31.14
N GLN A 1025 -12.42 -2.58 -31.33
CA GLN A 1025 -12.08 -3.45 -30.21
C GLN A 1025 -10.61 -3.30 -29.75
N GLY A 1026 -9.80 -2.46 -30.39
CA GLY A 1026 -8.49 -2.05 -29.88
C GLY A 1026 -8.61 -0.99 -28.79
N GLY A 1027 -7.58 -0.82 -27.95
CA GLY A 1027 -7.54 0.25 -26.95
C GLY A 1027 -7.28 1.60 -27.60
N ASP A 1028 -8.34 2.28 -28.03
CA ASP A 1028 -8.27 3.52 -28.82
C ASP A 1028 -8.04 4.77 -27.94
N GLN A 1029 -7.67 5.89 -28.57
CA GLN A 1029 -7.57 7.23 -27.98
C GLN A 1029 -8.50 8.17 -28.75
N LEU A 1030 -9.55 8.68 -28.10
CA LEU A 1030 -10.61 9.46 -28.74
C LEU A 1030 -10.65 10.89 -28.18
N THR A 1031 -10.70 11.88 -29.07
CA THR A 1031 -10.85 13.31 -28.74
C THR A 1031 -12.00 13.89 -29.56
N GLY A 1032 -13.09 14.31 -28.92
CA GLY A 1032 -14.28 14.87 -29.60
C GLY A 1032 -14.02 16.28 -30.12
N GLY A 1033 -13.53 17.16 -29.26
CA GLY A 1033 -13.31 18.57 -29.52
C GLY A 1033 -14.49 19.45 -29.12
N ALA A 1034 -14.82 20.45 -29.93
CA ALA A 1034 -15.85 21.44 -29.61
C ALA A 1034 -17.19 21.09 -30.29
N GLY A 1035 -18.14 20.52 -29.56
CA GLY A 1035 -19.46 20.14 -30.08
C GLY A 1035 -20.21 19.29 -29.06
N ALA A 1036 -21.33 18.71 -29.47
CA ALA A 1036 -21.96 17.60 -28.75
C ALA A 1036 -21.57 16.28 -29.44
N ASP A 1037 -20.49 15.68 -28.97
CA ASP A 1037 -19.84 14.54 -29.62
C ASP A 1037 -20.39 13.20 -29.12
N ALA A 1038 -20.27 12.16 -29.95
CA ALA A 1038 -20.77 10.82 -29.68
C ALA A 1038 -19.64 9.79 -29.74
N PHE A 1039 -19.28 9.20 -28.61
CA PHE A 1039 -18.29 8.13 -28.52
C PHE A 1039 -19.01 6.78 -28.49
N VAL A 1040 -18.93 6.03 -29.58
CA VAL A 1040 -19.76 4.86 -29.84
C VAL A 1040 -18.93 3.58 -29.72
N PHE A 1041 -19.36 2.69 -28.83
CA PHE A 1041 -18.76 1.40 -28.56
C PHE A 1041 -19.70 0.30 -29.05
N ALA A 1042 -19.43 -0.17 -30.27
CA ALA A 1042 -20.28 -1.16 -30.93
C ALA A 1042 -20.09 -2.58 -30.34
N HIS A 1043 -18.91 -2.85 -29.79
CA HIS A 1043 -18.48 -4.10 -29.18
C HIS A 1043 -17.56 -3.82 -27.99
N GLU A 1044 -17.45 -4.78 -27.09
CA GLU A 1044 -16.49 -4.74 -25.99
C GLU A 1044 -15.04 -4.71 -26.52
N PRO A 1045 -14.22 -3.75 -26.07
CA PRO A 1045 -12.83 -3.65 -26.50
C PRO A 1045 -11.92 -4.62 -25.76
N TRP A 1046 -10.89 -5.12 -26.45
CA TRP A 1046 -9.86 -6.02 -25.91
C TRP A 1046 -8.85 -5.30 -25.01
N ALA A 1047 -8.82 -3.96 -25.05
CA ALA A 1047 -8.08 -3.09 -24.14
C ALA A 1047 -8.85 -1.77 -23.92
N PRO A 1048 -8.71 -1.10 -22.77
CA PRO A 1048 -9.48 0.10 -22.46
C PRO A 1048 -9.26 1.22 -23.49
N THR A 1049 -10.35 1.81 -23.97
CA THR A 1049 -10.32 2.99 -24.84
C THR A 1049 -10.34 4.25 -24.00
N HIS A 1050 -9.45 5.20 -24.30
CA HIS A 1050 -9.32 6.44 -23.56
C HIS A 1050 -10.03 7.57 -24.30
N VAL A 1051 -10.92 8.27 -23.61
CA VAL A 1051 -11.59 9.47 -24.10
C VAL A 1051 -10.99 10.67 -23.38
N THR A 1052 -10.42 11.58 -24.16
CA THR A 1052 -9.46 12.58 -23.66
C THR A 1052 -10.08 13.94 -23.30
N ASP A 1053 -11.30 14.22 -23.74
CA ASP A 1053 -11.94 15.55 -23.58
C ASP A 1053 -13.47 15.49 -23.41
N PHE A 1054 -14.02 14.38 -22.91
CA PHE A 1054 -15.47 14.18 -22.76
C PHE A 1054 -16.11 15.26 -21.88
N VAL A 1055 -17.11 15.96 -22.41
CA VAL A 1055 -17.86 17.03 -21.72
C VAL A 1055 -19.21 16.52 -21.23
N VAL A 1056 -19.33 16.29 -19.92
CA VAL A 1056 -20.55 15.78 -19.28
C VAL A 1056 -21.79 16.64 -19.61
N GLY A 1057 -22.86 15.97 -20.07
CA GLY A 1057 -24.13 16.60 -20.42
C GLY A 1057 -24.15 17.32 -21.77
N THR A 1058 -23.00 17.38 -22.46
CA THR A 1058 -22.88 17.87 -23.84
C THR A 1058 -22.59 16.70 -24.77
N ASP A 1059 -21.58 15.90 -24.45
CA ASP A 1059 -21.21 14.70 -25.20
C ASP A 1059 -22.02 13.48 -24.75
N ARG A 1060 -22.03 12.43 -25.57
CA ARG A 1060 -22.69 11.16 -25.27
C ARG A 1060 -21.75 9.97 -25.48
N LEU A 1061 -21.79 9.07 -24.52
CA LEU A 1061 -21.21 7.74 -24.58
C LEU A 1061 -22.31 6.76 -25.00
N ASP A 1062 -22.12 6.09 -26.13
CA ASP A 1062 -23.07 5.10 -26.66
C ASP A 1062 -22.46 3.70 -26.59
N VAL A 1063 -22.72 3.00 -25.48
CA VAL A 1063 -22.33 1.58 -25.29
C VAL A 1063 -23.47 0.62 -25.58
N SER A 1064 -24.50 1.05 -26.32
CA SER A 1064 -25.65 0.19 -26.61
C SER A 1064 -25.27 -1.09 -27.35
N GLY A 1065 -24.13 -1.09 -28.04
CA GLY A 1065 -23.51 -2.26 -28.63
C GLY A 1065 -23.11 -3.33 -27.60
N LEU A 1066 -22.43 -2.92 -26.51
CA LEU A 1066 -22.04 -3.82 -25.42
C LEU A 1066 -23.26 -4.47 -24.76
N PHE A 1067 -24.30 -3.69 -24.48
CA PHE A 1067 -25.54 -4.22 -23.88
C PHE A 1067 -26.29 -5.18 -24.79
N ARG A 1068 -26.32 -4.91 -26.09
CA ARG A 1068 -26.90 -5.81 -27.08
C ARG A 1068 -26.13 -7.12 -27.13
N ASP A 1069 -24.80 -7.07 -27.11
CA ASP A 1069 -23.93 -8.25 -27.16
C ASP A 1069 -23.96 -9.08 -25.85
N ALA A 1070 -24.32 -8.44 -24.73
CA ALA A 1070 -24.58 -9.06 -23.44
C ALA A 1070 -26.05 -9.49 -23.23
N GLY A 1071 -26.98 -9.05 -24.09
CA GLY A 1071 -28.42 -9.30 -23.90
C GLY A 1071 -29.05 -8.53 -22.73
N TYR A 1072 -28.42 -7.47 -22.25
CA TYR A 1072 -28.95 -6.63 -21.17
C TYR A 1072 -30.14 -5.78 -21.64
N THR A 1073 -31.23 -5.80 -20.87
CA THR A 1073 -32.49 -5.09 -21.19
C THR A 1073 -32.99 -4.18 -20.05
N GLY A 1074 -32.16 -4.00 -19.00
CA GLY A 1074 -32.48 -3.14 -17.87
C GLY A 1074 -32.42 -1.65 -18.22
N ALA A 1075 -32.94 -0.82 -17.32
CA ALA A 1075 -33.09 0.61 -17.55
C ALA A 1075 -31.92 1.44 -17.01
N ASP A 1076 -31.17 0.91 -16.04
CA ASP A 1076 -30.03 1.57 -15.41
C ASP A 1076 -28.91 0.53 -15.16
N PRO A 1077 -27.94 0.41 -16.09
CA PRO A 1077 -26.89 -0.59 -16.03
C PRO A 1077 -25.94 -0.37 -14.84
N VAL A 1078 -25.86 0.84 -14.29
CA VAL A 1078 -25.05 1.10 -13.08
C VAL A 1078 -25.77 0.59 -11.84
N ALA A 1079 -27.08 0.87 -11.72
CA ALA A 1079 -27.88 0.34 -10.61
C ALA A 1079 -28.01 -1.20 -10.67
N ASP A 1080 -28.08 -1.75 -11.89
CA ASP A 1080 -28.15 -3.18 -12.14
C ASP A 1080 -26.78 -3.89 -12.07
N LYS A 1081 -25.69 -3.13 -11.83
CA LYS A 1081 -24.30 -3.61 -11.71
C LYS A 1081 -23.71 -4.28 -12.96
N VAL A 1082 -24.25 -3.94 -14.12
CA VAL A 1082 -23.72 -4.30 -15.44
C VAL A 1082 -22.62 -3.33 -15.87
N ILE A 1083 -22.67 -2.08 -15.41
CA ILE A 1083 -21.58 -1.11 -15.54
C ILE A 1083 -21.14 -0.67 -14.14
N TRP A 1084 -19.83 -0.60 -13.93
CA TRP A 1084 -19.23 -0.02 -12.75
C TRP A 1084 -18.48 1.24 -13.15
N LEU A 1085 -18.68 2.31 -12.40
CA LEU A 1085 -17.93 3.55 -12.54
C LEU A 1085 -16.98 3.64 -11.35
N LEU A 1086 -15.68 3.66 -11.61
CA LEU A 1086 -14.63 3.75 -10.60
C LEU A 1086 -13.78 5.00 -10.85
N ASP A 1087 -13.16 5.52 -9.81
CA ASP A 1087 -12.17 6.58 -9.91
C ASP A 1087 -10.85 5.98 -10.42
N ASP A 1088 -10.23 6.60 -11.43
CA ASP A 1088 -8.95 6.16 -12.00
C ASP A 1088 -7.73 6.53 -11.13
N GLY A 1089 -7.93 7.27 -10.03
CA GLY A 1089 -6.87 7.76 -9.14
C GLY A 1089 -6.07 8.94 -9.71
N HIS A 1090 -6.48 9.48 -10.86
CA HIS A 1090 -5.84 10.57 -11.60
C HIS A 1090 -6.81 11.70 -11.99
N GLY A 1091 -8.07 11.62 -11.54
CA GLY A 1091 -9.11 12.64 -11.76
C GLY A 1091 -10.02 12.35 -12.95
N GLY A 1092 -9.95 11.15 -13.52
CA GLY A 1092 -10.84 10.59 -14.53
C GLY A 1092 -11.76 9.49 -13.98
N THR A 1093 -12.48 8.81 -14.88
CA THR A 1093 -13.42 7.73 -14.54
C THR A 1093 -13.11 6.47 -15.34
N GLU A 1094 -12.88 5.36 -14.66
CA GLU A 1094 -12.85 4.03 -15.25
C GLU A 1094 -14.27 3.47 -15.37
N ILE A 1095 -14.63 3.00 -16.56
CA ILE A 1095 -15.88 2.29 -16.81
C ILE A 1095 -15.55 0.82 -17.03
N LEU A 1096 -16.07 -0.02 -16.14
CA LEU A 1096 -15.96 -1.47 -16.23
C LEU A 1096 -17.30 -2.07 -16.62
N PHE A 1097 -17.27 -3.09 -17.46
CA PHE A 1097 -18.46 -3.76 -17.99
C PHE A 1097 -18.51 -5.21 -17.50
N ASP A 1098 -19.59 -5.55 -16.80
CA ASP A 1098 -19.92 -6.92 -16.42
C ASP A 1098 -20.92 -7.49 -17.43
N ARG A 1099 -20.41 -8.32 -18.33
CA ARG A 1099 -21.19 -8.90 -19.43
C ARG A 1099 -22.34 -9.81 -18.96
N ASP A 1100 -22.27 -10.41 -17.77
CA ASP A 1100 -23.30 -11.33 -17.27
C ASP A 1100 -24.23 -10.73 -16.21
N GLY A 1101 -23.81 -9.63 -15.56
CA GLY A 1101 -24.61 -8.84 -14.64
C GLY A 1101 -25.03 -9.56 -13.35
N THR A 1102 -24.41 -10.69 -12.98
CA THR A 1102 -24.84 -11.49 -11.82
C THR A 1102 -23.90 -11.47 -10.62
N GLY A 1103 -22.69 -10.89 -10.73
CA GLY A 1103 -21.78 -10.75 -9.59
C GLY A 1103 -21.48 -12.06 -8.84
N THR A 1104 -21.54 -13.21 -9.52
CA THR A 1104 -21.17 -14.51 -8.94
C THR A 1104 -20.01 -15.16 -9.70
N ALA A 1105 -18.84 -15.11 -9.07
CA ALA A 1105 -17.78 -16.13 -9.08
C ALA A 1105 -17.42 -16.79 -10.43
N GLN A 1106 -16.82 -16.05 -11.38
CA GLN A 1106 -15.53 -16.42 -12.02
C GLN A 1106 -15.01 -15.50 -13.15
N GLN A 1107 -15.49 -14.28 -13.34
CA GLN A 1107 -14.81 -13.25 -14.16
C GLN A 1107 -15.02 -11.88 -13.49
N TRP A 1108 -13.97 -11.05 -13.44
CA TRP A 1108 -14.05 -9.67 -12.96
C TRP A 1108 -14.66 -8.80 -14.08
N PRO A 1109 -15.38 -7.71 -13.77
CA PRO A 1109 -15.89 -6.81 -14.81
C PRO A 1109 -14.71 -6.26 -15.63
N ASP A 1110 -14.83 -6.30 -16.95
CA ASP A 1110 -13.76 -5.94 -17.87
C ASP A 1110 -13.62 -4.42 -17.92
N TYR A 1111 -12.39 -3.91 -17.83
CA TYR A 1111 -12.13 -2.47 -17.94
C TYR A 1111 -12.16 -2.05 -19.41
N VAL A 1112 -13.17 -1.26 -19.80
CA VAL A 1112 -13.48 -1.02 -21.21
C VAL A 1112 -13.24 0.42 -21.66
N ILE A 1113 -13.43 1.41 -20.78
CA ILE A 1113 -13.33 2.83 -21.16
C ILE A 1113 -12.69 3.63 -20.02
N ASP A 1114 -11.73 4.48 -20.37
CA ASP A 1114 -11.15 5.52 -19.51
C ASP A 1114 -11.66 6.90 -19.93
N LEU A 1115 -12.38 7.62 -19.06
CA LEU A 1115 -12.79 9.00 -19.30
C LEU A 1115 -11.84 9.96 -18.58
N GLN A 1116 -10.86 10.48 -19.31
CA GLN A 1116 -9.79 11.30 -18.73
C GLN A 1116 -10.31 12.67 -18.32
N GLY A 1117 -9.98 13.07 -17.09
CA GLY A 1117 -10.37 14.38 -16.55
C GLY A 1117 -11.87 14.55 -16.30
N VAL A 1118 -12.66 13.47 -16.41
CA VAL A 1118 -14.06 13.41 -16.00
C VAL A 1118 -14.13 12.71 -14.65
N PRO A 1119 -14.36 13.43 -13.54
CA PRO A 1119 -14.43 12.79 -12.23
C PRO A 1119 -15.70 11.93 -12.11
N VAL A 1120 -15.58 10.79 -11.42
CA VAL A 1120 -16.70 9.86 -11.19
C VAL A 1120 -17.79 10.44 -10.27
N SER A 1121 -17.47 11.53 -9.56
CA SER A 1121 -18.35 12.18 -8.59
C SER A 1121 -19.60 12.78 -9.21
N GLY A 1122 -20.76 12.27 -8.80
CA GLY A 1122 -22.07 12.72 -9.31
C GLY A 1122 -22.36 12.34 -10.77
N LEU A 1123 -21.52 11.49 -11.38
CA LEU A 1123 -21.67 11.01 -12.74
C LEU A 1123 -22.69 9.87 -12.78
N THR A 1124 -23.86 10.13 -13.38
CA THR A 1124 -24.90 9.10 -13.57
C THR A 1124 -24.86 8.52 -14.98
N TRP A 1125 -25.36 7.30 -15.13
CA TRP A 1125 -25.54 6.69 -16.44
C TRP A 1125 -26.33 7.58 -17.41
N SER A 1126 -27.32 8.31 -16.89
CA SER A 1126 -28.13 9.24 -17.68
C SER A 1126 -27.35 10.44 -18.20
N GLN A 1127 -26.33 10.92 -17.49
CA GLN A 1127 -25.47 12.03 -17.95
C GLN A 1127 -24.42 11.59 -18.96
N LEU A 1128 -24.00 10.32 -18.89
CA LEU A 1128 -23.13 9.72 -19.90
C LEU A 1128 -23.87 9.46 -21.21
N THR A 1129 -25.20 9.23 -21.16
CA THR A 1129 -25.99 8.83 -22.34
C THR A 1129 -26.97 9.88 -22.87
N ALA A 1130 -27.24 10.97 -22.12
CA ALA A 1130 -28.18 12.02 -22.52
C ALA A 1130 -27.48 13.34 -22.88
N ALA A 1131 -27.47 13.67 -24.17
CA ALA A 1131 -27.18 15.02 -24.64
C ALA A 1131 -28.46 15.88 -24.65
N GLY A 1132 -28.37 17.11 -24.14
CA GLY A 1132 -29.48 18.06 -24.17
C GLY A 1132 -29.95 18.41 -25.60
N ILE A 1133 -31.26 18.23 -25.85
CA ILE A 1133 -32.16 18.68 -26.95
C ILE A 1133 -32.08 18.08 -28.39
N SER A 1134 -32.97 17.09 -28.60
CA SER A 1134 -33.85 16.74 -29.75
C SER A 1134 -33.31 16.56 -31.20
N PRO A 1135 -33.78 15.53 -31.93
CA PRO A 1135 -33.24 15.15 -33.24
C PRO A 1135 -33.64 16.11 -34.38
N PRO A 1136 -32.76 16.44 -35.34
CA PRO A 1136 -33.17 17.01 -36.61
C PRO A 1136 -33.87 15.93 -37.49
N PRO A 1137 -34.81 16.34 -38.36
CA PRO A 1137 -35.69 15.42 -39.10
C PRO A 1137 -34.91 14.53 -40.08
N PRO A 1138 -35.45 13.34 -40.45
CA PRO A 1138 -34.70 12.32 -41.16
C PRO A 1138 -34.30 12.77 -42.57
N PRO A 1139 -33.03 12.60 -42.97
CA PRO A 1139 -32.66 12.53 -44.38
C PRO A 1139 -33.20 11.22 -44.99
N PRO A 1140 -33.51 11.19 -46.30
CA PRO A 1140 -34.04 10.00 -46.95
C PRO A 1140 -33.04 8.84 -46.87
N PRO A 1141 -33.51 7.58 -46.82
CA PRO A 1141 -32.63 6.42 -46.66
C PRO A 1141 -31.63 6.35 -47.83
N PRO A 1142 -30.32 6.18 -47.57
CA PRO A 1142 -29.39 5.60 -48.53
C PRO A 1142 -29.78 4.13 -48.78
N PRO A 1143 -29.40 3.54 -49.93
CA PRO A 1143 -29.85 2.22 -50.32
C PRO A 1143 -29.35 1.13 -49.35
N PRO A 1144 -30.00 -0.04 -49.30
CA PRO A 1144 -29.49 -1.18 -48.53
C PRO A 1144 -28.02 -1.41 -48.93
N SER A 1145 -27.13 -1.50 -47.94
CA SER A 1145 -25.79 -2.06 -48.13
C SER A 1145 -25.96 -3.38 -48.87
N GLY A 1146 -25.33 -3.49 -50.03
CA GLY A 1146 -25.24 -4.79 -50.70
C GLY A 1146 -24.48 -5.74 -49.77
N GLY A 1147 -24.82 -7.04 -49.85
CA GLY A 1147 -24.11 -8.02 -49.04
C GLY A 1147 -22.61 -8.03 -49.33
N VAL A 1148 -21.82 -8.33 -48.31
CA VAL A 1148 -20.35 -8.35 -48.30
C VAL A 1148 -19.81 -9.78 -48.39
N THR A 1149 -18.55 -9.92 -48.80
CA THR A 1149 -17.84 -11.21 -48.75
C THR A 1149 -16.63 -11.08 -47.84
N LEU A 1150 -16.58 -11.91 -46.80
CA LEU A 1150 -15.54 -11.92 -45.78
C LEU A 1150 -14.80 -13.25 -45.80
N GLN A 1151 -13.49 -13.24 -45.57
CA GLN A 1151 -12.66 -14.45 -45.64
C GLN A 1151 -11.76 -14.56 -44.40
N GLY A 1152 -11.88 -15.69 -43.70
CA GLY A 1152 -11.09 -16.04 -42.51
C GLY A 1152 -9.66 -16.45 -42.83
N GLN A 1153 -8.78 -16.25 -41.85
CA GLN A 1153 -7.36 -16.61 -41.89
C GLN A 1153 -7.12 -18.03 -41.36
N ALA A 1154 -5.90 -18.55 -41.50
CA ALA A 1154 -5.60 -19.95 -41.15
C ALA A 1154 -5.64 -20.27 -39.64
N GLY A 1155 -5.58 -19.25 -38.78
CA GLY A 1155 -5.47 -19.35 -37.31
C GLY A 1155 -6.79 -19.25 -36.54
N GLY A 1156 -7.94 -19.17 -37.21
CA GLY A 1156 -9.24 -18.84 -36.61
C GLY A 1156 -9.54 -17.35 -36.73
N SER A 1157 -10.79 -16.98 -36.98
CA SER A 1157 -11.23 -15.61 -37.29
C SER A 1157 -12.66 -15.38 -36.82
N ASN A 1158 -12.96 -14.16 -36.36
CA ASN A 1158 -14.33 -13.73 -36.10
C ASN A 1158 -14.83 -12.91 -37.31
N LEU A 1159 -15.82 -13.44 -38.04
CA LEU A 1159 -16.37 -12.82 -39.26
C LEU A 1159 -17.81 -12.37 -39.00
N THR A 1160 -18.15 -11.11 -39.28
CA THR A 1160 -19.51 -10.58 -39.10
C THR A 1160 -20.01 -9.86 -40.35
N GLY A 1161 -21.07 -10.37 -40.99
CA GLY A 1161 -21.59 -9.92 -42.29
C GLY A 1161 -22.32 -8.57 -42.24
N GLY A 1162 -23.27 -8.42 -41.31
CA GLY A 1162 -24.02 -7.17 -41.13
C GLY A 1162 -25.44 -7.26 -41.72
N ALA A 1163 -25.94 -6.15 -42.29
CA ALA A 1163 -27.25 -6.15 -42.94
C ALA A 1163 -27.10 -6.29 -44.46
N GLY A 1164 -27.67 -7.34 -45.05
CA GLY A 1164 -27.46 -7.72 -46.44
C GLY A 1164 -27.41 -9.24 -46.59
N ASN A 1165 -27.26 -9.75 -47.83
CA ASN A 1165 -27.05 -11.17 -48.06
C ASN A 1165 -25.55 -11.44 -48.20
N ASP A 1166 -24.90 -11.82 -47.12
CA ASP A 1166 -23.45 -11.85 -46.99
C ASP A 1166 -22.87 -13.23 -47.35
N THR A 1167 -21.56 -13.30 -47.60
CA THR A 1167 -20.82 -14.56 -47.82
C THR A 1167 -19.61 -14.60 -46.90
N LEU A 1168 -19.63 -15.46 -45.90
CA LEU A 1168 -18.58 -15.61 -44.91
C LEU A 1168 -17.81 -16.90 -45.22
N ILE A 1169 -16.56 -16.79 -45.64
CA ILE A 1169 -15.71 -17.91 -46.04
C ILE A 1169 -14.77 -18.25 -44.88
N GLY A 1170 -15.01 -19.39 -44.23
CA GLY A 1170 -14.14 -19.90 -43.16
C GLY A 1170 -12.73 -20.24 -43.67
N GLY A 1171 -11.73 -19.93 -42.85
CA GLY A 1171 -10.35 -20.36 -43.01
C GLY A 1171 -10.13 -21.80 -42.55
N THR A 1172 -8.90 -22.15 -42.20
CA THR A 1172 -8.58 -23.50 -41.71
C THR A 1172 -8.56 -23.61 -40.19
N GLY A 1173 -8.70 -22.51 -39.44
CA GLY A 1173 -8.74 -22.53 -37.98
C GLY A 1173 -10.17 -22.51 -37.42
N PRO A 1174 -10.33 -22.40 -36.09
CA PRO A 1174 -11.64 -22.31 -35.45
C PRO A 1174 -12.24 -20.91 -35.66
N ASP A 1175 -13.04 -20.75 -36.71
CA ASP A 1175 -13.67 -19.46 -37.04
C ASP A 1175 -15.04 -19.27 -36.37
N THR A 1176 -15.31 -18.09 -35.83
CA THR A 1176 -16.64 -17.69 -35.38
C THR A 1176 -17.28 -16.82 -36.47
N MET A 1177 -18.45 -17.19 -36.98
CA MET A 1177 -19.11 -16.49 -38.08
C MET A 1177 -20.52 -16.06 -37.70
N THR A 1178 -20.85 -14.80 -37.97
CA THR A 1178 -22.14 -14.18 -37.66
C THR A 1178 -22.68 -13.51 -38.93
N GLY A 1179 -23.82 -13.97 -39.45
CA GLY A 1179 -24.41 -13.42 -40.68
C GLY A 1179 -25.08 -12.06 -40.42
N ALA A 1180 -25.77 -11.96 -39.29
CA ALA A 1180 -26.70 -10.91 -38.91
C ALA A 1180 -27.97 -10.88 -39.79
N GLY A 1181 -28.25 -9.79 -40.49
CA GLY A 1181 -29.57 -9.56 -41.09
C GLY A 1181 -29.59 -9.77 -42.60
N GLY A 1182 -30.07 -10.90 -43.08
CA GLY A 1182 -30.36 -11.12 -44.50
C GLY A 1182 -30.43 -12.60 -44.83
N ALA A 1183 -30.05 -12.98 -46.06
CA ALA A 1183 -29.91 -14.39 -46.43
C ALA A 1183 -28.43 -14.67 -46.72
N ASP A 1184 -27.75 -15.22 -45.73
CA ASP A 1184 -26.30 -15.28 -45.65
C ASP A 1184 -25.75 -16.65 -46.04
N HIS A 1185 -24.51 -16.68 -46.54
CA HIS A 1185 -23.83 -17.86 -47.02
C HIS A 1185 -22.56 -18.14 -46.20
N PHE A 1186 -22.58 -19.18 -45.37
CA PHE A 1186 -21.43 -19.62 -44.58
C PHE A 1186 -20.69 -20.71 -45.34
N THR A 1187 -19.53 -20.37 -45.89
CA THR A 1187 -18.82 -21.17 -46.90
C THR A 1187 -17.58 -21.84 -46.33
N PHE A 1188 -17.49 -23.16 -46.49
CA PHE A 1188 -16.33 -23.95 -46.10
C PHE A 1188 -15.64 -24.51 -47.35
N GLN A 1189 -14.43 -24.03 -47.62
CA GLN A 1189 -13.64 -24.48 -48.78
C GLN A 1189 -12.60 -25.54 -48.40
N ALA A 1190 -12.23 -25.65 -47.13
CA ALA A 1190 -11.31 -26.64 -46.58
C ALA A 1190 -11.83 -27.11 -45.21
N VAL A 1191 -11.40 -28.31 -44.81
CA VAL A 1191 -11.72 -28.84 -43.48
C VAL A 1191 -10.82 -28.11 -42.47
N PRO A 1192 -11.37 -27.50 -41.41
CA PRO A 1192 -10.57 -26.80 -40.43
C PRO A 1192 -9.83 -27.79 -39.52
N TRP A 1193 -8.68 -27.39 -38.99
CA TRP A 1193 -7.90 -28.20 -38.04
C TRP A 1193 -8.53 -28.21 -36.63
N GLN A 1194 -9.44 -27.28 -36.35
CA GLN A 1194 -10.34 -27.27 -35.20
C GLN A 1194 -11.65 -26.58 -35.56
N ALA A 1195 -12.79 -27.12 -35.12
CA ALA A 1195 -14.10 -26.58 -35.46
C ALA A 1195 -14.37 -25.21 -34.81
N GLY A 1196 -14.99 -24.32 -35.57
CA GLY A 1196 -15.47 -23.02 -35.11
C GLY A 1196 -16.98 -22.99 -34.83
N HIS A 1197 -17.58 -21.80 -34.91
CA HIS A 1197 -18.98 -21.54 -34.59
C HIS A 1197 -19.67 -20.68 -35.66
N ILE A 1198 -20.96 -20.95 -35.90
CA ILE A 1198 -21.86 -20.02 -36.58
C ILE A 1198 -22.91 -19.60 -35.56
N THR A 1199 -22.95 -18.32 -35.21
CA THR A 1199 -23.59 -17.84 -33.99
C THR A 1199 -25.08 -17.52 -34.14
N ASP A 1200 -25.56 -17.25 -35.35
CA ASP A 1200 -26.90 -16.72 -35.60
C ASP A 1200 -27.60 -17.29 -36.85
N PHE A 1201 -27.25 -18.52 -37.23
CA PHE A 1201 -27.79 -19.17 -38.42
C PHE A 1201 -29.33 -19.24 -38.40
N THR A 1202 -29.97 -18.59 -39.37
CA THR A 1202 -31.42 -18.53 -39.52
C THR A 1202 -31.90 -19.56 -40.54
N HIS A 1203 -32.49 -20.65 -40.05
CA HIS A 1203 -33.10 -21.72 -40.86
C HIS A 1203 -34.07 -21.19 -41.93
N GLY A 1204 -33.99 -21.73 -43.14
CA GLY A 1204 -34.84 -21.39 -44.28
C GLY A 1204 -34.44 -20.09 -44.99
N THR A 1205 -33.57 -19.29 -44.38
CA THR A 1205 -33.09 -18.01 -44.92
C THR A 1205 -31.62 -18.11 -45.30
N ASP A 1206 -30.77 -18.52 -44.36
CA ASP A 1206 -29.33 -18.66 -44.57
C ASP A 1206 -28.96 -20.00 -45.22
N LYS A 1207 -27.72 -20.10 -45.67
CA LYS A 1207 -27.17 -21.25 -46.38
C LYS A 1207 -25.78 -21.61 -45.86
N ILE A 1208 -25.55 -22.90 -45.66
CA ILE A 1208 -24.21 -23.45 -45.41
C ILE A 1208 -23.68 -24.01 -46.73
N ASP A 1209 -22.62 -23.42 -47.25
CA ASP A 1209 -21.97 -23.85 -48.48
C ASP A 1209 -20.78 -24.76 -48.21
N VAL A 1210 -20.97 -26.02 -48.59
CA VAL A 1210 -19.98 -27.12 -48.49
C VAL A 1210 -19.64 -27.69 -49.86
N SER A 1211 -20.07 -27.03 -50.94
CA SER A 1211 -19.84 -27.44 -52.32
C SER A 1211 -18.34 -27.60 -52.63
N GLY A 1212 -17.49 -26.72 -52.06
CA GLY A 1212 -16.03 -26.78 -52.18
C GLY A 1212 -15.42 -28.05 -51.56
N LEU A 1213 -15.94 -28.51 -50.42
CA LEU A 1213 -15.52 -29.75 -49.78
C LEU A 1213 -15.97 -30.98 -50.56
N LEU A 1214 -17.24 -31.00 -50.97
CA LEU A 1214 -17.83 -32.10 -51.72
C LEU A 1214 -17.16 -32.29 -53.11
N ALA A 1215 -16.78 -31.19 -53.75
CA ALA A 1215 -16.04 -31.22 -55.00
C ALA A 1215 -14.62 -31.81 -54.83
N LYS A 1216 -13.93 -31.50 -53.73
CA LYS A 1216 -12.58 -32.02 -53.44
C LYS A 1216 -12.57 -33.54 -53.26
N VAL A 1217 -13.65 -34.11 -52.71
CA VAL A 1217 -13.81 -35.57 -52.54
C VAL A 1217 -14.48 -36.24 -53.74
N GLY A 1218 -14.82 -35.48 -54.79
CA GLY A 1218 -15.43 -36.00 -56.02
C GLY A 1218 -16.87 -36.50 -55.85
N TYR A 1219 -17.61 -35.99 -54.88
CA TYR A 1219 -18.99 -36.39 -54.63
C TYR A 1219 -19.93 -35.95 -55.77
N ALA A 1220 -20.65 -36.91 -56.35
CA ALA A 1220 -21.55 -36.70 -57.50
C ALA A 1220 -23.04 -36.93 -57.18
N GLY A 1221 -23.39 -37.24 -55.93
CA GLY A 1221 -24.77 -37.45 -55.47
C GLY A 1221 -25.54 -36.14 -55.29
N SER A 1222 -26.81 -36.24 -54.94
CA SER A 1222 -27.72 -35.07 -54.80
C SER A 1222 -28.13 -34.77 -53.36
N ASP A 1223 -27.77 -35.62 -52.40
CA ASP A 1223 -28.11 -35.46 -50.98
C ASP A 1223 -26.95 -36.01 -50.12
N PRO A 1224 -25.93 -35.18 -49.82
CA PRO A 1224 -24.74 -35.62 -49.09
C PRO A 1224 -25.03 -35.99 -47.64
N ILE A 1225 -26.18 -35.57 -47.09
CA ILE A 1225 -26.60 -35.95 -45.73
C ILE A 1225 -27.18 -37.37 -45.77
N ALA A 1226 -28.10 -37.65 -46.69
CA ALA A 1226 -28.66 -39.00 -46.85
C ALA A 1226 -27.60 -40.02 -47.31
N ASP A 1227 -26.65 -39.59 -48.12
CA ASP A 1227 -25.53 -40.42 -48.59
C ASP A 1227 -24.42 -40.56 -47.52
N GLY A 1228 -24.46 -39.80 -46.42
CA GLY A 1228 -23.58 -39.98 -45.26
C GLY A 1228 -22.24 -39.22 -45.28
N TYR A 1229 -22.07 -38.27 -46.20
CA TYR A 1229 -20.90 -37.37 -46.26
C TYR A 1229 -20.99 -36.20 -45.27
N ILE A 1230 -22.21 -35.81 -44.89
CA ILE A 1230 -22.45 -34.79 -43.86
C ILE A 1230 -23.30 -35.43 -42.76
N LYS A 1231 -22.89 -35.23 -41.51
CA LYS A 1231 -23.64 -35.69 -40.33
C LYS A 1231 -23.95 -34.50 -39.44
N LEU A 1232 -25.19 -34.46 -38.95
CA LEU A 1232 -25.66 -33.46 -38.00
C LEU A 1232 -25.95 -34.16 -36.67
N ILE A 1233 -25.32 -33.68 -35.60
CA ILE A 1233 -25.45 -34.25 -34.26
C ILE A 1233 -25.86 -33.12 -33.32
N ALA A 1234 -26.86 -33.37 -32.47
CA ALA A 1234 -27.21 -32.41 -31.43
C ALA A 1234 -26.07 -32.33 -30.40
N ASP A 1235 -25.64 -31.12 -30.07
CA ASP A 1235 -24.54 -30.90 -29.12
C ASP A 1235 -24.94 -31.14 -27.64
N GLY A 1236 -26.25 -31.27 -27.38
CA GLY A 1236 -26.82 -31.47 -26.05
C GLY A 1236 -27.08 -30.18 -25.26
N GLN A 1237 -26.76 -29.00 -25.81
CA GLN A 1237 -26.95 -27.67 -25.24
C GLN A 1237 -27.89 -26.77 -26.07
N GLY A 1238 -28.39 -27.30 -27.20
CA GLY A 1238 -29.37 -26.61 -28.05
C GLY A 1238 -28.81 -26.15 -29.40
N GLY A 1239 -27.56 -26.48 -29.72
CA GLY A 1239 -26.94 -26.30 -31.02
C GLY A 1239 -26.74 -27.60 -31.82
N SER A 1240 -26.16 -27.47 -33.00
CA SER A 1240 -25.87 -28.57 -33.93
C SER A 1240 -24.39 -28.65 -34.26
N TRP A 1241 -23.77 -29.80 -34.06
CA TRP A 1241 -22.46 -30.09 -34.66
C TRP A 1241 -22.61 -30.54 -36.11
N VAL A 1242 -21.85 -29.91 -37.00
CA VAL A 1242 -21.78 -30.27 -38.43
C VAL A 1242 -20.48 -31.03 -38.69
N TYR A 1243 -20.58 -32.30 -39.06
CA TYR A 1243 -19.44 -33.14 -39.41
C TYR A 1243 -19.36 -33.39 -40.91
N PHE A 1244 -18.14 -33.39 -41.46
CA PHE A 1244 -17.84 -33.73 -42.85
C PHE A 1244 -16.93 -34.96 -42.93
N ASP A 1245 -17.37 -35.96 -43.69
CA ASP A 1245 -16.61 -37.18 -43.96
C ASP A 1245 -15.82 -37.02 -45.28
N SER A 1246 -14.50 -36.87 -45.15
CA SER A 1246 -13.62 -36.55 -46.27
C SER A 1246 -13.19 -37.76 -47.11
N ASP A 1247 -13.38 -39.00 -46.62
CA ASP A 1247 -13.01 -40.22 -47.33
C ASP A 1247 -14.23 -41.05 -47.79
N GLY A 1248 -15.42 -40.71 -47.28
CA GLY A 1248 -16.71 -41.17 -47.75
C GLY A 1248 -17.37 -42.22 -46.84
N PRO A 1249 -18.68 -42.44 -47.01
CA PRO A 1249 -19.49 -43.25 -46.10
C PRO A 1249 -19.01 -44.71 -46.07
N GLY A 1250 -18.43 -45.14 -44.94
CA GLY A 1250 -18.09 -46.54 -44.65
C GLY A 1250 -16.61 -46.87 -44.45
N SER A 1251 -15.71 -45.87 -44.45
CA SER A 1251 -14.33 -46.00 -43.99
C SER A 1251 -14.26 -46.06 -42.46
N GLY A 1252 -13.11 -46.41 -41.89
CA GLY A 1252 -12.92 -46.62 -40.44
C GLY A 1252 -13.05 -45.38 -39.54
N ASP A 1253 -13.51 -44.23 -40.03
CA ASP A 1253 -13.83 -43.04 -39.23
C ASP A 1253 -15.36 -42.88 -39.09
N PRO A 1254 -15.98 -43.43 -38.02
CA PRO A 1254 -17.42 -43.34 -37.84
C PRO A 1254 -17.94 -41.91 -37.59
N TRP A 1255 -17.07 -40.93 -37.30
CA TRP A 1255 -17.47 -39.59 -36.86
C TRP A 1255 -17.24 -38.52 -37.94
N GLY A 1256 -16.22 -38.66 -38.80
CA GLY A 1256 -15.82 -37.61 -39.74
C GLY A 1256 -15.14 -36.43 -39.02
N THR A 1257 -14.79 -35.37 -39.74
CA THR A 1257 -14.16 -34.18 -39.13
C THR A 1257 -15.21 -33.14 -38.74
N HIS A 1258 -15.13 -32.62 -37.51
CA HIS A 1258 -16.02 -31.56 -37.04
C HIS A 1258 -15.71 -30.25 -37.78
N LEU A 1259 -16.69 -29.75 -38.52
CA LEU A 1259 -16.55 -28.58 -39.39
C LEU A 1259 -16.84 -27.28 -38.63
N THR A 1260 -18.01 -27.22 -37.98
CA THR A 1260 -18.45 -26.07 -37.19
C THR A 1260 -19.61 -26.48 -36.29
N THR A 1261 -19.82 -25.73 -35.23
CA THR A 1261 -21.07 -25.75 -34.46
C THR A 1261 -22.02 -24.69 -35.01
N LEU A 1262 -23.31 -24.99 -35.10
CA LEU A 1262 -24.38 -24.01 -35.33
C LEU A 1262 -25.04 -23.74 -33.99
N ASP A 1263 -24.82 -22.55 -33.46
CA ASP A 1263 -25.30 -22.20 -32.13
C ASP A 1263 -26.82 -21.98 -32.19
N HIS A 1264 -27.53 -22.51 -31.20
CA HIS A 1264 -28.99 -22.38 -31.06
C HIS A 1264 -29.84 -22.94 -32.21
N VAL A 1265 -29.28 -23.80 -33.07
CA VAL A 1265 -30.01 -24.48 -34.15
C VAL A 1265 -30.17 -25.96 -33.81
N ASP A 1266 -31.41 -26.46 -33.77
CA ASP A 1266 -31.71 -27.89 -33.60
C ASP A 1266 -31.42 -28.63 -34.93
N PRO A 1267 -30.66 -29.75 -34.93
CA PRO A 1267 -30.38 -30.51 -36.15
C PRO A 1267 -31.62 -30.95 -36.91
N ALA A 1268 -32.73 -31.21 -36.19
CA ALA A 1268 -33.99 -31.63 -36.78
C ALA A 1268 -34.74 -30.50 -37.51
N SER A 1269 -34.34 -29.24 -37.28
CA SER A 1269 -34.91 -28.08 -37.97
C SER A 1269 -34.33 -27.89 -39.37
N LEU A 1270 -33.11 -28.36 -39.62
CA LEU A 1270 -32.41 -28.20 -40.90
C LEU A 1270 -33.00 -29.09 -42.00
N THR A 1271 -33.09 -28.54 -43.21
CA THR A 1271 -33.62 -29.18 -44.41
C THR A 1271 -32.62 -29.11 -45.56
N ALA A 1272 -32.86 -29.86 -46.64
CA ALA A 1272 -32.05 -29.75 -47.87
C ALA A 1272 -32.00 -28.33 -48.46
N GLY A 1273 -32.95 -27.46 -48.10
CA GLY A 1273 -32.98 -26.06 -48.54
C GLY A 1273 -31.94 -25.18 -47.85
N ASP A 1274 -31.27 -25.64 -46.79
CA ASP A 1274 -30.33 -24.86 -45.98
C ASP A 1274 -28.86 -25.06 -46.40
N TRP A 1275 -28.63 -25.88 -47.42
CA TRP A 1275 -27.31 -26.29 -47.87
C TRP A 1275 -27.06 -25.89 -49.32
N ILE A 1276 -25.85 -25.39 -49.58
CA ILE A 1276 -25.31 -25.28 -50.93
C ILE A 1276 -24.30 -26.41 -51.10
N ILE A 1277 -24.68 -27.36 -51.94
CA ILE A 1277 -23.94 -28.62 -52.13
C ILE A 1277 -23.30 -28.72 -53.52
N ARG A 1278 -23.55 -27.75 -54.41
CA ARG A 1278 -23.02 -27.67 -55.79
C ARG A 1278 -22.88 -26.25 -56.31
#